data_AF-Q8ST66-F1
#
_entry.id   AF-Q8ST66-F1
#
_cell.length_a   1.000
_cell.length_b   1.000
_cell.length_c   1.000
_cell.angle_alpha   90.00
_cell.angle_beta   90.00
_cell.angle_gamma   90.00
#
_symmetry.space_group_name_H-M   'P 1'
#
loop_
_entity.id
_entity.type
_entity.pdbx_description
1 polymer ?
#
loop_
_entity_poly.entity_id
_entity_poly.type
_entity_poly.pdbx_seq_one_letter_code
_entity_poly.pdbx_strand_id
1 'polypeptide(L)'
;MENEEKREYLAKSRSNSRNFLNDSIESKNIFGVDKKSEPNLKQSIDGGLNFSTTSSYNPSNLPRTSVFVSARNLSSTVGHGKNEKKILTDLNFFLKPGSMVLLLGSPGCGKTSLMNTLALLTSNEKITGNLLFNGKTGDPNTHHRHVSYVVQDDFHMAPLTVRDTFKFSADCQSGDKSEKERIEIVDNVLDFLDLKHVQNTVVGDEFLRGISGGQKKRVTIGVELVKESNLLLMDEPTNGLDSSISLEMLTKIKNKVQQEKMSCLISLLQPGLEITKLFDYLMIMNQGQMSYFGPMNQAIGYFEGLGFKFPKHHNPAEFFQEIVDEPELYCGIDDGSSDGGSGDSGSSSGGSNYNYNFKNKASSTMMMMNNNNKIIPPLKGSDEFAMAYRKSIIYKHILEYIDSHIPDEEERSKFIDYSTTLKPYSTGFGRQLSLNVKRGFKLFLGNKASIRLRLLKNVIIGFILGTLYWKLDTTQADGSNRSGLLFFSLLTFVFGGFGSISVFFDQRQVFYSERAWKYYNTITYFLSMIVTDLPMSIVEVLIFSNFVYWMTGLNKTWDRFIYFFLTCLVCDVMSLSIIRSVCSFTKTKYAASAISPAVVSPFILMCGYMKHSNEIPGWWIWLYWISPIHYGFEGLLLNEHSGLDYHCSPDELMPPSFLPTFNTSYPVGFEGNQVCPITKGEQILDSIGFHTEFYYRWVDLAIISAFTLLFWLITLVCMKFLVFRVYRKDPVGIKKSKPNKTTTLIKMNRNSTDSTTTNNSMNYFNNKHNKKQNDDSDSGEEMESVDVDVKSSGKANLRKDIPIGCYMQWKDLVYEVDVKKDGKNQRLRLLNGINGYVKPGMLVALMGPSGAGKSTLLDVLANRKTGGHTKGQILINGQERTKYFTRTSAYVEQMDILTPVSTVREVILFSAKNRLPNSVPIQEKEEFVDNILETLNLLKIQHSLIGDVESGLSLSQRKRVNMGIELASDPQLLFLDEPTSGLDSSAALKVMNLIKKIASSGRSVICTIHQPSTTIFKKFDHLLLLKRGGETVYFGPTGTNSKIVLNYFAERGLICDPFKNPADFILDVTEDIIEIIQPPQTLPTSTSNENNNNNNNNNNNNNNNNNNNNNNNNNNNNGNTSDTLNNNNKKNLESSLSSSSISFDPVESFKESKENQKLLSIVENSIMPVGTPVAVYHGKYSSTIKTQFIELLKRSWKGGIRRVDTIRTRVGRSFVLGLVIGTLFLRLDKEQNDVFNRISFLFFSLMFGGMAGLSIIPTVSTERGVFYREQASGMYRVWIYYLTFVLSDLPFVIITSYAYVIPVYFLTGLSLSNHGWDFFYHSFISVMLYLNFGLTSIAFATSLPVEEMAFLLNGVLLSVTSLFAGFMIPPPSMPAAWKWAFYLDFISYPLKAFLITEFKDMEFVCTDNKGAIPIPIPSQNTTKFFCPITHGTQVLDRIDYKISFQYWDILIMASFTFALLVGGYLSLKFIRYQNK
;
A
#
# COMPACT_ATOMS: atom_id res chain seq x y z
N MET A 1 -38.82 23.94 15.33
CA MET A 1 -37.39 23.55 15.38
C MET A 1 -37.07 22.28 14.60
N GLU A 2 -37.22 21.04 15.10
CA GLU A 2 -36.84 19.83 14.32
C GLU A 2 -37.53 19.72 12.95
N ASN A 3 -38.84 20.03 12.89
CA ASN A 3 -39.57 20.06 11.62
C ASN A 3 -39.16 21.22 10.70
N GLU A 4 -38.63 22.31 11.24
CA GLU A 4 -38.07 23.42 10.44
C GLU A 4 -36.68 23.07 9.90
N GLU A 5 -35.81 22.46 10.71
CA GLU A 5 -34.50 21.96 10.25
C GLU A 5 -34.66 20.88 9.18
N LYS A 6 -35.65 19.99 9.33
CA LYS A 6 -35.96 18.98 8.31
C LYS A 6 -36.48 19.61 7.01
N ARG A 7 -37.29 20.68 7.12
CA ARG A 7 -37.75 21.48 5.97
C ARG A 7 -36.60 22.24 5.31
N GLU A 8 -35.70 22.86 6.07
CA GLU A 8 -34.50 23.52 5.54
C GLU A 8 -33.55 22.52 4.87
N TYR A 9 -33.35 21.34 5.46
CA TYR A 9 -32.52 20.28 4.89
C TYR A 9 -33.12 19.74 3.59
N LEU A 10 -34.43 19.48 3.56
CA LEU A 10 -35.14 19.07 2.35
C LEU A 10 -35.13 20.19 1.29
N ALA A 11 -35.29 21.45 1.69
CA ALA A 11 -35.20 22.61 0.79
C ALA A 11 -33.79 22.77 0.18
N LYS A 12 -32.72 22.62 0.99
CA LYS A 12 -31.33 22.58 0.52
C LYS A 12 -31.03 21.38 -0.37
N SER A 13 -31.60 20.21 -0.07
CA SER A 13 -31.44 19.03 -0.93
C SER A 13 -32.12 19.22 -2.29
N ARG A 14 -33.32 19.83 -2.31
CA ARG A 14 -34.05 20.15 -3.54
C ARG A 14 -33.40 21.27 -4.33
N SER A 15 -32.79 22.26 -3.68
CA SER A 15 -32.03 23.30 -4.39
C SER A 15 -30.76 22.72 -5.01
N ASN A 16 -30.06 21.81 -4.30
CA ASN A 16 -28.88 21.15 -4.85
C ASN A 16 -29.23 20.19 -5.99
N SER A 17 -30.32 19.44 -5.91
CA SER A 17 -30.75 18.58 -7.02
C SER A 17 -31.24 19.38 -8.23
N ARG A 18 -31.89 20.54 -8.02
CA ARG A 18 -32.29 21.44 -9.12
C ARG A 18 -31.09 22.12 -9.77
N ASN A 19 -30.09 22.54 -9.00
CA ASN A 19 -28.87 23.09 -9.58
C ASN A 19 -28.07 22.00 -10.32
N PHE A 20 -28.04 20.76 -9.82
CA PHE A 20 -27.38 19.66 -10.53
C PHE A 20 -28.09 19.27 -11.84
N LEU A 21 -29.43 19.33 -11.85
CA LEU A 21 -30.22 19.10 -13.07
C LEU A 21 -30.11 20.29 -14.04
N ASN A 22 -30.12 21.53 -13.57
CA ASN A 22 -29.95 22.69 -14.44
C ASN A 22 -28.53 22.77 -15.02
N ASP A 23 -27.48 22.44 -14.26
CA ASP A 23 -26.11 22.37 -14.79
C ASP A 23 -25.97 21.24 -15.83
N SER A 24 -26.73 20.14 -15.67
CA SER A 24 -26.76 19.09 -16.70
C SER A 24 -27.50 19.52 -17.98
N ILE A 25 -28.45 20.47 -17.89
CA ILE A 25 -29.16 21.01 -19.05
C ILE A 25 -28.36 22.16 -19.70
N GLU A 26 -27.67 23.00 -18.93
CA GLU A 26 -26.80 24.05 -19.49
C GLU A 26 -25.52 23.49 -20.13
N SER A 27 -25.05 22.31 -19.72
CA SER A 27 -23.93 21.64 -20.41
C SER A 27 -24.24 21.22 -21.86
N LYS A 28 -25.52 21.23 -22.29
CA LYS A 28 -25.89 20.99 -23.69
C LYS A 28 -25.85 22.24 -24.58
N ASN A 29 -25.69 23.45 -24.03
CA ASN A 29 -25.66 24.69 -24.82
C ASN A 29 -24.26 25.28 -25.02
N ILE A 30 -23.19 24.60 -24.58
CA ILE A 30 -21.80 25.07 -24.80
C ILE A 30 -21.24 24.62 -26.16
N PHE A 31 -21.91 23.71 -26.86
CA PHE A 31 -21.65 23.44 -28.27
C PHE A 31 -22.67 24.21 -29.11
N GLY A 32 -22.26 25.38 -29.59
CA GLY A 32 -23.06 26.29 -30.44
C GLY A 32 -23.41 25.66 -31.78
N VAL A 33 -24.38 24.75 -31.79
CA VAL A 33 -25.02 24.25 -33.00
C VAL A 33 -26.23 25.12 -33.27
N ASP A 34 -26.08 26.08 -34.18
CA ASP A 34 -27.16 26.90 -34.71
C ASP A 34 -28.27 26.00 -35.30
N LYS A 35 -29.37 25.87 -34.56
CA LYS A 35 -30.59 25.18 -34.99
C LYS A 35 -31.40 26.06 -35.94
N LYS A 36 -30.91 26.33 -37.17
CA LYS A 36 -31.73 26.93 -38.24
C LYS A 36 -31.30 26.48 -39.64
N SER A 37 -31.44 25.19 -39.94
CA SER A 37 -31.59 24.69 -41.32
C SER A 37 -31.91 23.19 -41.33
N GLU A 38 -33.12 22.81 -40.89
CA GLU A 38 -33.69 21.51 -41.28
C GLU A 38 -34.44 21.69 -42.61
N PRO A 39 -33.89 21.28 -43.77
CA PRO A 39 -34.71 21.09 -44.95
C PRO A 39 -35.55 19.82 -44.77
N ASN A 40 -36.86 19.97 -44.96
CA ASN A 40 -37.82 18.88 -45.01
C ASN A 40 -37.41 17.83 -46.06
N LEU A 41 -36.80 16.72 -45.64
CA LEU A 41 -36.60 15.54 -46.48
C LEU A 41 -37.38 14.34 -45.90
N LYS A 42 -38.69 14.51 -45.76
CA LYS A 42 -39.66 13.42 -45.58
C LYS A 42 -40.36 13.17 -46.93
N GLN A 43 -39.66 12.57 -47.89
CA GLN A 43 -40.27 11.94 -49.07
C GLN A 43 -39.20 11.15 -49.84
N SER A 44 -39.07 9.86 -49.50
CA SER A 44 -38.57 8.76 -50.37
C SER A 44 -38.30 7.51 -49.51
N ILE A 45 -39.30 7.10 -48.72
CA ILE A 45 -39.39 5.71 -48.27
C ILE A 45 -40.19 5.04 -49.38
N ASP A 46 -39.52 4.39 -50.34
CA ASP A 46 -40.04 3.31 -51.21
C ASP A 46 -39.06 3.06 -52.37
N GLY A 47 -37.84 2.67 -52.02
CA GLY A 47 -36.85 2.18 -52.97
C GLY A 47 -36.02 1.09 -52.31
N GLY A 48 -36.49 -0.15 -52.39
CA GLY A 48 -35.78 -1.32 -51.90
C GLY A 48 -34.42 -1.46 -52.57
N LEU A 49 -33.38 -0.94 -51.94
CA LEU A 49 -31.99 -1.20 -52.28
C LEU A 49 -31.56 -2.45 -51.53
N ASN A 50 -31.52 -3.57 -52.25
CA ASN A 50 -30.90 -4.81 -51.85
C ASN A 50 -29.49 -4.53 -51.33
N PHE A 51 -29.29 -4.72 -50.02
CA PHE A 51 -27.95 -4.86 -49.44
C PHE A 51 -27.36 -6.16 -49.99
N SER A 52 -26.68 -6.06 -51.14
CA SER A 52 -25.64 -7.01 -51.47
C SER A 52 -24.64 -7.00 -50.32
N THR A 53 -24.27 -8.20 -49.90
CA THR A 53 -23.33 -8.51 -48.83
C THR A 53 -22.10 -7.60 -48.89
N THR A 54 -22.12 -6.52 -48.12
CA THR A 54 -20.94 -5.70 -47.93
C THR A 54 -19.93 -6.57 -47.20
N SER A 55 -18.82 -6.81 -47.88
CA SER A 55 -17.61 -7.45 -47.36
C SER A 55 -17.40 -7.07 -45.91
N SER A 56 -17.23 -8.08 -45.04
CA SER A 56 -16.88 -7.95 -43.64
C SER A 56 -15.88 -6.81 -43.40
N TYR A 57 -16.39 -5.68 -42.93
CA TYR A 57 -15.60 -4.49 -42.64
C TYR A 57 -14.71 -4.81 -41.43
N ASN A 58 -13.41 -5.02 -41.67
CA ASN A 58 -12.44 -5.36 -40.64
C ASN A 58 -11.67 -4.09 -40.25
N PRO A 59 -11.96 -3.44 -39.11
CA PRO A 59 -11.33 -2.16 -38.72
C PRO A 59 -9.82 -2.27 -38.44
N SER A 60 -9.25 -3.48 -38.47
CA SER A 60 -7.83 -3.72 -38.25
C SER A 60 -6.92 -3.33 -39.44
N ASN A 61 -7.46 -3.12 -40.65
CA ASN A 61 -6.68 -2.76 -41.85
C ASN A 61 -6.53 -1.25 -42.12
N LEU A 62 -6.89 -0.39 -41.16
CA LEU A 62 -6.70 1.06 -41.32
C LEU A 62 -5.21 1.40 -41.29
N PRO A 63 -4.68 2.19 -42.26
CA PRO A 63 -3.31 2.68 -42.17
C PRO A 63 -3.17 3.41 -40.83
N ARG A 64 -2.27 2.96 -39.96
CA ARG A 64 -2.04 3.55 -38.63
C ARG A 64 -1.79 5.05 -38.83
N THR A 65 -2.80 5.89 -38.59
CA THR A 65 -2.64 7.33 -38.75
C THR A 65 -1.87 7.83 -37.54
N SER A 66 -0.67 8.34 -37.79
CA SER A 66 0.14 8.95 -36.75
C SER A 66 -0.64 10.09 -36.06
N VAL A 67 -0.50 10.23 -34.75
CA VAL A 67 -1.23 11.23 -33.96
C VAL A 67 -0.33 12.42 -33.65
N PHE A 68 -0.57 13.55 -34.29
CA PHE A 68 0.01 14.84 -33.92
C PHE A 68 -0.82 15.46 -32.79
N VAL A 69 -0.17 15.80 -31.67
CA VAL A 69 -0.82 16.48 -30.54
C VAL A 69 -0.42 17.94 -30.56
N SER A 70 -1.37 18.87 -30.45
CA SER A 70 -1.09 20.29 -30.29
C SER A 70 -1.85 20.86 -29.10
N ALA A 71 -1.15 21.65 -28.28
CA ALA A 71 -1.70 22.34 -27.12
C ALA A 71 -1.44 23.83 -27.26
N ARG A 72 -2.48 24.66 -27.13
CA ARG A 72 -2.40 26.13 -27.15
C ARG A 72 -3.11 26.71 -25.93
N ASN A 73 -2.39 27.52 -25.15
CA ASN A 73 -2.87 28.13 -23.90
C ASN A 73 -3.49 27.12 -22.91
N LEU A 74 -2.96 25.89 -22.89
CA LEU A 74 -3.51 24.82 -22.07
C LEU A 74 -3.29 25.15 -20.59
N SER A 75 -4.39 25.28 -19.85
CA SER A 75 -4.38 25.52 -18.41
C SER A 75 -5.32 24.57 -17.70
N SER A 76 -5.01 24.24 -16.45
CA SER A 76 -5.85 23.38 -15.61
C SER A 76 -5.98 23.99 -14.22
N THR A 77 -7.22 24.03 -13.71
CA THR A 77 -7.53 24.51 -12.37
C THR A 77 -8.34 23.49 -11.57
N VAL A 78 -8.03 23.35 -10.29
CA VAL A 78 -8.72 22.47 -9.35
C VAL A 78 -9.30 23.27 -8.19
N GLY A 79 -10.52 22.93 -7.78
CA GLY A 79 -11.23 23.58 -6.68
C GLY A 79 -12.44 24.39 -7.14
N HIS A 80 -13.08 25.07 -6.20
CA HIS A 80 -14.21 25.97 -6.46
C HIS A 80 -14.06 27.26 -5.65
N GLY A 81 -14.31 28.40 -6.31
CA GLY A 81 -14.31 29.72 -5.69
C GLY A 81 -12.95 30.09 -5.09
N LYS A 82 -12.92 30.52 -3.84
CA LYS A 82 -11.68 30.99 -3.17
C LYS A 82 -10.58 29.93 -3.00
N ASN A 83 -10.90 28.65 -3.20
CA ASN A 83 -9.94 27.55 -3.10
C ASN A 83 -9.46 27.03 -4.47
N GLU A 84 -9.73 27.77 -5.56
CA GLU A 84 -9.18 27.42 -6.87
C GLU A 84 -7.66 27.53 -6.88
N LYS A 85 -7.01 26.44 -7.27
CA LYS A 85 -5.56 26.33 -7.46
C LYS A 85 -5.29 26.05 -8.92
N LYS A 86 -4.52 26.93 -9.56
CA LYS A 86 -3.98 26.66 -10.90
C LYS A 86 -2.88 25.61 -10.80
N ILE A 87 -3.01 24.54 -11.58
CA ILE A 87 -2.04 23.44 -11.66
C ILE A 87 -1.17 23.61 -12.89
N LEU A 88 -1.79 23.90 -14.04
CA LEU A 88 -1.11 24.16 -15.31
C LEU A 88 -1.52 25.55 -15.81
N THR A 89 -0.59 26.31 -16.37
CA THR A 89 -0.82 27.70 -16.79
C THR A 89 -0.22 27.96 -18.17
N ASP A 90 -1.10 28.18 -19.15
CA ASP A 90 -0.80 28.64 -20.51
C ASP A 90 0.31 27.84 -21.21
N LEU A 91 0.18 26.51 -21.23
CA LEU A 91 1.12 25.62 -21.89
C LEU A 91 0.87 25.62 -23.41
N ASN A 92 1.94 25.84 -24.19
CA ASN A 92 1.96 25.82 -25.65
C ASN A 92 3.04 24.87 -26.18
N PHE A 93 2.65 23.69 -26.68
CA PHE A 93 3.59 22.66 -27.15
C PHE A 93 2.93 21.72 -28.17
N PHE A 94 3.74 20.86 -28.80
CA PHE A 94 3.25 19.79 -29.66
C PHE A 94 3.95 18.46 -29.38
N LEU A 95 3.32 17.34 -29.75
CA LEU A 95 3.96 16.03 -29.82
C LEU A 95 3.89 15.54 -31.27
N LYS A 96 5.07 15.29 -31.85
CA LYS A 96 5.20 14.96 -33.28
C LYS A 96 5.34 13.45 -33.51
N PRO A 97 4.64 12.88 -34.51
CA PRO A 97 4.84 11.52 -34.96
C PRO A 97 6.29 11.14 -35.27
N GLY A 98 6.71 9.98 -34.78
CA GLY A 98 8.06 9.47 -34.93
C GLY A 98 9.09 10.15 -34.05
N SER A 99 8.67 11.00 -33.11
CA SER A 99 9.57 11.73 -32.21
C SER A 99 9.25 11.48 -30.74
N MET A 100 10.28 11.59 -29.91
CA MET A 100 10.17 11.52 -28.46
C MET A 100 10.45 12.87 -27.81
N VAL A 101 9.58 13.24 -26.87
CA VAL A 101 9.74 14.43 -26.02
C VAL A 101 10.13 14.01 -24.61
N LEU A 102 11.24 14.55 -24.13
CA LEU A 102 11.68 14.40 -22.74
C LEU A 102 11.02 15.48 -21.87
N LEU A 103 10.24 15.06 -20.88
CA LEU A 103 9.65 15.97 -19.88
C LEU A 103 10.49 15.97 -18.61
N LEU A 104 11.14 17.11 -18.33
CA LEU A 104 11.89 17.36 -17.11
C LEU A 104 11.18 18.39 -16.23
N GLY A 105 11.35 18.25 -14.92
CA GLY A 105 10.87 19.21 -13.94
C GLY A 105 10.83 18.60 -12.56
N SER A 106 10.96 19.44 -11.54
CA SER A 106 10.97 19.02 -10.14
C SER A 106 9.63 18.39 -9.72
N PRO A 107 9.60 17.53 -8.68
CA PRO A 107 8.37 16.95 -8.17
C PRO A 107 7.33 18.03 -7.82
N GLY A 108 6.09 17.85 -8.28
CA GLY A 108 5.00 18.82 -8.06
C GLY A 108 4.92 19.96 -9.07
N CYS A 109 5.78 20.01 -10.10
CA CYS A 109 5.68 21.02 -11.16
C CYS A 109 4.50 20.83 -12.14
N GLY A 110 3.77 19.71 -12.05
CA GLY A 110 2.59 19.42 -12.89
C GLY A 110 2.75 18.30 -13.92
N LYS A 111 3.85 17.52 -13.93
CA LYS A 111 4.11 16.44 -14.92
C LYS A 111 2.96 15.44 -15.05
N THR A 112 2.60 14.78 -13.94
CA THR A 112 1.51 13.81 -13.89
C THR A 112 0.16 14.45 -14.25
N SER A 113 -0.07 15.72 -13.87
CA SER A 113 -1.28 16.45 -14.24
C SER A 113 -1.34 16.76 -15.74
N LEU A 114 -0.22 17.13 -16.36
CA LEU A 114 -0.12 17.29 -17.80
C LEU A 114 -0.39 15.98 -18.54
N MET A 115 0.20 14.87 -18.09
CA MET A 115 -0.06 13.56 -18.68
C MET A 115 -1.51 13.10 -18.49
N ASN A 116 -2.11 13.32 -17.32
CA ASN A 116 -3.53 13.05 -17.10
C ASN A 116 -4.42 13.92 -18.00
N THR A 117 -4.03 15.17 -18.26
CA THR A 117 -4.73 16.06 -19.19
C THR A 117 -4.63 15.55 -20.62
N LEU A 118 -3.43 15.13 -21.06
CA LEU A 118 -3.21 14.53 -22.39
C LEU A 118 -3.93 13.19 -22.57
N ALA A 119 -4.07 12.41 -21.51
CA ALA A 119 -4.83 11.17 -21.49
C ALA A 119 -6.35 11.38 -21.30
N LEU A 120 -6.80 12.63 -21.11
CA LEU A 120 -8.19 13.00 -20.79
C LEU A 120 -8.75 12.27 -19.55
N LEU A 121 -7.92 12.08 -18.51
CA LEU A 121 -8.26 11.42 -17.25
C LEU A 121 -8.55 12.38 -16.07
N THR A 122 -8.68 13.68 -16.32
CA THR A 122 -9.00 14.69 -15.31
C THR A 122 -10.44 14.54 -14.84
N SER A 123 -10.66 14.29 -13.54
CA SER A 123 -12.03 14.12 -13.00
C SER A 123 -12.59 15.36 -12.29
N ASN A 124 -11.73 16.23 -11.76
CA ASN A 124 -12.12 17.42 -10.98
C ASN A 124 -11.43 18.71 -11.44
N GLU A 125 -10.74 18.67 -12.60
CA GLU A 125 -10.00 19.82 -13.10
C GLU A 125 -10.76 20.48 -14.24
N LYS A 126 -10.88 21.82 -14.22
CA LYS A 126 -11.36 22.57 -15.37
C LYS A 126 -10.18 22.80 -16.30
N ILE A 127 -10.23 22.20 -17.48
CA ILE A 127 -9.25 22.41 -18.54
C ILE A 127 -9.73 23.57 -19.42
N THR A 128 -8.85 24.53 -19.67
CA THR A 128 -9.06 25.62 -20.63
C THR A 128 -7.93 25.65 -21.65
N GLY A 129 -8.17 26.27 -22.80
CA GLY A 129 -7.24 26.27 -23.94
C GLY A 129 -7.60 25.20 -24.98
N ASN A 130 -6.82 25.15 -26.06
CA ASN A 130 -7.06 24.24 -27.18
C ASN A 130 -6.10 23.06 -27.09
N LEU A 131 -6.61 21.88 -26.77
CA LEU A 131 -5.88 20.62 -26.86
C LEU A 131 -6.47 19.80 -28.01
N LEU A 132 -5.69 19.61 -29.07
CA LEU A 132 -6.11 18.95 -30.31
C LEU A 132 -5.23 17.73 -30.60
N PHE A 133 -5.85 16.69 -31.13
CA PHE A 133 -5.25 15.45 -31.63
C PHE A 133 -5.61 15.35 -33.11
N ASN A 134 -4.63 15.49 -34.01
CA ASN A 134 -4.84 15.64 -35.46
C ASN A 134 -5.88 16.73 -35.80
N GLY A 135 -5.81 17.87 -35.10
CA GLY A 135 -6.71 19.02 -35.29
C GLY A 135 -8.12 18.87 -34.69
N LYS A 136 -8.46 17.72 -34.08
CA LYS A 136 -9.76 17.46 -33.44
C LYS A 136 -9.61 17.38 -31.92
N THR A 137 -10.68 17.71 -31.18
CA THR A 137 -10.70 17.44 -29.73
C THR A 137 -10.85 15.95 -29.48
N GLY A 138 -10.20 15.42 -28.45
CA GLY A 138 -10.32 14.01 -28.10
C GLY A 138 -11.67 13.72 -27.45
N ASP A 139 -12.35 12.65 -27.86
CA ASP A 139 -13.55 12.17 -27.18
C ASP A 139 -13.15 11.39 -25.91
N PRO A 140 -13.53 11.83 -24.69
CA PRO A 140 -13.20 11.13 -23.45
C PRO A 140 -13.68 9.66 -23.45
N ASN A 141 -14.64 9.30 -24.29
CA ASN A 141 -15.14 7.95 -24.35
C ASN A 141 -14.23 6.96 -25.08
N THR A 142 -13.55 7.42 -26.13
CA THR A 142 -12.76 6.59 -27.04
C THR A 142 -11.28 6.94 -27.04
N HIS A 143 -10.88 8.11 -26.53
CA HIS A 143 -9.50 8.61 -26.54
C HIS A 143 -8.48 7.63 -25.99
N HIS A 144 -8.80 6.99 -24.86
CA HIS A 144 -7.97 5.95 -24.27
C HIS A 144 -7.56 4.87 -25.29
N ARG A 145 -8.33 4.57 -26.34
CA ARG A 145 -7.97 3.56 -27.36
C ARG A 145 -6.66 3.87 -28.11
N HIS A 146 -6.28 5.14 -28.23
CA HIS A 146 -5.08 5.58 -28.95
C HIS A 146 -3.98 6.10 -28.05
N VAL A 147 -4.21 6.08 -26.73
CA VAL A 147 -3.24 6.51 -25.73
C VAL A 147 -2.85 5.34 -24.86
N SER A 148 -1.57 5.03 -24.82
CA SER A 148 -0.95 4.20 -23.80
C SER A 148 -0.37 5.14 -22.76
N TYR A 149 -0.82 5.02 -21.50
CA TYR A 149 -0.28 5.84 -20.41
C TYR A 149 0.26 4.95 -19.31
N VAL A 150 1.58 4.88 -19.23
CA VAL A 150 2.28 4.20 -18.16
C VAL A 150 2.31 5.12 -16.94
N VAL A 151 1.56 4.75 -15.91
CA VAL A 151 1.50 5.49 -14.65
C VAL A 151 2.74 5.26 -13.78
N GLN A 152 3.00 6.21 -12.87
CA GLN A 152 4.16 6.17 -11.98
C GLN A 152 4.14 4.98 -11.01
N ASP A 153 2.97 4.56 -10.51
CA ASP A 153 2.83 3.50 -9.52
C ASP A 153 2.48 2.14 -10.15
N ASP A 154 3.09 1.06 -9.65
CA ASP A 154 2.90 -0.30 -10.19
C ASP A 154 1.75 -1.02 -9.48
N PHE A 155 0.51 -0.89 -10.00
CA PHE A 155 -0.67 -1.57 -9.46
C PHE A 155 -1.03 -2.82 -10.26
N HIS A 156 -0.64 -3.99 -9.75
CA HIS A 156 -0.92 -5.28 -10.38
C HIS A 156 -1.58 -6.25 -9.41
N MET A 157 -2.34 -7.21 -9.95
CA MET A 157 -2.87 -8.32 -9.17
C MET A 157 -1.72 -9.25 -8.74
N ALA A 158 -1.28 -9.13 -7.49
CA ALA A 158 -0.10 -9.81 -6.97
C ALA A 158 -0.02 -11.33 -7.23
N PRO A 159 -1.14 -12.11 -7.14
CA PRO A 159 -1.08 -13.56 -7.35
C PRO A 159 -0.95 -14.01 -8.81
N LEU A 160 -1.12 -13.11 -9.79
CA LEU A 160 -1.01 -13.48 -11.21
C LEU A 160 0.44 -13.53 -11.66
N THR A 161 0.72 -14.39 -12.64
CA THR A 161 2.04 -14.40 -13.30
C THR A 161 2.19 -13.24 -14.27
N VAL A 162 3.43 -12.87 -14.59
CA VAL A 162 3.73 -11.81 -15.57
C VAL A 162 3.03 -12.07 -16.91
N ARG A 163 3.12 -13.31 -17.43
CA ARG A 163 2.46 -13.69 -18.69
C ARG A 163 0.93 -13.57 -18.59
N ASP A 164 0.34 -13.93 -17.46
CA ASP A 164 -1.11 -13.81 -17.27
C ASP A 164 -1.56 -12.36 -17.27
N THR A 165 -0.80 -11.48 -16.62
CA THR A 165 -1.08 -10.05 -16.59
C THR A 165 -1.06 -9.46 -18.01
N PHE A 166 -0.05 -9.80 -18.82
CA PHE A 166 0.02 -9.36 -20.22
C PHE A 166 -1.08 -9.97 -21.08
N LYS A 167 -1.34 -11.27 -20.93
CA LYS A 167 -2.40 -11.96 -21.67
C LYS A 167 -3.76 -11.35 -21.37
N PHE A 168 -4.07 -11.08 -20.11
CA PHE A 168 -5.32 -10.44 -19.71
C PHE A 168 -5.43 -9.03 -20.31
N SER A 169 -4.35 -8.24 -20.26
CA SER A 169 -4.33 -6.91 -20.86
C SER A 169 -4.55 -6.96 -22.38
N ALA A 170 -3.81 -7.80 -23.10
CA ALA A 170 -3.95 -7.98 -24.54
C ALA A 170 -5.35 -8.49 -24.92
N ASP A 171 -5.89 -9.45 -24.16
CA ASP A 171 -7.23 -9.97 -24.36
C ASP A 171 -8.31 -8.90 -24.19
N CYS A 172 -8.11 -7.92 -23.31
CA CYS A 172 -9.03 -6.81 -23.06
C CYS A 172 -8.89 -5.66 -24.05
N GLN A 173 -7.68 -5.39 -24.56
CA GLN A 173 -7.36 -4.14 -25.26
C GLN A 173 -7.04 -4.27 -26.75
N SER A 174 -6.62 -5.44 -27.25
CA SER A 174 -6.04 -5.57 -28.60
C SER A 174 -7.05 -5.74 -29.76
N GLY A 175 -8.29 -5.26 -29.64
CA GLY A 175 -9.27 -5.24 -30.74
C GLY A 175 -9.90 -6.59 -31.11
N ASP A 176 -10.30 -6.70 -32.37
CA ASP A 176 -10.86 -7.91 -32.99
C ASP A 176 -9.77 -8.89 -33.48
N LYS A 177 -8.53 -8.74 -33.00
CA LYS A 177 -7.42 -9.62 -33.36
C LYS A 177 -7.66 -11.07 -32.93
N SER A 178 -7.18 -12.00 -33.75
CA SER A 178 -7.26 -13.43 -33.48
C SER A 178 -6.50 -13.82 -32.20
N GLU A 179 -6.80 -14.99 -31.62
CA GLU A 179 -6.08 -15.47 -30.45
C GLU A 179 -4.58 -15.69 -30.72
N LYS A 180 -4.22 -16.14 -31.93
CA LYS A 180 -2.82 -16.33 -32.32
C LYS A 180 -2.06 -15.00 -32.34
N GLU A 181 -2.62 -13.97 -32.96
CA GLU A 181 -2.02 -12.63 -33.00
C GLU A 181 -1.88 -12.01 -31.60
N ARG A 182 -2.87 -12.21 -30.71
CA ARG A 182 -2.78 -11.72 -29.33
C ARG A 182 -1.67 -12.40 -28.52
N ILE A 183 -1.52 -13.72 -28.70
CA ILE A 183 -0.42 -14.47 -28.07
C ILE A 183 0.93 -14.00 -28.63
N GLU A 184 1.01 -13.79 -29.94
CA GLU A 184 2.21 -13.24 -30.59
C GLU A 184 2.56 -11.85 -30.07
N ILE A 185 1.58 -10.96 -29.89
CA ILE A 185 1.80 -9.64 -29.25
C ILE A 185 2.33 -9.80 -27.83
N VAL A 186 1.75 -10.69 -27.03
CA VAL A 186 2.21 -10.94 -25.66
C VAL A 186 3.65 -11.48 -25.66
N ASP A 187 3.98 -12.41 -26.55
CA ASP A 187 5.32 -12.96 -26.69
C ASP A 187 6.32 -11.90 -27.15
N ASN A 188 5.93 -11.06 -28.12
CA ASN A 188 6.74 -9.95 -28.61
C ASN A 188 6.98 -8.91 -27.50
N VAL A 189 5.98 -8.59 -26.67
CA VAL A 189 6.14 -7.67 -25.54
C VAL A 189 7.00 -8.29 -24.43
N LEU A 190 6.84 -9.58 -24.14
CA LEU A 190 7.70 -10.31 -23.20
C LEU A 190 9.16 -10.28 -23.66
N ASP A 191 9.42 -10.43 -24.95
CA ASP A 191 10.76 -10.42 -25.54
C ASP A 191 11.34 -9.00 -25.60
N PHE A 192 10.55 -8.03 -26.08
CA PHE A 192 10.90 -6.62 -26.14
C PHE A 192 11.33 -6.09 -24.77
N LEU A 193 10.60 -6.46 -23.73
CA LEU A 193 10.88 -6.08 -22.36
C LEU A 193 11.78 -7.07 -21.60
N ASP A 194 12.39 -8.07 -22.23
CA ASP A 194 13.25 -9.09 -21.59
C ASP A 194 12.62 -9.81 -20.37
N LEU A 195 11.29 -9.95 -20.34
CA LEU A 195 10.55 -10.58 -19.24
C LEU A 195 10.28 -12.07 -19.45
N LYS A 196 10.75 -12.66 -20.56
CA LYS A 196 10.51 -14.06 -20.92
C LYS A 196 11.04 -15.06 -19.89
N HIS A 197 12.14 -14.73 -19.21
CA HIS A 197 12.72 -15.59 -18.16
C HIS A 197 11.91 -15.60 -16.85
N VAL A 198 11.15 -14.54 -16.55
CA VAL A 198 10.25 -14.43 -15.37
C VAL A 198 8.77 -14.58 -15.71
N GLN A 199 8.42 -14.88 -16.96
CA GLN A 199 7.04 -14.91 -17.46
C GLN A 199 6.06 -15.74 -16.59
N ASN A 200 6.54 -16.82 -15.97
CA ASN A 200 5.75 -17.74 -15.13
C ASN A 200 5.86 -17.43 -13.62
N THR A 201 6.57 -16.37 -13.25
CA THR A 201 6.70 -15.90 -11.86
C THR A 201 5.53 -14.97 -11.54
N VAL A 202 4.99 -15.07 -10.32
CA VAL A 202 3.95 -14.16 -9.84
C VAL A 202 4.49 -12.75 -9.68
N VAL A 203 3.66 -11.73 -9.92
CA VAL A 203 4.08 -10.32 -9.78
C VAL A 203 4.43 -10.02 -8.31
N GLY A 204 3.61 -10.47 -7.37
CA GLY A 204 3.83 -10.28 -5.93
C GLY A 204 3.61 -8.84 -5.42
N ASP A 205 3.64 -8.67 -4.10
CA ASP A 205 3.47 -7.42 -3.36
C ASP A 205 4.37 -7.39 -2.10
N GLU A 206 4.05 -6.59 -1.08
CA GLU A 206 4.80 -6.51 0.17
C GLU A 206 4.76 -7.81 1.00
N PHE A 207 3.71 -8.60 0.84
CA PHE A 207 3.45 -9.82 1.62
C PHE A 207 3.66 -11.11 0.79
N LEU A 208 3.36 -11.08 -0.51
CA LEU A 208 3.54 -12.17 -1.47
C LEU A 208 4.81 -11.95 -2.30
N ARG A 209 5.79 -12.85 -2.16
CA ARG A 209 7.03 -12.81 -2.96
C ARG A 209 6.72 -12.97 -4.45
N GLY A 210 7.23 -12.05 -5.25
CA GLY A 210 7.16 -12.09 -6.71
C GLY A 210 8.43 -11.55 -7.37
N ILE A 211 8.25 -10.83 -8.48
CA ILE A 211 9.32 -10.23 -9.27
C ILE A 211 9.92 -8.97 -8.59
N SER A 212 11.09 -8.52 -9.06
CA SER A 212 11.76 -7.32 -8.53
C SER A 212 11.01 -6.02 -8.88
N GLY A 213 11.29 -4.92 -8.17
CA GLY A 213 10.66 -3.61 -8.44
C GLY A 213 10.84 -3.15 -9.89
N GLY A 214 12.07 -3.19 -10.42
CA GLY A 214 12.33 -2.88 -11.83
C GLY A 214 11.61 -3.81 -12.81
N GLN A 215 11.50 -5.11 -12.50
CA GLN A 215 10.69 -6.02 -13.29
C GLN A 215 9.19 -5.65 -13.23
N LYS A 216 8.65 -5.26 -12.06
CA LYS A 216 7.26 -4.76 -11.95
C LYS A 216 7.04 -3.52 -12.80
N LYS A 217 7.99 -2.59 -12.82
CA LYS A 217 7.93 -1.40 -13.65
C LYS A 217 7.85 -1.75 -15.14
N ARG A 218 8.70 -2.68 -15.59
CA ARG A 218 8.64 -3.24 -16.96
C ARG A 218 7.29 -3.92 -17.23
N VAL A 219 6.71 -4.63 -16.26
CA VAL A 219 5.35 -5.18 -16.39
C VAL A 219 4.31 -4.06 -16.57
N THR A 220 4.38 -2.97 -15.81
CA THR A 220 3.50 -1.80 -15.99
C THR A 220 3.60 -1.23 -17.41
N ILE A 221 4.82 -1.14 -17.96
CA ILE A 221 5.05 -0.70 -19.34
C ILE A 221 4.43 -1.70 -20.34
N GLY A 222 4.70 -3.00 -20.18
CA GLY A 222 4.21 -4.03 -21.08
C GLY A 222 2.69 -4.14 -21.13
N VAL A 223 2.03 -3.93 -19.99
CA VAL A 223 0.57 -3.89 -19.88
C VAL A 223 -0.06 -2.81 -20.78
N GLU A 224 0.63 -1.70 -21.01
CA GLU A 224 0.19 -0.66 -21.94
C GLU A 224 0.67 -0.92 -23.39
N LEU A 225 1.88 -1.45 -23.58
CA LEU A 225 2.43 -1.70 -24.92
C LEU A 225 1.64 -2.74 -25.74
N VAL A 226 0.95 -3.70 -25.11
CA VAL A 226 0.10 -4.69 -25.80
C VAL A 226 -1.07 -4.07 -26.58
N LYS A 227 -1.39 -2.80 -26.31
CA LYS A 227 -2.46 -2.04 -26.95
C LYS A 227 -2.11 -1.55 -28.35
N GLU A 228 -0.81 -1.40 -28.64
CA GLU A 228 -0.28 -0.85 -29.91
C GLU A 228 -0.88 0.52 -30.30
N SER A 229 -0.88 1.46 -29.36
CA SER A 229 -1.44 2.79 -29.57
C SER A 229 -0.47 3.78 -30.22
N ASN A 230 -0.95 4.86 -30.84
CA ASN A 230 -0.10 5.84 -31.54
C ASN A 230 0.42 6.99 -30.66
N LEU A 231 -0.17 7.21 -29.47
CA LEU A 231 0.34 8.15 -28.47
C LEU A 231 0.81 7.38 -27.23
N LEU A 232 2.09 7.54 -26.88
CA LEU A 232 2.70 6.89 -25.72
C LEU A 232 3.11 7.94 -24.68
N LEU A 233 2.46 7.90 -23.52
CA LEU A 233 2.78 8.74 -22.37
C LEU A 233 3.39 7.86 -21.28
N MET A 234 4.53 8.24 -20.72
CA MET A 234 5.18 7.44 -19.68
C MET A 234 5.64 8.31 -18.52
N ASP A 235 5.04 8.11 -17.35
CA ASP A 235 5.40 8.84 -16.13
C ASP A 235 6.51 8.10 -15.36
N GLU A 236 7.74 8.62 -15.43
CA GLU A 236 8.93 8.13 -14.74
C GLU A 236 9.18 6.61 -14.90
N PRO A 237 9.22 6.07 -16.14
CA PRO A 237 9.30 4.63 -16.39
C PRO A 237 10.63 3.98 -15.98
N THR A 238 11.67 4.77 -15.71
CA THR A 238 13.00 4.26 -15.29
C THR A 238 13.14 4.17 -13.77
N ASN A 239 12.15 4.62 -13.00
CA ASN A 239 12.26 4.60 -11.55
C ASN A 239 12.33 3.16 -11.03
N GLY A 240 13.39 2.85 -10.26
CA GLY A 240 13.67 1.49 -9.77
C GLY A 240 14.34 0.54 -10.79
N LEU A 241 14.76 1.05 -11.96
CA LEU A 241 15.58 0.34 -12.94
C LEU A 241 17.02 0.83 -12.91
N ASP A 242 17.94 -0.02 -13.38
CA ASP A 242 19.33 0.38 -13.61
C ASP A 242 19.53 1.07 -14.96
N SER A 243 20.60 1.87 -15.13
CA SER A 243 20.85 2.66 -16.35
C SER A 243 21.00 1.79 -17.58
N SER A 244 21.64 0.62 -17.51
CA SER A 244 21.85 -0.18 -18.71
C SER A 244 20.54 -0.82 -19.15
N ILE A 245 19.74 -1.38 -18.23
CA ILE A 245 18.37 -1.82 -18.54
C ILE A 245 17.49 -0.65 -18.97
N SER A 246 17.60 0.52 -18.35
CA SER A 246 16.83 1.72 -18.70
C SER A 246 17.17 2.22 -20.11
N LEU A 247 18.46 2.28 -20.44
CA LEU A 247 18.97 2.69 -21.74
C LEU A 247 18.53 1.70 -22.81
N GLU A 248 18.70 0.39 -22.58
CA GLU A 248 18.25 -0.67 -23.48
C GLU A 248 16.74 -0.55 -23.74
N MET A 249 15.95 -0.45 -22.68
CA MET A 249 14.50 -0.32 -22.75
C MET A 249 14.08 0.93 -23.52
N LEU A 250 14.65 2.09 -23.22
CA LEU A 250 14.32 3.35 -23.90
C LEU A 250 14.82 3.39 -25.34
N THR A 251 15.93 2.71 -25.66
CA THR A 251 16.44 2.56 -27.02
C THR A 251 15.48 1.70 -27.85
N LYS A 252 15.00 0.58 -27.28
CA LYS A 252 13.94 -0.24 -27.88
C LYS A 252 12.66 0.58 -28.10
N ILE A 253 12.26 1.41 -27.13
CA ILE A 253 11.09 2.31 -27.26
C ILE A 253 11.32 3.35 -28.36
N LYS A 254 12.49 4.00 -28.44
CA LYS A 254 12.84 4.94 -29.51
C LYS A 254 12.68 4.30 -30.89
N ASN A 255 13.26 3.11 -31.07
CA ASN A 255 13.19 2.39 -32.33
C ASN A 255 11.73 2.09 -32.71
N LYS A 256 10.91 1.66 -31.75
CA LYS A 256 9.48 1.42 -31.97
C LYS A 256 8.72 2.70 -32.33
N VAL A 257 8.95 3.79 -31.58
CA VAL A 257 8.31 5.10 -31.82
C VAL A 257 8.62 5.61 -33.23
N GLN A 258 9.86 5.47 -33.69
CA GLN A 258 10.29 5.88 -35.03
C GLN A 258 9.72 4.98 -36.12
N GLN A 259 9.82 3.65 -35.97
CA GLN A 259 9.33 2.67 -36.94
C GLN A 259 7.81 2.76 -37.13
N GLU A 260 7.05 2.96 -36.06
CA GLU A 260 5.59 3.01 -36.09
C GLU A 260 5.03 4.45 -36.17
N LYS A 261 5.89 5.47 -36.30
CA LYS A 261 5.53 6.89 -36.34
C LYS A 261 4.61 7.32 -35.19
N MET A 262 4.92 6.88 -33.97
CA MET A 262 4.17 7.22 -32.76
C MET A 262 4.58 8.60 -32.22
N SER A 263 3.68 9.28 -31.50
CA SER A 263 4.04 10.43 -30.69
C SER A 263 4.33 9.97 -29.26
N CYS A 264 5.42 10.43 -28.66
CA CYS A 264 5.82 9.96 -27.33
C CYS A 264 6.24 11.10 -26.40
N LEU A 265 5.74 11.08 -25.17
CA LEU A 265 6.14 11.97 -24.08
C LEU A 265 6.54 11.13 -22.87
N ILE A 266 7.79 11.26 -22.43
CA ILE A 266 8.32 10.51 -21.29
C ILE A 266 8.83 11.50 -20.26
N SER A 267 8.35 11.40 -19.02
CA SER A 267 8.99 12.09 -17.90
C SER A 267 10.11 11.22 -17.34
N LEU A 268 11.29 11.79 -17.13
CA LEU A 268 12.41 11.08 -16.52
C LEU A 268 13.00 11.88 -15.38
N LEU A 269 13.41 11.14 -14.35
CA LEU A 269 14.14 11.67 -13.22
C LEU A 269 15.64 11.49 -13.49
N GLN A 270 16.35 12.58 -13.79
CA GLN A 270 17.80 12.59 -14.07
C GLN A 270 18.30 11.51 -15.04
N PRO A 271 17.86 11.51 -16.32
CA PRO A 271 18.37 10.55 -17.29
C PRO A 271 19.87 10.75 -17.58
N GLY A 272 20.63 9.66 -17.70
CA GLY A 272 22.04 9.64 -18.14
C GLY A 272 22.24 10.20 -19.56
N LEU A 273 23.49 10.57 -19.92
CA LEU A 273 23.79 11.19 -21.22
C LEU A 273 23.29 10.36 -22.42
N GLU A 274 23.56 9.06 -22.44
CA GLU A 274 23.12 8.20 -23.54
C GLU A 274 21.59 8.14 -23.67
N ILE A 275 20.88 8.19 -22.55
CA ILE A 275 19.41 8.26 -22.54
C ILE A 275 18.94 9.61 -23.08
N THR A 276 19.59 10.72 -22.70
CA THR A 276 19.20 12.06 -23.17
C THR A 276 19.33 12.22 -24.67
N LYS A 277 20.36 11.61 -25.28
CA LYS A 277 20.57 11.58 -26.74
C LYS A 277 19.45 10.84 -27.50
N LEU A 278 18.63 10.05 -26.81
CA LEU A 278 17.52 9.34 -27.46
C LEU A 278 16.37 10.29 -27.85
N PHE A 279 16.23 11.44 -27.19
CA PHE A 279 15.09 12.35 -27.36
C PHE A 279 15.33 13.44 -28.41
N ASP A 280 14.27 13.77 -29.16
CA ASP A 280 14.32 14.79 -30.21
C ASP A 280 13.99 16.19 -29.64
N TYR A 281 13.04 16.24 -28.71
CA TYR A 281 12.60 17.48 -28.06
C TYR A 281 12.71 17.39 -26.54
N LEU A 282 12.88 18.54 -25.92
CA LEU A 282 12.93 18.72 -24.48
C LEU A 282 11.79 19.66 -24.05
N MET A 283 11.09 19.29 -22.99
CA MET A 283 10.12 20.12 -22.28
C MET A 283 10.58 20.26 -20.82
N ILE A 284 10.77 21.48 -20.35
CA ILE A 284 11.13 21.77 -18.96
C ILE A 284 9.97 22.51 -18.30
N MET A 285 9.43 21.94 -17.23
CA MET A 285 8.32 22.50 -16.46
C MET A 285 8.75 22.95 -15.06
N ASN A 286 8.26 24.12 -14.65
CA ASN A 286 8.40 24.67 -13.30
C ASN A 286 7.08 25.27 -12.83
N GLN A 287 6.58 24.85 -11.66
CA GLN A 287 5.34 25.36 -11.04
C GLN A 287 4.14 25.50 -12.01
N GLY A 288 3.91 24.50 -12.87
CA GLY A 288 2.79 24.49 -13.80
C GLY A 288 2.99 25.32 -15.07
N GLN A 289 4.17 25.91 -15.28
CA GLN A 289 4.56 26.67 -16.46
C GLN A 289 5.73 26.02 -17.19
N MET A 290 5.93 26.35 -18.46
CA MET A 290 7.10 25.89 -19.21
C MET A 290 8.23 26.92 -19.17
N SER A 291 9.40 26.45 -18.74
CA SER A 291 10.66 27.19 -18.81
C SER A 291 11.35 27.00 -20.16
N TYR A 292 11.06 25.90 -20.87
CA TYR A 292 11.54 25.64 -22.21
C TYR A 292 10.70 24.54 -22.86
N PHE A 293 10.42 24.68 -24.16
CA PHE A 293 10.05 23.56 -25.02
C PHE A 293 10.76 23.79 -26.37
N GLY A 294 11.34 22.74 -26.97
CA GLY A 294 12.10 22.88 -28.22
C GLY A 294 13.06 21.71 -28.49
N PRO A 295 13.85 21.78 -29.59
CA PRO A 295 14.79 20.72 -29.95
C PRO A 295 15.87 20.50 -28.88
N MET A 296 16.15 19.24 -28.54
CA MET A 296 17.08 18.88 -27.47
C MET A 296 18.50 19.47 -27.68
N ASN A 297 18.98 19.51 -28.92
CA ASN A 297 20.30 20.04 -29.28
C ASN A 297 20.41 21.58 -29.17
N GLN A 298 19.30 22.32 -29.11
CA GLN A 298 19.29 23.77 -28.97
C GLN A 298 19.15 24.22 -27.51
N ALA A 299 18.81 23.31 -26.59
CA ALA A 299 18.52 23.64 -25.21
C ALA A 299 19.73 24.23 -24.45
N ILE A 300 20.94 23.68 -24.64
CA ILE A 300 22.17 24.23 -24.02
C ILE A 300 22.39 25.66 -24.50
N GLY A 301 22.40 25.88 -25.82
CA GLY A 301 22.60 27.21 -26.41
C GLY A 301 21.53 28.23 -25.99
N TYR A 302 20.29 27.80 -25.76
CA TYR A 302 19.24 28.67 -25.20
C TYR A 302 19.59 29.17 -23.80
N PHE A 303 20.01 28.28 -22.89
CA PHE A 303 20.39 28.67 -21.54
C PHE A 303 21.72 29.44 -21.48
N GLU A 304 22.68 29.12 -22.35
CA GLU A 304 23.90 29.92 -22.52
C GLU A 304 23.59 31.34 -23.03
N GLY A 305 22.61 31.49 -23.93
CA GLY A 305 22.10 32.79 -24.35
C GLY A 305 21.40 33.59 -23.25
N LEU A 306 20.93 32.93 -22.19
CA LEU A 306 20.46 33.55 -20.95
C LEU A 306 21.58 33.79 -19.93
N GLY A 307 22.81 33.35 -20.23
CA GLY A 307 24.03 33.55 -19.45
C GLY A 307 24.43 32.39 -18.52
N PHE A 308 23.78 31.23 -18.61
CA PHE A 308 24.16 30.05 -17.81
C PHE A 308 25.24 29.23 -18.53
N LYS A 309 26.37 28.94 -17.86
CA LYS A 309 27.47 28.15 -18.47
C LYS A 309 27.34 26.65 -18.16
N PHE A 310 27.53 25.79 -19.16
CA PHE A 310 27.55 24.34 -18.99
C PHE A 310 28.91 23.83 -18.48
N PRO A 311 29.00 23.18 -17.31
CA PRO A 311 30.26 22.71 -16.75
C PRO A 311 30.81 21.41 -17.38
N LYS A 312 32.13 21.19 -17.29
CA LYS A 312 32.80 19.95 -17.75
C LYS A 312 32.39 18.72 -16.91
N HIS A 313 32.37 17.52 -17.53
CA HIS A 313 31.97 16.24 -16.90
C HIS A 313 30.58 16.23 -16.26
N HIS A 314 29.65 17.04 -16.77
CA HIS A 314 28.27 17.07 -16.33
C HIS A 314 27.32 16.51 -17.37
N ASN A 315 26.19 16.01 -16.90
CA ASN A 315 25.13 15.50 -17.74
C ASN A 315 24.15 16.63 -18.11
N PRO A 316 23.83 16.85 -19.40
CA PRO A 316 22.89 17.87 -19.84
C PRO A 316 21.53 17.85 -19.12
N ALA A 317 20.95 16.68 -18.85
CA ALA A 317 19.64 16.64 -18.19
C ALA A 317 19.68 17.06 -16.71
N GLU A 318 20.80 16.83 -16.02
CA GLU A 318 21.02 17.33 -14.66
C GLU A 318 21.08 18.86 -14.69
N PHE A 319 21.89 19.41 -15.61
CA PHE A 319 22.00 20.85 -15.84
C PHE A 319 20.64 21.52 -16.06
N PHE A 320 19.80 20.97 -16.96
CA PHE A 320 18.49 21.54 -17.27
C PHE A 320 17.52 21.58 -16.08
N GLN A 321 17.52 20.54 -15.22
CA GLN A 321 16.68 20.53 -14.03
C GLN A 321 17.22 21.51 -12.97
N GLU A 322 18.53 21.50 -12.74
CA GLU A 322 19.14 22.29 -11.68
C GLU A 322 19.14 23.80 -11.97
N ILE A 323 19.25 24.27 -13.22
CA ILE A 323 19.14 25.71 -13.53
C ILE A 323 17.78 26.26 -13.10
N VAL A 324 16.72 25.49 -13.31
CA VAL A 324 15.35 25.94 -13.06
C VAL A 324 15.01 25.92 -11.57
N ASP A 325 15.68 25.06 -10.80
CA ASP A 325 15.52 24.95 -9.35
C ASP A 325 16.50 25.86 -8.57
N GLU A 326 17.78 25.89 -8.96
CA GLU A 326 18.88 26.63 -8.32
C GLU A 326 19.80 27.32 -9.37
N PRO A 327 19.31 28.37 -10.05
CA PRO A 327 20.02 29.03 -11.15
C PRO A 327 21.39 29.59 -10.77
N GLU A 328 21.55 29.96 -9.50
CA GLU A 328 22.77 30.56 -8.94
C GLU A 328 24.01 29.64 -9.10
N LEU A 329 23.81 28.32 -9.20
CA LEU A 329 24.91 27.35 -9.37
C LEU A 329 25.64 27.49 -10.73
N TYR A 330 24.98 28.09 -11.73
CA TYR A 330 25.45 28.11 -13.12
C TYR A 330 25.70 29.54 -13.65
N CYS A 331 25.63 30.54 -12.76
CA CYS A 331 25.94 31.91 -13.09
C CYS A 331 27.44 32.19 -12.95
N GLY A 332 28.07 32.64 -14.04
CA GLY A 332 29.32 33.41 -13.98
C GLY A 332 30.54 32.76 -13.33
N ILE A 333 30.61 31.42 -13.22
CA ILE A 333 31.82 30.76 -12.68
C ILE A 333 32.93 30.89 -13.73
N ASP A 334 33.93 31.72 -13.41
CA ASP A 334 35.28 31.54 -13.92
C ASP A 334 35.87 30.35 -13.16
N ASP A 335 35.97 29.20 -13.83
CA ASP A 335 36.81 28.11 -13.34
C ASP A 335 38.22 28.68 -13.24
N GLY A 336 38.68 28.91 -12.00
CA GLY A 336 40.06 29.26 -11.67
C GLY A 336 40.99 28.12 -12.08
N SER A 337 41.27 28.03 -13.36
CA SER A 337 42.29 27.19 -13.98
C SER A 337 42.64 27.77 -15.35
N SER A 338 42.97 29.05 -15.39
CA SER A 338 43.89 29.54 -16.40
C SER A 338 45.28 29.04 -16.02
N ASP A 339 45.93 28.42 -17.00
CA ASP A 339 47.25 27.82 -16.95
C ASP A 339 48.29 28.80 -16.38
N GLY A 340 48.53 28.72 -15.07
CA GLY A 340 49.68 29.32 -14.40
C GLY A 340 50.91 28.43 -14.57
N GLY A 341 51.25 28.10 -15.81
CA GLY A 341 52.57 27.58 -16.15
C GLY A 341 53.53 28.76 -16.36
N SER A 342 54.72 28.67 -15.77
CA SER A 342 55.88 29.56 -15.89
C SER A 342 55.88 30.83 -15.02
N GLY A 343 56.80 30.85 -14.03
CA GLY A 343 57.05 32.00 -13.17
C GLY A 343 57.78 31.63 -11.88
N ASP A 344 58.89 30.92 -12.00
CA ASP A 344 59.82 30.60 -10.91
C ASP A 344 60.43 31.89 -10.33
N SER A 345 60.37 32.12 -9.01
CA SER A 345 61.33 32.87 -8.17
C SER A 345 60.67 33.38 -6.87
N GLY A 346 61.35 33.19 -5.74
CA GLY A 346 61.08 33.96 -4.52
C GLY A 346 60.74 33.14 -3.29
N SER A 347 61.78 32.67 -2.61
CA SER A 347 61.81 32.31 -1.20
C SER A 347 61.03 33.29 -0.30
N SER A 348 60.19 32.78 0.61
CA SER A 348 60.23 33.12 2.04
C SER A 348 59.16 32.36 2.83
N SER A 349 59.59 31.86 3.97
CA SER A 349 58.80 31.25 5.03
C SER A 349 57.74 32.20 5.59
N GLY A 350 56.50 31.74 5.68
CA GLY A 350 55.43 32.44 6.39
C GLY A 350 54.27 31.49 6.64
N GLY A 351 54.36 30.71 7.72
CA GLY A 351 53.24 29.93 8.21
C GLY A 351 52.15 30.86 8.74
N SER A 352 51.07 31.02 8.00
CA SER A 352 49.86 31.70 8.49
C SER A 352 48.63 30.85 8.21
N ASN A 353 48.13 30.27 9.30
CA ASN A 353 46.79 29.75 9.56
C ASN A 353 45.72 30.11 8.49
N TYR A 354 45.25 29.09 7.77
CA TYR A 354 44.15 29.17 6.81
C TYR A 354 42.80 29.24 7.53
N ASN A 355 42.33 30.45 7.84
CA ASN A 355 40.97 30.70 8.34
C ASN A 355 39.99 30.91 7.17
N TYR A 356 39.22 29.88 6.84
CA TYR A 356 38.15 29.93 5.83
C TYR A 356 36.90 30.63 6.38
N ASN A 357 36.76 31.94 6.14
CA ASN A 357 35.57 32.72 6.47
C ASN A 357 34.52 32.70 5.33
N PHE A 358 33.57 31.76 5.42
CA PHE A 358 32.41 31.63 4.53
C PHE A 358 31.27 32.57 4.94
N LYS A 359 31.44 33.91 4.89
CA LYS A 359 30.30 34.84 5.04
C LYS A 359 30.26 36.06 4.12
N ASN A 360 31.33 36.39 3.38
CA ASN A 360 31.34 37.61 2.55
C ASN A 360 31.04 37.43 1.05
N LYS A 361 30.62 36.24 0.57
CA LYS A 361 30.26 36.07 -0.85
C LYS A 361 28.77 36.21 -1.19
N ALA A 362 27.89 36.50 -0.22
CA ALA A 362 26.50 36.80 -0.55
C ALA A 362 26.31 38.20 -1.19
N SER A 363 27.27 39.12 -1.02
CA SER A 363 27.20 40.47 -1.62
C SER A 363 27.94 40.58 -2.96
N SER A 364 28.61 39.52 -3.41
CA SER A 364 29.25 39.46 -4.72
C SER A 364 28.59 38.37 -5.56
N THR A 365 27.26 38.42 -5.69
CA THR A 365 26.61 37.76 -6.82
C THR A 365 27.23 38.40 -8.05
N MET A 366 28.09 37.68 -8.76
CA MET A 366 28.76 38.19 -9.96
C MET A 366 27.66 38.49 -10.99
N MET A 367 27.33 39.77 -11.10
CA MET A 367 26.18 40.28 -11.84
C MET A 367 26.48 40.24 -13.34
N MET A 368 25.59 39.61 -14.12
CA MET A 368 25.83 39.39 -15.56
C MET A 368 25.81 40.72 -16.32
N MET A 369 26.77 40.97 -17.20
CA MET A 369 26.74 42.11 -18.12
C MET A 369 26.21 41.66 -19.50
N ASN A 370 25.19 42.34 -20.03
CA ASN A 370 24.87 42.30 -21.47
C ASN A 370 26.00 42.98 -22.27
N ASN A 371 26.12 42.71 -23.58
CA ASN A 371 26.91 43.50 -24.55
C ASN A 371 26.81 45.04 -24.40
N ASN A 372 25.75 45.56 -23.79
CA ASN A 372 25.59 46.99 -23.47
C ASN A 372 26.03 47.37 -22.03
N ASN A 373 26.86 46.58 -21.36
CA ASN A 373 27.32 46.77 -19.97
C ASN A 373 26.20 46.94 -18.93
N LYS A 374 24.99 46.43 -19.22
CA LYS A 374 23.87 46.42 -18.25
C LYS A 374 23.84 45.11 -17.47
N ILE A 375 23.75 45.26 -16.15
CA ILE A 375 23.58 44.18 -15.18
C ILE A 375 22.23 43.49 -15.40
N ILE A 376 22.23 42.20 -15.72
CA ILE A 376 21.05 41.34 -15.68
C ILE A 376 21.17 40.44 -14.45
N PRO A 377 20.31 40.60 -13.42
CA PRO A 377 20.26 39.64 -12.33
C PRO A 377 19.86 38.26 -12.89
N PRO A 378 20.35 37.14 -12.32
CA PRO A 378 19.92 35.82 -12.76
C PRO A 378 18.40 35.70 -12.67
N LEU A 379 17.79 35.01 -13.63
CA LEU A 379 16.34 34.74 -13.61
C LEU A 379 16.00 34.04 -12.28
N LYS A 380 15.11 34.64 -11.50
CA LYS A 380 14.65 34.11 -10.21
C LYS A 380 13.19 33.68 -10.32
N GLY A 381 12.98 32.37 -10.20
CA GLY A 381 11.64 31.78 -10.09
C GLY A 381 10.97 31.44 -11.43
N SER A 382 9.87 30.69 -11.34
CA SER A 382 9.20 30.08 -12.49
C SER A 382 8.66 31.09 -13.50
N ASP A 383 8.07 32.18 -13.02
CA ASP A 383 7.44 33.20 -13.88
C ASP A 383 8.47 33.90 -14.77
N GLU A 384 9.68 34.17 -14.25
CA GLU A 384 10.76 34.81 -15.00
C GLU A 384 11.29 33.88 -16.10
N PHE A 385 11.50 32.59 -15.81
CA PHE A 385 11.86 31.59 -16.81
C PHE A 385 10.78 31.43 -17.89
N ALA A 386 9.51 31.35 -17.49
CA ALA A 386 8.40 31.26 -18.43
C ALA A 386 8.29 32.51 -19.32
N MET A 387 8.52 33.69 -18.76
CA MET A 387 8.51 34.95 -19.50
C MET A 387 9.72 35.06 -20.45
N ALA A 388 10.90 34.61 -20.04
CA ALA A 388 12.09 34.54 -20.90
C ALA A 388 11.85 33.58 -22.07
N TYR A 389 11.26 32.41 -21.82
CA TYR A 389 10.86 31.47 -22.86
C TYR A 389 9.84 32.06 -23.82
N ARG A 390 8.77 32.68 -23.33
CA ARG A 390 7.74 33.34 -24.17
C ARG A 390 8.28 34.47 -25.04
N LYS A 391 9.37 35.13 -24.63
CA LYS A 391 10.06 36.17 -25.42
C LYS A 391 11.05 35.60 -26.43
N SER A 392 11.41 34.31 -26.33
CA SER A 392 12.40 33.69 -27.19
C SER A 392 11.91 33.49 -28.62
N ILE A 393 12.85 33.40 -29.57
CA ILE A 393 12.56 33.06 -30.96
C ILE A 393 12.05 31.62 -31.09
N ILE A 394 12.53 30.72 -30.21
CA ILE A 394 12.12 29.31 -30.14
C ILE A 394 10.62 29.22 -29.88
N TYR A 395 10.10 30.00 -28.93
CA TYR A 395 8.67 30.04 -28.63
C TYR A 395 7.83 30.51 -29.82
N LYS A 396 8.29 31.54 -30.56
CA LYS A 396 7.61 32.00 -31.78
C LYS A 396 7.56 30.89 -32.83
N HIS A 397 8.69 30.23 -33.10
CA HIS A 397 8.74 29.11 -34.03
C HIS A 397 7.83 27.96 -33.61
N ILE A 398 7.67 27.70 -32.31
CA ILE A 398 6.76 26.66 -31.81
C ILE A 398 5.30 27.04 -32.06
N LEU A 399 4.92 28.30 -31.84
CA LEU A 399 3.59 28.77 -32.15
C LEU A 399 3.31 28.70 -33.66
N GLU A 400 4.25 29.15 -34.49
CA GLU A 400 4.16 29.04 -35.95
C GLU A 400 4.09 27.57 -36.42
N TYR A 401 4.85 26.68 -35.77
CA TYR A 401 4.83 25.25 -36.05
C TYR A 401 3.48 24.62 -35.70
N ILE A 402 2.94 24.94 -34.52
CA ILE A 402 1.58 24.52 -34.12
C ILE A 402 0.57 25.01 -35.14
N ASP A 403 0.61 26.30 -35.50
CA ASP A 403 -0.37 26.91 -36.40
C ASP A 403 -0.29 26.38 -37.83
N SER A 404 0.92 26.06 -38.32
CA SER A 404 1.14 25.49 -39.66
C SER A 404 0.84 23.99 -39.77
N HIS A 405 0.80 23.25 -38.65
CA HIS A 405 0.54 21.80 -38.64
C HIS A 405 -0.85 21.45 -38.11
N ILE A 406 -1.69 22.44 -37.82
CA ILE A 406 -3.11 22.20 -37.62
C ILE A 406 -3.71 21.91 -39.01
N PRO A 407 -4.17 20.68 -39.28
CA PRO A 407 -4.74 20.35 -40.59
C PRO A 407 -5.94 21.26 -40.88
N ASP A 408 -6.08 21.69 -42.13
CA ASP A 408 -7.25 22.40 -42.64
C ASP A 408 -8.50 21.50 -42.61
N GLU A 409 -9.70 22.06 -42.79
CA GLU A 409 -10.95 21.27 -42.75
C GLU A 409 -10.92 20.07 -43.73
N GLU A 410 -10.37 20.24 -44.93
CA GLU A 410 -10.21 19.14 -45.88
C GLU A 410 -9.27 18.05 -45.37
N GLU A 411 -8.12 18.38 -44.78
CA GLU A 411 -7.20 17.38 -44.21
C GLU A 411 -7.80 16.71 -42.97
N ARG A 412 -8.50 17.47 -42.11
CA ARG A 412 -9.23 16.95 -40.95
C ARG A 412 -10.29 15.94 -41.34
N SER A 413 -10.89 16.09 -42.53
CA SER A 413 -11.86 15.13 -43.06
C SER A 413 -11.21 13.80 -43.49
N LYS A 414 -9.94 13.82 -43.92
CA LYS A 414 -9.16 12.62 -44.26
C LYS A 414 -8.80 11.80 -43.03
N PHE A 415 -8.59 12.46 -41.88
CA PHE A 415 -8.41 11.76 -40.61
C PHE A 415 -9.74 11.18 -40.16
N ILE A 416 -9.81 9.84 -40.18
CA ILE A 416 -10.96 9.07 -39.66
C ILE A 416 -11.33 9.65 -38.31
N ASP A 417 -12.59 10.09 -38.19
CA ASP A 417 -13.11 10.49 -36.91
C ASP A 417 -13.31 9.25 -36.05
N TYR A 418 -12.25 8.84 -35.35
CA TYR A 418 -12.27 7.67 -34.51
C TYR A 418 -13.34 7.75 -33.42
N SER A 419 -13.76 8.96 -33.02
CA SER A 419 -14.83 9.15 -32.04
C SER A 419 -16.17 8.55 -32.52
N THR A 420 -16.39 8.52 -33.83
CA THR A 420 -17.61 7.98 -34.44
C THR A 420 -17.52 6.49 -34.76
N THR A 421 -16.32 5.95 -34.97
CA THR A 421 -16.12 4.56 -35.43
C THR A 421 -15.76 3.60 -34.30
N LEU A 422 -15.06 4.06 -33.26
CA LEU A 422 -14.61 3.21 -32.17
C LEU A 422 -15.63 3.12 -31.05
N LYS A 423 -15.82 1.90 -30.56
CA LYS A 423 -16.58 1.66 -29.33
C LYS A 423 -15.71 1.97 -28.11
N PRO A 424 -16.31 2.37 -26.97
CA PRO A 424 -15.57 2.63 -25.73
C PRO A 424 -14.80 1.43 -25.16
N TYR A 425 -15.14 0.20 -25.56
CA TYR A 425 -14.45 -1.02 -25.13
C TYR A 425 -14.03 -1.81 -26.35
N SER A 426 -12.84 -2.41 -26.27
CA SER A 426 -12.27 -3.16 -27.39
C SER A 426 -13.03 -4.43 -27.73
N THR A 427 -13.52 -5.14 -26.71
CA THR A 427 -14.12 -6.47 -26.87
C THR A 427 -15.60 -6.43 -26.54
N GLY A 428 -16.37 -7.35 -27.12
CA GLY A 428 -17.79 -7.50 -26.80
C GLY A 428 -18.04 -7.93 -25.35
N PHE A 429 -19.23 -7.63 -24.83
CA PHE A 429 -19.62 -7.90 -23.44
C PHE A 429 -19.39 -9.35 -23.01
N GLY A 430 -19.78 -10.34 -23.83
CA GLY A 430 -19.61 -11.76 -23.51
C GLY A 430 -18.15 -12.18 -23.38
N ARG A 431 -17.25 -11.61 -24.21
CA ARG A 431 -15.81 -11.87 -24.11
C ARG A 431 -15.22 -11.23 -22.86
N GLN A 432 -15.56 -9.97 -22.56
CA GLN A 432 -15.14 -9.28 -21.33
C GLN A 432 -15.51 -10.10 -20.08
N LEU A 433 -16.73 -10.61 -20.03
CA LEU A 433 -17.20 -11.47 -18.93
C LEU A 433 -16.35 -12.76 -18.85
N SER A 434 -16.15 -13.47 -19.96
CA SER A 434 -15.35 -14.70 -19.98
C SER A 434 -13.91 -14.48 -19.49
N LEU A 435 -13.28 -13.37 -19.89
CA LEU A 435 -11.91 -13.03 -19.47
C LEU A 435 -11.83 -12.75 -17.97
N ASN A 436 -12.76 -11.95 -17.45
CA ASN A 436 -12.83 -11.66 -16.02
C ASN A 436 -13.11 -12.92 -15.20
N VAL A 437 -13.99 -13.83 -15.67
CA VAL A 437 -14.26 -15.12 -15.00
C VAL A 437 -13.01 -16.00 -14.96
N LYS A 438 -12.30 -16.14 -16.08
CA LYS A 438 -11.05 -16.92 -16.13
C LYS A 438 -9.99 -16.37 -15.18
N ARG A 439 -9.84 -15.03 -15.12
CA ARG A 439 -8.95 -14.36 -14.18
C ARG A 439 -9.39 -14.58 -12.73
N GLY A 440 -10.69 -14.47 -12.45
CA GLY A 440 -11.28 -14.72 -11.14
C GLY A 440 -10.95 -16.10 -10.60
N PHE A 441 -11.20 -17.16 -11.39
CA PHE A 441 -10.83 -18.53 -11.00
C PHE A 441 -9.33 -18.71 -10.78
N LYS A 442 -8.49 -18.04 -11.58
CA LYS A 442 -7.03 -18.14 -11.41
C LYS A 442 -6.54 -17.47 -10.13
N LEU A 443 -7.06 -16.28 -9.81
CA LEU A 443 -6.79 -15.58 -8.54
C LEU A 443 -7.24 -16.44 -7.36
N PHE A 444 -8.44 -17.00 -7.46
CA PHE A 444 -9.00 -17.87 -6.46
C PHE A 444 -8.12 -19.11 -6.22
N LEU A 445 -7.82 -19.88 -7.27
CA LEU A 445 -6.98 -21.09 -7.20
C LEU A 445 -5.52 -20.82 -6.78
N GLY A 446 -5.03 -19.59 -6.98
CA GLY A 446 -3.71 -19.16 -6.52
C GLY A 446 -3.58 -19.16 -4.99
N ASN A 447 -4.67 -18.86 -4.27
CA ASN A 447 -4.67 -18.80 -2.80
C ASN A 447 -5.07 -20.14 -2.15
N LYS A 448 -4.23 -21.17 -2.38
CA LYS A 448 -4.48 -22.55 -1.92
C LYS A 448 -4.69 -22.66 -0.41
N ALA A 449 -4.00 -21.84 0.39
CA ALA A 449 -4.11 -21.88 1.83
C ALA A 449 -5.49 -21.36 2.30
N SER A 450 -6.00 -20.27 1.72
CA SER A 450 -7.36 -19.80 2.02
C SER A 450 -8.41 -20.81 1.58
N ILE A 451 -8.25 -21.45 0.41
CA ILE A 451 -9.17 -22.51 -0.06
C ILE A 451 -9.23 -23.67 0.94
N ARG A 452 -8.06 -24.17 1.38
CA ARG A 452 -8.00 -25.28 2.34
C ARG A 452 -8.71 -24.92 3.65
N LEU A 453 -8.51 -23.69 4.13
CA LEU A 453 -9.16 -23.20 5.36
C LEU A 453 -10.68 -23.05 5.19
N ARG A 454 -11.14 -22.55 4.04
CA ARG A 454 -12.57 -22.44 3.69
C ARG A 454 -13.27 -23.80 3.71
N LEU A 455 -12.67 -24.82 3.11
CA LEU A 455 -13.22 -26.19 3.11
C LEU A 455 -13.19 -26.80 4.53
N LEU A 456 -12.06 -26.68 5.23
CA LEU A 456 -11.90 -27.23 6.57
C LEU A 456 -12.89 -26.62 7.58
N LYS A 457 -13.17 -25.32 7.49
CA LYS A 457 -14.20 -24.64 8.29
C LYS A 457 -15.54 -25.39 8.24
N ASN A 458 -16.04 -25.66 7.03
CA ASN A 458 -17.38 -26.23 6.86
C ASN A 458 -17.43 -27.70 7.29
N VAL A 459 -16.32 -28.44 7.15
CA VAL A 459 -16.17 -29.77 7.75
C VAL A 459 -16.27 -29.70 9.27
N ILE A 460 -15.54 -28.78 9.91
CA ILE A 460 -15.51 -28.65 11.38
C ILE A 460 -16.90 -28.25 11.90
N ILE A 461 -17.50 -27.18 11.37
CA ILE A 461 -18.79 -26.69 11.87
C ILE A 461 -19.91 -27.69 11.55
N GLY A 462 -19.91 -28.27 10.34
CA GLY A 462 -20.88 -29.30 9.97
C GLY A 462 -20.79 -30.53 10.86
N PHE A 463 -19.58 -31.01 11.16
CA PHE A 463 -19.38 -32.13 12.08
C PHE A 463 -19.79 -31.79 13.53
N ILE A 464 -19.49 -30.59 14.02
CA ILE A 464 -19.93 -30.11 15.33
C ILE A 464 -21.45 -30.13 15.40
N LEU A 465 -22.15 -29.49 14.46
CA LEU A 465 -23.61 -29.47 14.42
C LEU A 465 -24.20 -30.89 14.29
N GLY A 466 -23.65 -31.70 13.39
CA GLY A 466 -24.10 -33.07 13.14
C GLY A 466 -24.00 -33.99 14.37
N THR A 467 -22.94 -33.82 15.18
CA THR A 467 -22.75 -34.62 16.41
C THR A 467 -23.42 -34.00 17.63
N LEU A 468 -23.56 -32.67 17.69
CA LEU A 468 -24.23 -31.98 18.78
C LEU A 468 -25.74 -32.27 18.78
N TYR A 469 -26.34 -32.35 17.59
CA TYR A 469 -27.76 -32.67 17.36
C TYR A 469 -27.95 -34.09 16.81
N TRP A 470 -27.13 -35.05 17.24
CA TRP A 470 -27.11 -36.40 16.66
C TRP A 470 -28.46 -37.13 16.80
N LYS A 471 -29.02 -37.58 15.68
CA LYS A 471 -30.29 -38.35 15.59
C LYS A 471 -31.41 -37.84 16.51
N LEU A 472 -31.91 -36.64 16.19
CA LEU A 472 -33.09 -36.07 16.84
C LEU A 472 -34.31 -37.00 16.69
N ASP A 473 -35.08 -37.16 17.77
CA ASP A 473 -36.31 -37.94 17.81
C ASP A 473 -37.53 -37.04 17.48
N THR A 474 -38.74 -37.53 17.75
CA THR A 474 -40.02 -36.80 17.65
C THR A 474 -40.59 -36.37 19.00
N THR A 475 -39.72 -36.12 19.98
CA THR A 475 -40.11 -35.51 21.26
C THR A 475 -40.38 -34.01 21.10
N GLN A 476 -41.13 -33.40 22.03
CA GLN A 476 -41.36 -31.96 22.01
C GLN A 476 -40.05 -31.16 22.12
N ALA A 477 -39.12 -31.59 22.99
CA ALA A 477 -37.79 -30.99 23.11
C ALA A 477 -37.01 -31.10 21.80
N ASP A 478 -37.09 -32.24 21.12
CA ASP A 478 -36.42 -32.41 19.83
C ASP A 478 -37.03 -31.56 18.72
N GLY A 479 -38.34 -31.26 18.76
CA GLY A 479 -38.96 -30.27 17.89
C GLY A 479 -38.32 -28.88 18.05
N SER A 480 -38.06 -28.45 19.29
CA SER A 480 -37.33 -27.20 19.55
C SER A 480 -35.85 -27.28 19.14
N ASN A 481 -35.19 -28.42 19.39
CA ASN A 481 -33.81 -28.66 18.97
C ASN A 481 -33.66 -28.61 17.43
N ARG A 482 -34.63 -29.13 16.67
CA ARG A 482 -34.67 -29.02 15.19
C ARG A 482 -34.69 -27.56 14.77
N SER A 483 -35.54 -26.74 15.39
CA SER A 483 -35.59 -25.30 15.09
C SER A 483 -34.26 -24.60 15.39
N GLY A 484 -33.62 -24.92 16.52
CA GLY A 484 -32.30 -24.41 16.87
C GLY A 484 -31.20 -24.81 15.89
N LEU A 485 -31.16 -26.07 15.51
CA LEU A 485 -30.22 -26.59 14.52
C LEU A 485 -30.30 -25.82 13.19
N LEU A 486 -31.53 -25.59 12.70
CA LEU A 486 -31.75 -24.87 11.44
C LEU A 486 -31.36 -23.40 11.55
N PHE A 487 -31.66 -22.76 12.69
CA PHE A 487 -31.23 -21.38 12.95
C PHE A 487 -29.69 -21.25 12.95
N PHE A 488 -28.97 -22.11 13.68
CA PHE A 488 -27.50 -22.06 13.72
C PHE A 488 -26.84 -22.45 12.40
N SER A 489 -27.52 -23.29 11.61
CA SER A 489 -27.10 -23.60 10.24
C SER A 489 -27.06 -22.34 9.38
N LEU A 490 -28.12 -21.52 9.43
CA LEU A 490 -28.16 -20.24 8.71
C LEU A 490 -27.11 -19.26 9.26
N LEU A 491 -27.00 -19.16 10.58
CA LEU A 491 -26.05 -18.25 11.25
C LEU A 491 -24.59 -18.56 10.87
N THR A 492 -24.24 -19.82 10.63
CA THR A 492 -22.91 -20.24 10.14
C THR A 492 -22.55 -19.58 8.80
N PHE A 493 -23.48 -19.56 7.84
CA PHE A 493 -23.26 -18.92 6.53
C PHE A 493 -23.21 -17.40 6.63
N VAL A 494 -24.06 -16.83 7.48
CA VAL A 494 -24.11 -15.39 7.73
C VAL A 494 -22.76 -14.89 8.31
N PHE A 495 -22.17 -15.59 9.28
CA PHE A 495 -20.85 -15.22 9.82
C PHE A 495 -19.68 -15.59 8.92
N GLY A 496 -19.82 -16.66 8.13
CA GLY A 496 -18.81 -17.06 7.16
C GLY A 496 -18.49 -15.99 6.11
N GLY A 497 -19.46 -15.13 5.79
CA GLY A 497 -19.33 -14.10 4.76
C GLY A 497 -18.30 -13.00 5.07
N PHE A 498 -17.87 -12.82 6.33
CA PHE A 498 -16.93 -11.75 6.73
C PHE A 498 -15.55 -11.88 6.06
N GLY A 499 -15.17 -13.08 5.62
CA GLY A 499 -13.93 -13.30 4.85
C GLY A 499 -13.85 -12.45 3.57
N SER A 500 -15.00 -12.09 2.98
CA SER A 500 -15.06 -11.30 1.74
C SER A 500 -14.55 -9.86 1.88
N ILE A 501 -14.45 -9.33 3.11
CA ILE A 501 -14.00 -7.95 3.37
C ILE A 501 -12.57 -7.74 2.85
N SER A 502 -11.63 -8.63 3.18
CA SER A 502 -10.24 -8.50 2.71
C SER A 502 -10.17 -8.58 1.19
N VAL A 503 -10.75 -9.65 0.62
CA VAL A 503 -10.69 -9.98 -0.81
C VAL A 503 -11.23 -8.83 -1.67
N PHE A 504 -12.36 -8.23 -1.25
CA PHE A 504 -12.96 -7.13 -1.99
C PHE A 504 -12.04 -5.91 -2.04
N PHE A 505 -11.45 -5.51 -0.91
CA PHE A 505 -10.62 -4.31 -0.86
C PHE A 505 -9.25 -4.49 -1.53
N ASP A 506 -8.66 -5.69 -1.45
CA ASP A 506 -7.37 -6.00 -2.10
C ASP A 506 -7.48 -5.88 -3.63
N GLN A 507 -8.62 -6.25 -4.21
CA GLN A 507 -8.86 -6.13 -5.65
C GLN A 507 -9.37 -4.74 -6.07
N ARG A 508 -9.96 -3.97 -5.15
CA ARG A 508 -10.64 -2.71 -5.46
C ARG A 508 -9.71 -1.66 -6.07
N GLN A 509 -8.46 -1.58 -5.61
CA GLN A 509 -7.49 -0.61 -6.12
C GLN A 509 -7.12 -0.89 -7.58
N VAL A 510 -6.83 -2.15 -7.91
CA VAL A 510 -6.55 -2.57 -9.29
C VAL A 510 -7.76 -2.38 -10.18
N PHE A 511 -8.97 -2.73 -9.69
CA PHE A 511 -10.22 -2.47 -10.40
C PHE A 511 -10.41 -0.98 -10.75
N TYR A 512 -10.11 -0.06 -9.83
CA TYR A 512 -10.21 1.38 -10.13
C TYR A 512 -9.24 1.84 -11.22
N SER A 513 -8.04 1.28 -11.27
CA SER A 513 -7.07 1.54 -12.33
C SER A 513 -7.57 0.99 -13.67
N GLU A 514 -7.89 -0.29 -13.74
CA GLU A 514 -8.35 -0.96 -14.98
C GLU A 514 -9.66 -0.37 -15.52
N ARG A 515 -10.56 0.06 -14.63
CA ARG A 515 -11.81 0.75 -15.00
C ARG A 515 -11.53 2.10 -15.62
N ALA A 516 -10.58 2.87 -15.09
CA ALA A 516 -10.20 4.16 -15.66
C ALA A 516 -9.70 4.00 -17.10
N TRP A 517 -9.01 2.88 -17.36
CA TRP A 517 -8.49 2.48 -18.65
C TRP A 517 -9.48 1.73 -19.55
N LYS A 518 -10.73 1.53 -19.10
CA LYS A 518 -11.80 0.85 -19.83
C LYS A 518 -11.40 -0.52 -20.39
N TYR A 519 -10.67 -1.31 -19.59
CA TYR A 519 -10.36 -2.71 -19.94
C TYR A 519 -11.64 -3.53 -20.15
N TYR A 520 -12.66 -3.25 -19.33
CA TYR A 520 -13.94 -3.95 -19.33
C TYR A 520 -15.02 -3.09 -18.66
N ASN A 521 -16.28 -3.41 -18.94
CA ASN A 521 -17.41 -2.82 -18.25
C ASN A 521 -17.44 -3.27 -16.79
N THR A 522 -17.75 -2.36 -15.85
CA THR A 522 -17.94 -2.66 -14.43
C THR A 522 -18.86 -3.86 -14.18
N ILE A 523 -19.93 -3.99 -14.97
CA ILE A 523 -20.90 -5.08 -14.87
C ILE A 523 -20.23 -6.45 -15.12
N THR A 524 -19.30 -6.54 -16.08
CA THR A 524 -18.65 -7.82 -16.42
C THR A 524 -17.71 -8.29 -15.32
N TYR A 525 -16.98 -7.37 -14.69
CA TYR A 525 -16.15 -7.66 -13.52
C TYR A 525 -17.02 -8.11 -12.35
N PHE A 526 -18.09 -7.38 -12.06
CA PHE A 526 -19.02 -7.72 -10.99
C PHE A 526 -19.66 -9.12 -11.18
N LEU A 527 -20.19 -9.41 -12.38
CA LEU A 527 -20.73 -10.72 -12.71
C LEU A 527 -19.66 -11.83 -12.60
N SER A 528 -18.41 -11.53 -12.95
CA SER A 528 -17.33 -12.50 -12.81
C SER A 528 -17.03 -12.87 -11.36
N MET A 529 -17.16 -11.92 -10.42
CA MET A 529 -17.00 -12.19 -8.99
C MET A 529 -18.06 -13.20 -8.54
N ILE A 530 -19.33 -12.99 -8.94
CA ILE A 530 -20.44 -13.89 -8.63
C ILE A 530 -20.17 -15.31 -9.17
N VAL A 531 -19.83 -15.42 -10.46
CA VAL A 531 -19.60 -16.72 -11.12
C VAL A 531 -18.40 -17.46 -10.53
N THR A 532 -17.37 -16.73 -10.09
CA THR A 532 -16.16 -17.34 -9.52
C THR A 532 -16.43 -17.95 -8.15
N ASP A 533 -17.25 -17.30 -7.31
CA ASP A 533 -17.54 -17.82 -5.97
C ASP A 533 -18.52 -18.99 -5.96
N LEU A 534 -19.47 -19.00 -6.90
CA LEU A 534 -20.61 -19.92 -6.87
C LEU A 534 -20.23 -21.41 -6.78
N PRO A 535 -19.28 -21.96 -7.58
CA PRO A 535 -18.90 -23.37 -7.47
C PRO A 535 -18.31 -23.73 -6.10
N MET A 536 -17.60 -22.80 -5.46
CA MET A 536 -17.02 -23.02 -4.15
C MET A 536 -18.07 -22.95 -3.06
N SER A 537 -19.00 -22.00 -3.14
CA SER A 537 -20.18 -21.99 -2.27
C SER A 537 -20.96 -23.30 -2.39
N ILE A 538 -21.14 -23.83 -3.60
CA ILE A 538 -21.78 -25.15 -3.81
C ILE A 538 -21.02 -26.26 -3.07
N VAL A 539 -19.70 -26.36 -3.23
CA VAL A 539 -18.90 -27.40 -2.56
C VAL A 539 -18.92 -27.23 -1.04
N GLU A 540 -18.74 -26.00 -0.54
CA GLU A 540 -18.77 -25.68 0.89
C GLU A 540 -20.10 -26.05 1.54
N VAL A 541 -21.20 -25.66 0.89
CA VAL A 541 -22.56 -25.93 1.36
C VAL A 541 -22.88 -27.42 1.23
N LEU A 542 -22.47 -28.09 0.15
CA LEU A 542 -22.66 -29.55 0.03
C LEU A 542 -21.98 -30.31 1.17
N ILE A 543 -20.74 -29.97 1.51
CA ILE A 543 -20.03 -30.58 2.64
C ILE A 543 -20.81 -30.35 3.92
N PHE A 544 -21.12 -29.09 4.23
CA PHE A 544 -21.85 -28.70 5.43
C PHE A 544 -23.20 -29.41 5.52
N SER A 545 -24.00 -29.36 4.47
CA SER A 545 -25.35 -29.90 4.44
C SER A 545 -25.37 -31.42 4.58
N ASN A 546 -24.38 -32.14 4.05
CA ASN A 546 -24.32 -33.59 4.23
C ASN A 546 -24.01 -33.98 5.69
N PHE A 547 -23.09 -33.28 6.36
CA PHE A 547 -22.83 -33.51 7.78
C PHE A 547 -24.07 -33.20 8.61
N VAL A 548 -24.67 -32.02 8.41
CA VAL A 548 -25.82 -31.60 9.22
C VAL A 548 -27.04 -32.48 8.96
N TYR A 549 -27.52 -32.56 7.72
CA TYR A 549 -28.83 -33.14 7.44
C TYR A 549 -28.93 -34.63 7.81
N TRP A 550 -27.92 -35.41 7.42
CA TRP A 550 -27.94 -36.86 7.60
C TRP A 550 -27.54 -37.30 9.00
N MET A 551 -26.62 -36.61 9.68
CA MET A 551 -26.21 -36.99 11.04
C MET A 551 -27.26 -36.63 12.09
N THR A 552 -27.96 -35.50 11.92
CA THR A 552 -28.97 -35.07 12.88
C THR A 552 -30.30 -35.79 12.71
N GLY A 553 -30.51 -36.49 11.59
CA GLY A 553 -31.75 -37.22 11.35
C GLY A 553 -32.94 -36.30 11.04
N LEU A 554 -32.70 -35.23 10.27
CA LEU A 554 -33.78 -34.47 9.64
C LEU A 554 -34.62 -35.36 8.70
N ASN A 555 -35.78 -34.89 8.28
CA ASN A 555 -36.75 -35.69 7.54
C ASN A 555 -36.11 -36.36 6.29
N LYS A 556 -36.14 -37.68 6.19
CA LYS A 556 -35.28 -38.45 5.26
C LYS A 556 -35.78 -38.50 3.81
N THR A 557 -36.42 -37.46 3.31
CA THR A 557 -36.87 -37.38 1.91
C THR A 557 -35.90 -36.55 1.05
N TRP A 558 -35.70 -37.01 -0.19
CA TRP A 558 -34.76 -36.35 -1.10
C TRP A 558 -35.18 -34.93 -1.48
N ASP A 559 -36.48 -34.67 -1.63
CA ASP A 559 -36.98 -33.32 -1.95
C ASP A 559 -36.68 -32.32 -0.82
N ARG A 560 -36.82 -32.75 0.44
CA ARG A 560 -36.54 -31.93 1.61
C ARG A 560 -35.05 -31.69 1.80
N PHE A 561 -34.20 -32.67 1.46
CA PHE A 561 -32.74 -32.49 1.45
C PHE A 561 -32.31 -31.46 0.40
N ILE A 562 -32.84 -31.58 -0.84
CA ILE A 562 -32.54 -30.64 -1.93
C ILE A 562 -32.96 -29.23 -1.54
N TYR A 563 -34.14 -29.06 -0.95
CA TYR A 563 -34.60 -27.76 -0.47
C TYR A 563 -33.69 -27.18 0.63
N PHE A 564 -33.30 -28.00 1.62
CA PHE A 564 -32.37 -27.60 2.68
C PHE A 564 -31.04 -27.11 2.10
N PHE A 565 -30.46 -27.88 1.17
CA PHE A 565 -29.23 -27.53 0.47
C PHE A 565 -29.36 -26.20 -0.31
N LEU A 566 -30.42 -26.06 -1.11
CA LEU A 566 -30.65 -24.85 -1.92
C LEU A 566 -30.83 -23.61 -1.04
N THR A 567 -31.56 -23.73 0.06
CA THR A 567 -31.76 -22.61 1.00
C THR A 567 -30.45 -22.20 1.64
N CYS A 568 -29.64 -23.16 2.11
CA CYS A 568 -28.31 -22.89 2.64
C CYS A 568 -27.40 -22.21 1.60
N LEU A 569 -27.44 -22.68 0.34
CA LEU A 569 -26.64 -22.11 -0.75
C LEU A 569 -27.04 -20.66 -1.05
N VAL A 570 -28.34 -20.38 -1.16
CA VAL A 570 -28.83 -19.00 -1.39
C VAL A 570 -28.47 -18.11 -0.21
N CYS A 571 -28.56 -18.59 1.04
CA CYS A 571 -28.16 -17.82 2.21
C CYS A 571 -26.66 -17.52 2.27
N ASP A 572 -25.78 -18.45 1.86
CA ASP A 572 -24.34 -18.20 1.73
C ASP A 572 -24.06 -17.08 0.72
N VAL A 573 -24.64 -17.19 -0.48
CA VAL A 573 -24.48 -16.19 -1.54
C VAL A 573 -25.07 -14.83 -1.12
N MET A 574 -26.21 -14.83 -0.45
CA MET A 574 -26.83 -13.63 0.11
C MET A 574 -25.92 -12.95 1.15
N SER A 575 -25.34 -13.73 2.07
CA SER A 575 -24.40 -13.23 3.09
C SER A 575 -23.19 -12.53 2.45
N LEU A 576 -22.57 -13.17 1.46
CA LEU A 576 -21.48 -12.57 0.68
C LEU A 576 -21.92 -11.26 0.01
N SER A 577 -23.15 -11.21 -0.49
CA SER A 577 -23.72 -10.05 -1.18
C SER A 577 -23.95 -8.86 -0.26
N ILE A 578 -24.51 -9.11 0.94
CA ILE A 578 -24.71 -8.08 1.97
C ILE A 578 -23.37 -7.48 2.36
N ILE A 579 -22.37 -8.31 2.64
CA ILE A 579 -21.07 -7.82 3.12
C ILE A 579 -20.31 -7.07 2.01
N ARG A 580 -20.37 -7.54 0.76
CA ARG A 580 -19.82 -6.82 -0.39
C ARG A 580 -20.50 -5.48 -0.64
N SER A 581 -21.81 -5.37 -0.42
CA SER A 581 -22.52 -4.10 -0.53
C SER A 581 -21.97 -3.08 0.47
N VAL A 582 -21.72 -3.49 1.73
CA VAL A 582 -21.07 -2.65 2.75
C VAL A 582 -19.65 -2.27 2.35
N CYS A 583 -18.85 -3.20 1.83
CA CYS A 583 -17.49 -2.92 1.36
C CYS A 583 -17.45 -1.93 0.19
N SER A 584 -18.42 -2.02 -0.72
CA SER A 584 -18.55 -1.12 -1.87
C SER A 584 -18.96 0.30 -1.48
N PHE A 585 -19.70 0.45 -0.38
CA PHE A 585 -20.16 1.75 0.13
C PHE A 585 -19.16 2.44 1.07
N THR A 586 -18.17 1.71 1.59
CA THR A 586 -17.25 2.22 2.62
C THR A 586 -15.89 2.62 2.06
N LYS A 587 -15.34 3.75 2.55
CA LYS A 587 -14.03 4.26 2.12
C LYS A 587 -12.89 3.33 2.54
N THR A 588 -12.91 2.87 3.79
CA THR A 588 -11.79 2.15 4.41
C THR A 588 -12.19 0.75 4.87
N LYS A 589 -11.23 -0.17 4.86
CA LYS A 589 -11.37 -1.54 5.40
C LYS A 589 -11.85 -1.52 6.86
N TYR A 590 -11.37 -0.54 7.65
CA TYR A 590 -11.75 -0.35 9.06
C TYR A 590 -13.26 -0.13 9.22
N ALA A 591 -13.84 0.76 8.42
CA ALA A 591 -15.26 1.06 8.48
C ALA A 591 -16.11 -0.15 8.07
N ALA A 592 -15.73 -0.84 6.99
CA ALA A 592 -16.41 -2.06 6.55
C ALA A 592 -16.45 -3.11 7.67
N SER A 593 -15.30 -3.39 8.28
CA SER A 593 -15.16 -4.39 9.34
C SER A 593 -15.99 -4.08 10.60
N ALA A 594 -16.23 -2.81 10.89
CA ALA A 594 -17.07 -2.39 12.01
C ALA A 594 -18.57 -2.44 11.67
N ILE A 595 -18.94 -2.02 10.46
CA ILE A 595 -20.33 -1.83 10.00
C ILE A 595 -20.96 -3.15 9.57
N SER A 596 -20.22 -4.05 8.91
CA SER A 596 -20.78 -5.30 8.37
C SER A 596 -21.51 -6.14 9.42
N PRO A 597 -20.94 -6.40 10.62
CA PRO A 597 -21.69 -7.11 11.67
C PRO A 597 -22.96 -6.37 12.09
N ALA A 598 -22.92 -5.04 12.24
CA ALA A 598 -24.07 -4.25 12.67
C ALA A 598 -25.19 -4.17 11.62
N VAL A 599 -24.89 -4.33 10.34
CA VAL A 599 -25.91 -4.46 9.28
C VAL A 599 -26.58 -5.82 9.33
N VAL A 600 -25.82 -6.86 9.66
CA VAL A 600 -26.30 -8.25 9.69
C VAL A 600 -27.08 -8.56 10.98
N SER A 601 -26.69 -7.98 12.12
CA SER A 601 -27.31 -8.28 13.42
C SER A 601 -28.83 -8.09 13.46
N PRO A 602 -29.41 -6.97 12.97
CA PRO A 602 -30.87 -6.79 12.97
C PRO A 602 -31.58 -7.85 12.12
N PHE A 603 -31.01 -8.27 10.99
CA PHE A 603 -31.63 -9.33 10.18
C PHE A 603 -31.65 -10.67 10.90
N ILE A 604 -30.61 -11.00 11.67
CA ILE A 604 -30.60 -12.22 12.50
C ILE A 604 -31.65 -12.13 13.62
N LEU A 605 -31.71 -10.99 14.33
CA LEU A 605 -32.66 -10.79 15.44
C LEU A 605 -34.12 -10.91 14.98
N MET A 606 -34.40 -10.48 13.76
CA MET A 606 -35.75 -10.39 13.18
C MET A 606 -36.11 -11.60 12.32
N CYS A 607 -35.41 -12.72 12.43
CA CYS A 607 -35.71 -13.90 11.62
C CYS A 607 -36.98 -14.67 12.06
N GLY A 608 -37.61 -14.28 13.17
CA GLY A 608 -38.76 -14.95 13.77
C GLY A 608 -38.40 -16.01 14.82
N TYR A 609 -37.12 -16.39 14.95
CA TYR A 609 -36.70 -17.36 15.95
C TYR A 609 -36.79 -16.86 17.40
N MET A 610 -36.41 -15.59 17.63
CA MET A 610 -36.29 -15.04 18.98
C MET A 610 -37.56 -14.37 19.48
N LYS A 611 -38.07 -13.41 18.71
CA LYS A 611 -39.37 -12.78 18.92
C LYS A 611 -40.29 -13.21 17.79
N HIS A 612 -41.45 -13.73 18.16
CA HIS A 612 -42.47 -14.07 17.19
C HIS A 612 -43.01 -12.79 16.53
N SER A 613 -43.53 -12.89 15.31
CA SER A 613 -43.97 -11.72 14.53
C SER A 613 -44.95 -10.82 15.28
N ASN A 614 -45.82 -11.42 16.09
CA ASN A 614 -46.82 -10.74 16.92
C ASN A 614 -46.23 -10.00 18.14
N GLU A 615 -45.01 -10.33 18.55
CA GLU A 615 -44.31 -9.76 19.72
C GLU A 615 -43.29 -8.67 19.33
N ILE A 616 -43.09 -8.47 18.03
CA ILE A 616 -42.25 -7.40 17.51
C ILE A 616 -43.03 -6.08 17.62
N PRO A 617 -42.46 -5.02 18.21
CA PRO A 617 -43.12 -3.73 18.27
C PRO A 617 -43.56 -3.24 16.88
N GLY A 618 -44.77 -2.70 16.76
CA GLY A 618 -45.35 -2.34 15.47
C GLY A 618 -44.50 -1.36 14.64
N TRP A 619 -43.68 -0.51 15.27
CA TRP A 619 -42.75 0.38 14.57
C TRP A 619 -41.49 -0.32 14.02
N TRP A 620 -41.20 -1.56 14.45
CA TRP A 620 -40.08 -2.39 13.98
C TRP A 620 -40.51 -3.56 13.11
N ILE A 621 -41.81 -3.85 12.96
CA ILE A 621 -42.31 -4.98 12.17
C ILE A 621 -41.84 -4.96 10.71
N TRP A 622 -41.58 -3.79 10.13
CA TRP A 622 -41.06 -3.69 8.77
C TRP A 622 -39.65 -4.33 8.64
N LEU A 623 -38.84 -4.34 9.71
CA LEU A 623 -37.52 -5.03 9.70
C LEU A 623 -37.65 -6.54 9.59
N TYR A 624 -38.71 -7.12 10.14
CA TYR A 624 -39.04 -8.54 9.98
C TYR A 624 -39.30 -8.86 8.51
N TRP A 625 -40.16 -8.07 7.84
CA TRP A 625 -40.48 -8.26 6.43
C TRP A 625 -39.32 -7.99 5.46
N ILE A 626 -38.34 -7.17 5.84
CA ILE A 626 -37.13 -6.95 5.02
C ILE A 626 -35.93 -7.83 5.42
N SER A 627 -36.06 -8.69 6.43
CA SER A 627 -34.99 -9.61 6.80
C SER A 627 -34.98 -10.80 5.86
N PRO A 628 -33.95 -11.00 5.03
CA PRO A 628 -33.90 -12.18 4.18
C PRO A 628 -33.59 -13.46 4.97
N ILE A 629 -33.08 -13.34 6.21
CA ILE A 629 -32.81 -14.48 7.09
C ILE A 629 -34.13 -15.06 7.62
N HIS A 630 -35.16 -14.23 7.78
CA HIS A 630 -36.50 -14.66 8.19
C HIS A 630 -37.06 -15.72 7.24
N TYR A 631 -37.15 -15.41 5.95
CA TYR A 631 -37.67 -16.34 4.95
C TYR A 631 -36.80 -17.60 4.83
N GLY A 632 -35.48 -17.48 5.00
CA GLY A 632 -34.60 -18.66 5.06
C GLY A 632 -34.93 -19.57 6.23
N PHE A 633 -35.27 -18.98 7.37
CA PHE A 633 -35.61 -19.73 8.56
C PHE A 633 -37.01 -20.35 8.49
N GLU A 634 -38.03 -19.58 8.09
CA GLU A 634 -39.39 -20.06 7.86
C GLU A 634 -39.43 -21.21 6.87
N GLY A 635 -38.79 -21.05 5.71
CA GLY A 635 -38.72 -22.07 4.68
C GLY A 635 -38.07 -23.38 5.17
N LEU A 636 -36.99 -23.29 5.96
CA LEU A 636 -36.36 -24.46 6.57
C LEU A 636 -37.24 -25.14 7.62
N LEU A 637 -37.95 -24.36 8.45
CA LEU A 637 -38.90 -24.90 9.42
C LEU A 637 -40.09 -25.59 8.73
N LEU A 638 -40.68 -24.98 7.71
CA LEU A 638 -41.72 -25.57 6.88
C LEU A 638 -41.26 -26.89 6.26
N ASN A 639 -40.04 -26.90 5.74
CA ASN A 639 -39.43 -28.07 5.13
C ASN A 639 -39.18 -29.22 6.12
N GLU A 640 -38.98 -28.91 7.40
CA GLU A 640 -38.76 -29.92 8.43
C GLU A 640 -40.06 -30.34 9.13
N HIS A 641 -40.80 -29.39 9.71
CA HIS A 641 -41.93 -29.63 10.61
C HIS A 641 -43.21 -30.07 9.91
N SER A 642 -43.44 -29.66 8.65
CA SER A 642 -44.69 -30.00 7.96
C SER A 642 -44.87 -31.52 7.85
N GLY A 643 -46.01 -32.02 8.36
CA GLY A 643 -46.37 -33.43 8.38
C GLY A 643 -45.64 -34.30 9.42
N LEU A 644 -44.91 -33.71 10.38
CA LEU A 644 -44.33 -34.44 11.51
C LEU A 644 -45.29 -34.49 12.71
N ASP A 645 -45.52 -35.68 13.23
CA ASP A 645 -46.21 -35.88 14.51
C ASP A 645 -45.18 -35.92 15.66
N TYR A 646 -45.49 -35.19 16.73
CA TYR A 646 -44.68 -35.09 17.94
C TYR A 646 -45.37 -35.78 19.12
N HIS A 647 -44.58 -36.29 20.05
CA HIS A 647 -45.06 -36.84 21.32
C HIS A 647 -44.30 -36.22 22.50
N CYS A 648 -44.87 -36.32 23.70
CA CYS A 648 -44.21 -35.91 24.93
C CYS A 648 -43.70 -37.13 25.69
N SER A 649 -42.47 -37.06 26.18
CA SER A 649 -41.97 -37.93 27.24
C SER A 649 -42.68 -37.61 28.58
N PRO A 650 -42.64 -38.51 29.57
CA PRO A 650 -43.30 -38.29 30.87
C PRO A 650 -42.89 -36.98 31.57
N ASP A 651 -41.65 -36.53 31.36
CA ASP A 651 -41.10 -35.30 31.94
C ASP A 651 -41.52 -34.02 31.18
N GLU A 652 -42.06 -34.17 29.97
CA GLU A 652 -42.55 -33.06 29.13
C GLU A 652 -44.07 -32.83 29.28
N LEU A 653 -44.78 -33.75 29.93
CA LEU A 653 -46.22 -33.65 30.18
C LEU A 653 -46.54 -32.53 31.18
N MET A 654 -47.59 -31.76 30.90
CA MET A 654 -47.97 -30.59 31.69
C MET A 654 -49.36 -30.74 32.30
N PRO A 655 -49.56 -30.42 33.59
CA PRO A 655 -48.55 -29.97 34.55
C PRO A 655 -47.64 -31.14 34.97
N PRO A 656 -46.41 -30.88 35.44
CA PRO A 656 -45.51 -31.96 35.85
C PRO A 656 -46.08 -32.75 37.04
N SER A 657 -45.85 -34.07 37.05
CA SER A 657 -46.38 -34.99 38.07
C SER A 657 -45.85 -34.73 39.49
N PHE A 658 -44.67 -34.11 39.59
CA PHE A 658 -44.07 -33.69 40.86
C PHE A 658 -44.68 -32.42 41.45
N LEU A 659 -45.59 -31.74 40.74
CA LEU A 659 -46.27 -30.56 41.25
C LEU A 659 -47.15 -30.95 42.46
N PRO A 660 -47.04 -30.29 43.63
CA PRO A 660 -47.80 -30.65 44.84
C PRO A 660 -49.33 -30.65 44.65
N THR A 661 -49.84 -29.80 43.75
CA THR A 661 -51.26 -29.68 43.42
C THR A 661 -51.70 -30.59 42.27
N PHE A 662 -50.83 -31.46 41.76
CA PHE A 662 -51.15 -32.31 40.61
C PHE A 662 -52.34 -33.25 40.87
N ASN A 663 -52.26 -34.04 41.95
CA ASN A 663 -53.28 -35.03 42.32
C ASN A 663 -54.40 -34.49 43.22
N THR A 664 -54.45 -33.19 43.49
CA THR A 664 -55.53 -32.60 44.29
C THR A 664 -56.76 -32.30 43.44
N SER A 665 -57.94 -32.23 44.07
CA SER A 665 -59.22 -31.98 43.40
C SER A 665 -59.36 -30.53 42.91
N TYR A 666 -60.18 -30.33 41.87
CA TYR A 666 -60.56 -29.00 41.40
C TYR A 666 -61.28 -28.19 42.53
N PRO A 667 -61.07 -26.87 42.67
CA PRO A 667 -60.33 -25.96 41.80
C PRO A 667 -58.83 -25.83 42.08
N VAL A 668 -58.33 -26.39 43.18
CA VAL A 668 -56.93 -26.19 43.59
C VAL A 668 -55.97 -27.01 42.74
N GLY A 669 -56.33 -28.25 42.40
CA GLY A 669 -55.49 -29.17 41.64
C GLY A 669 -55.92 -29.47 40.21
N PHE A 670 -55.32 -30.50 39.63
CA PHE A 670 -55.52 -30.94 38.23
C PHE A 670 -56.09 -32.36 38.11
N GLU A 671 -56.38 -33.02 39.24
CA GLU A 671 -56.95 -34.38 39.29
C GLU A 671 -56.12 -35.42 38.51
N GLY A 672 -54.80 -35.25 38.48
CA GLY A 672 -53.88 -36.14 37.77
C GLY A 672 -53.91 -36.01 36.24
N ASN A 673 -54.64 -35.04 35.68
CA ASN A 673 -54.70 -34.84 34.22
C ASN A 673 -53.46 -34.10 33.71
N GLN A 674 -52.88 -34.59 32.61
CA GLN A 674 -51.78 -33.94 31.90
C GLN A 674 -52.07 -33.90 30.40
N VAL A 675 -51.46 -32.94 29.71
CA VAL A 675 -51.50 -32.81 28.26
C VAL A 675 -50.09 -32.70 27.67
N CYS A 676 -49.96 -33.10 26.42
CA CYS A 676 -48.80 -32.77 25.59
C CYS A 676 -49.10 -31.48 24.83
N PRO A 677 -48.39 -30.36 25.10
CA PRO A 677 -48.71 -29.06 24.49
C PRO A 677 -48.59 -29.03 22.97
N ILE A 678 -47.60 -29.73 22.41
CA ILE A 678 -47.32 -29.76 20.98
C ILE A 678 -47.28 -31.23 20.52
N THR A 679 -48.19 -31.59 19.61
CA THR A 679 -48.31 -32.93 19.03
C THR A 679 -48.16 -32.94 17.52
N LYS A 680 -48.19 -31.78 16.86
CA LYS A 680 -48.03 -31.66 15.40
C LYS A 680 -47.05 -30.55 15.04
N GLY A 681 -46.28 -30.76 13.99
CA GLY A 681 -45.33 -29.76 13.50
C GLY A 681 -45.99 -28.48 13.01
N GLU A 682 -47.22 -28.55 12.49
CA GLU A 682 -48.00 -27.35 12.14
C GLU A 682 -48.25 -26.45 13.36
N GLN A 683 -48.39 -27.01 14.57
CA GLN A 683 -48.54 -26.22 15.79
C GLN A 683 -47.27 -25.45 16.13
N ILE A 684 -46.08 -25.97 15.79
CA ILE A 684 -44.81 -25.25 15.98
C ILE A 684 -44.77 -24.04 15.05
N LEU A 685 -45.12 -24.22 13.77
CA LEU A 685 -45.14 -23.14 12.78
C LEU A 685 -46.16 -22.05 13.16
N ASP A 686 -47.39 -22.45 13.50
CA ASP A 686 -48.45 -21.53 13.94
C ASP A 686 -48.04 -20.77 15.22
N SER A 687 -47.34 -21.42 16.15
CA SER A 687 -46.91 -20.77 17.41
C SER A 687 -45.94 -19.61 17.17
N ILE A 688 -45.10 -19.69 16.13
CA ILE A 688 -44.14 -18.65 15.73
C ILE A 688 -44.82 -17.56 14.87
N GLY A 689 -45.97 -17.88 14.27
CA GLY A 689 -46.68 -17.04 13.32
C GLY A 689 -46.18 -17.20 11.88
N PHE A 690 -45.69 -18.39 11.54
CA PHE A 690 -45.25 -18.76 10.19
C PHE A 690 -46.38 -19.45 9.43
N HIS A 691 -46.27 -19.49 8.10
CA HIS A 691 -47.20 -20.22 7.27
C HIS A 691 -47.11 -21.73 7.56
N THR A 692 -48.24 -22.44 7.47
CA THR A 692 -48.32 -23.90 7.65
C THR A 692 -48.43 -24.66 6.33
N GLU A 693 -48.78 -23.97 5.24
CA GLU A 693 -48.94 -24.58 3.93
C GLU A 693 -47.57 -24.99 3.35
N PHE A 694 -47.40 -26.29 3.08
CA PHE A 694 -46.08 -26.83 2.68
C PHE A 694 -45.47 -26.21 1.41
N TYR A 695 -46.29 -25.72 0.47
CA TYR A 695 -45.77 -25.12 -0.76
C TYR A 695 -45.09 -23.75 -0.52
N TYR A 696 -45.39 -23.08 0.60
CA TYR A 696 -44.87 -21.74 0.92
C TYR A 696 -43.34 -21.71 1.03
N ARG A 697 -42.71 -22.85 1.35
CA ARG A 697 -41.23 -23.00 1.35
C ARG A 697 -40.59 -22.50 0.04
N TRP A 698 -41.24 -22.72 -1.10
CA TRP A 698 -40.73 -22.25 -2.40
C TRP A 698 -40.91 -20.75 -2.61
N VAL A 699 -41.95 -20.15 -2.01
CA VAL A 699 -42.16 -18.69 -1.98
C VAL A 699 -41.02 -18.04 -1.18
N ASP A 700 -40.69 -18.59 -0.02
CA ASP A 700 -39.59 -18.10 0.81
C ASP A 700 -38.25 -18.15 0.09
N LEU A 701 -37.94 -19.28 -0.55
CA LEU A 701 -36.72 -19.43 -1.33
C LEU A 701 -36.63 -18.39 -2.46
N ALA A 702 -37.77 -18.07 -3.11
CA ALA A 702 -37.83 -17.03 -4.13
C ALA A 702 -37.60 -15.63 -3.54
N ILE A 703 -38.11 -15.33 -2.35
CA ILE A 703 -37.92 -14.05 -1.66
C ILE A 703 -36.45 -13.84 -1.28
N ILE A 704 -35.78 -14.84 -0.69
CA ILE A 704 -34.34 -14.74 -0.34
C ILE A 704 -33.50 -14.55 -1.60
N SER A 705 -33.87 -15.25 -2.69
CA SER A 705 -33.23 -15.08 -3.99
C SER A 705 -33.40 -13.65 -4.52
N ALA A 706 -34.58 -13.04 -4.36
CA ALA A 706 -34.83 -11.66 -4.73
C ALA A 706 -34.01 -10.66 -3.89
N PHE A 707 -33.88 -10.86 -2.58
CA PHE A 707 -33.00 -10.04 -1.73
C PHE A 707 -31.53 -10.18 -2.14
N THR A 708 -31.09 -11.38 -2.51
CA THR A 708 -29.73 -11.61 -3.03
C THR A 708 -29.47 -10.76 -4.28
N LEU A 709 -30.41 -10.77 -5.22
CA LEU A 709 -30.35 -9.92 -6.43
C LEU A 709 -30.34 -8.43 -6.10
N LEU A 710 -31.11 -8.00 -5.09
CA LEU A 710 -31.12 -6.61 -4.62
C LEU A 710 -29.74 -6.18 -4.10
N PHE A 711 -29.10 -6.97 -3.22
CA PHE A 711 -27.76 -6.65 -2.71
C PHE A 711 -26.68 -6.71 -3.78
N TRP A 712 -26.83 -7.58 -4.78
CA TRP A 712 -26.01 -7.56 -5.99
C TRP A 712 -26.15 -6.24 -6.75
N LEU A 713 -27.38 -5.78 -6.96
CA LEU A 713 -27.65 -4.50 -7.63
C LEU A 713 -27.05 -3.32 -6.86
N ILE A 714 -27.21 -3.27 -5.54
CA ILE A 714 -26.62 -2.23 -4.68
C ILE A 714 -25.09 -2.21 -4.83
N THR A 715 -24.46 -3.39 -4.74
CA THR A 715 -23.00 -3.53 -4.88
C THR A 715 -22.54 -3.03 -6.25
N LEU A 716 -23.24 -3.42 -7.32
CA LEU A 716 -22.94 -3.00 -8.69
C LEU A 716 -23.07 -1.49 -8.88
N VAL A 717 -24.16 -0.89 -8.38
CA VAL A 717 -24.39 0.57 -8.42
C VAL A 717 -23.28 1.30 -7.68
N CYS A 718 -22.93 0.85 -6.47
CA CYS A 718 -21.83 1.44 -5.69
C CYS A 718 -20.50 1.32 -6.43
N MET A 719 -20.14 0.16 -6.97
CA MET A 719 -18.91 -0.01 -7.74
C MET A 719 -18.89 0.82 -9.02
N LYS A 720 -20.04 1.10 -9.62
CA LYS A 720 -20.18 1.93 -10.82
C LYS A 720 -20.09 3.43 -10.50
N PHE A 721 -20.64 3.92 -9.39
CA PHE A 721 -20.72 5.36 -9.13
C PHE A 721 -19.82 5.87 -8.01
N LEU A 722 -19.41 5.02 -7.08
CA LEU A 722 -18.51 5.38 -5.97
C LEU A 722 -17.06 4.99 -6.30
N VAL A 723 -16.21 6.00 -6.41
CA VAL A 723 -14.77 5.83 -6.56
C VAL A 723 -14.07 6.47 -5.37
N PHE A 724 -13.51 5.63 -4.51
CA PHE A 724 -12.68 6.08 -3.40
C PHE A 724 -11.22 6.12 -3.85
N ARG A 725 -10.88 7.10 -4.70
CA ARG A 725 -9.48 7.43 -4.98
C ARG A 725 -8.92 8.24 -3.82
N VAL A 726 -7.84 7.76 -3.24
CA VAL A 726 -7.01 8.57 -2.36
C VAL A 726 -6.25 9.51 -3.28
N TYR A 727 -6.72 10.75 -3.40
CA TYR A 727 -5.92 11.78 -4.05
C TYR A 727 -4.65 12.00 -3.24
N ARG A 728 -3.53 12.18 -3.94
CA ARG A 728 -2.38 12.92 -3.43
C ARG A 728 -2.85 14.34 -3.12
N LYS A 729 -3.34 14.56 -1.90
CA LYS A 729 -3.35 15.92 -1.36
C LYS A 729 -1.90 16.31 -1.31
N ASP A 730 -1.51 17.28 -2.13
CA ASP A 730 -0.20 17.92 -2.05
C ASP A 730 0.17 18.10 -0.57
N PRO A 731 1.43 17.82 -0.18
CA PRO A 731 1.86 17.85 1.21
C PRO A 731 1.39 19.16 1.80
N VAL A 732 0.56 19.06 2.85
CA VAL A 732 -0.15 20.18 3.49
C VAL A 732 0.73 21.42 3.44
N GLY A 733 0.45 22.27 2.45
CA GLY A 733 1.05 23.57 2.32
C GLY A 733 0.69 24.28 3.61
N ILE A 734 1.72 24.44 4.45
CA ILE A 734 1.86 25.40 5.53
C ILE A 734 0.54 26.13 5.73
N LYS A 735 -0.35 25.59 6.59
CA LYS A 735 -1.22 26.50 7.33
C LYS A 735 -0.23 27.48 7.93
N LYS A 736 -0.23 28.73 7.49
CA LYS A 736 0.55 29.81 8.10
C LYS A 736 0.16 29.79 9.57
N SER A 737 0.91 29.03 10.36
CA SER A 737 0.72 28.91 11.78
C SER A 737 1.05 30.30 12.25
N LYS A 738 0.02 31.06 12.60
CA LYS A 738 0.20 32.32 13.31
C LYS A 738 1.20 32.01 14.43
N PRO A 739 2.32 32.75 14.51
CA PRO A 739 3.36 32.44 15.46
C PRO A 739 2.71 32.33 16.83
N ASN A 740 2.97 31.21 17.52
CA ASN A 740 2.56 31.00 18.90
C ASN A 740 3.15 32.14 19.72
N LYS A 741 2.35 33.18 19.98
CA LYS A 741 2.65 34.23 20.95
C LYS A 741 2.53 33.61 22.33
N THR A 742 3.59 32.98 22.78
CA THR A 742 3.83 32.71 24.19
C THR A 742 4.96 33.64 24.60
N THR A 743 4.83 34.31 25.75
CA THR A 743 5.66 35.43 26.25
C THR A 743 5.36 36.74 25.50
N THR A 744 4.66 37.74 26.04
CA THR A 744 4.86 38.40 27.33
C THR A 744 3.55 39.13 27.69
N LEU A 745 3.08 38.93 28.92
CA LEU A 745 1.96 39.66 29.51
C LEU A 745 2.31 41.15 29.65
N ILE A 746 1.71 42.02 28.85
CA ILE A 746 1.49 43.42 29.24
C ILE A 746 0.00 43.70 29.08
N LYS A 747 -0.71 43.65 30.22
CA LYS A 747 -2.09 44.10 30.36
C LYS A 747 -2.12 45.62 30.12
N MET A 748 -2.81 46.06 29.08
CA MET A 748 -3.38 47.41 29.06
C MET A 748 -4.88 47.32 28.73
N ASN A 749 -5.63 48.10 29.50
CA ASN A 749 -7.05 48.01 29.77
C ASN A 749 -7.93 48.08 28.52
N ARG A 750 -8.94 47.20 28.48
CA ARG A 750 -10.12 47.30 27.60
C ARG A 750 -11.21 48.03 28.37
N ASN A 751 -11.56 49.24 27.92
CA ASN A 751 -12.82 49.98 28.09
C ASN A 751 -12.79 50.95 26.90
N SER A 752 -13.77 51.16 26.04
CA SER A 752 -15.22 51.02 26.12
C SER A 752 -15.75 50.93 24.68
N THR A 753 -16.94 50.34 24.56
CA THR A 753 -17.84 50.45 23.41
C THR A 753 -18.06 51.90 23.03
N ASP A 754 -18.07 52.23 21.73
CA ASP A 754 -19.17 52.98 21.11
C ASP A 754 -19.02 53.06 19.59
N SER A 755 -20.13 52.75 18.95
CA SER A 755 -20.37 52.76 17.51
C SER A 755 -21.34 53.90 17.23
N THR A 756 -20.90 54.99 16.61
CA THR A 756 -21.80 55.94 15.96
C THR A 756 -21.05 56.79 14.93
N THR A 757 -21.38 56.54 13.66
CA THR A 757 -21.81 57.53 12.66
C THR A 757 -21.09 58.88 12.56
N THR A 758 -20.35 59.02 11.45
CA THR A 758 -20.44 60.08 10.42
C THR A 758 -20.61 61.55 10.83
N ASN A 759 -19.74 62.37 10.24
CA ASN A 759 -19.85 63.79 9.94
C ASN A 759 -19.54 64.77 11.09
N ASN A 760 -18.34 65.36 11.07
CA ASN A 760 -18.20 66.76 10.69
C ASN A 760 -16.73 67.20 10.70
N SER A 761 -16.39 67.89 9.63
CA SER A 761 -15.22 68.75 9.47
C SER A 761 -15.12 69.79 10.58
N MET A 762 -13.99 69.86 11.29
CA MET A 762 -13.51 71.14 11.80
C MET A 762 -12.00 71.16 12.00
N ASN A 763 -11.42 72.19 11.39
CA ASN A 763 -10.02 72.57 11.38
C ASN A 763 -9.37 72.58 12.76
N TYR A 764 -8.26 71.88 12.91
CA TYR A 764 -7.23 72.24 13.88
C TYR A 764 -5.83 72.04 13.29
N PHE A 765 -5.08 73.14 13.29
CA PHE A 765 -3.64 73.30 13.10
C PHE A 765 -3.03 73.00 11.72
N ASN A 766 -3.09 74.04 10.89
CA ASN A 766 -2.02 74.44 9.99
C ASN A 766 -1.01 75.31 10.79
N ASN A 767 0.27 74.91 10.87
CA ASN A 767 1.47 75.77 11.07
C ASN A 767 2.63 74.99 11.75
N LYS A 768 3.63 74.57 10.97
CA LYS A 768 5.02 75.02 11.17
C LYS A 768 5.94 74.59 10.02
N HIS A 769 6.66 75.61 9.57
CA HIS A 769 7.60 75.70 8.47
C HIS A 769 8.94 74.96 8.66
N ASN A 770 9.57 74.70 7.51
CA ASN A 770 11.00 74.82 7.19
C ASN A 770 12.02 73.76 7.69
N LYS A 771 12.57 73.00 6.72
CA LYS A 771 13.99 73.02 6.26
C LYS A 771 14.25 71.74 5.44
N LYS A 772 14.37 71.86 4.12
CA LYS A 772 15.60 71.96 3.31
C LYS A 772 16.39 70.64 3.18
N GLN A 773 16.48 70.21 1.92
CA GLN A 773 17.43 69.26 1.34
C GLN A 773 18.86 69.49 1.85
N ASN A 774 19.58 68.40 2.06
CA ASN A 774 21.02 68.29 1.83
C ASN A 774 21.30 66.85 1.39
N ASP A 775 21.91 66.74 0.22
CA ASP A 775 22.48 65.55 -0.36
C ASP A 775 23.83 65.18 0.32
N ASP A 776 24.24 63.94 0.07
CA ASP A 776 25.61 63.42 -0.02
C ASP A 776 26.43 62.98 1.20
N SER A 777 27.12 61.85 0.96
CA SER A 777 28.37 61.34 1.54
C SER A 777 28.36 60.55 2.86
N ASP A 778 28.25 59.24 2.71
CA ASP A 778 29.29 58.24 3.02
C ASP A 778 30.29 58.58 4.14
N SER A 779 30.10 57.97 5.31
CA SER A 779 31.18 57.64 6.24
C SER A 779 30.80 56.36 6.98
N GLY A 780 31.37 55.24 6.51
CA GLY A 780 31.32 53.97 7.20
C GLY A 780 32.11 54.05 8.51
N GLU A 781 31.40 54.06 9.63
CA GLU A 781 31.99 53.87 10.95
C GLU A 781 32.38 52.39 11.13
N GLU A 782 33.66 52.20 11.43
CA GLU A 782 34.32 50.94 11.72
C GLU A 782 33.69 50.27 12.96
N MET A 783 32.84 49.26 12.78
CA MET A 783 32.41 48.39 13.88
C MET A 783 33.37 47.20 13.99
N GLU A 784 34.16 47.23 15.07
CA GLU A 784 35.04 46.13 15.52
C GLU A 784 34.30 44.79 15.50
N SER A 785 34.84 43.86 14.70
CA SER A 785 34.35 42.50 14.58
C SER A 785 34.65 41.71 15.85
N VAL A 786 33.64 41.54 16.70
CA VAL A 786 33.66 40.53 17.76
C VAL A 786 33.65 39.15 17.09
N ASP A 787 34.81 38.49 17.11
CA ASP A 787 35.01 37.11 16.67
C ASP A 787 34.02 36.18 17.38
N VAL A 788 32.92 35.86 16.70
CA VAL A 788 32.05 34.76 17.12
C VAL A 788 32.74 33.48 16.68
N ASP A 789 33.59 32.96 17.57
CA ASP A 789 34.11 31.61 17.51
C ASP A 789 32.98 30.67 17.09
N VAL A 790 33.11 30.14 15.88
CA VAL A 790 32.33 29.01 15.39
C VAL A 790 32.75 27.85 16.26
N LYS A 791 32.12 27.74 17.44
CA LYS A 791 32.13 26.52 18.23
C LYS A 791 31.66 25.44 17.28
N SER A 792 32.63 24.67 16.81
CA SER A 792 32.41 23.41 16.13
C SER A 792 31.25 22.71 16.84
N SER A 793 30.34 22.11 16.08
CA SER A 793 29.22 21.34 16.60
C SER A 793 29.63 20.09 17.39
N GLY A 794 30.84 20.07 17.97
CA GLY A 794 31.41 19.10 18.88
C GLY A 794 30.66 18.92 20.21
N LYS A 795 29.48 19.55 20.39
CA LYS A 795 28.55 19.17 21.47
C LYS A 795 27.78 17.87 21.21
N ALA A 796 27.92 17.23 20.05
CA ALA A 796 27.04 16.11 19.68
C ALA A 796 27.55 14.69 20.00
N ASN A 797 28.76 14.52 20.55
CA ASN A 797 29.17 13.20 21.04
C ASN A 797 28.66 12.99 22.46
N LEU A 798 27.51 12.32 22.60
CA LEU A 798 26.95 11.94 23.90
C LEU A 798 27.87 10.95 24.65
N ARG A 799 28.83 10.32 23.96
CA ARG A 799 29.78 9.35 24.51
C ARG A 799 31.18 9.96 24.58
N LYS A 800 31.46 10.75 25.62
CA LYS A 800 32.73 11.50 25.77
C LYS A 800 34.00 10.64 25.63
N ASP A 801 33.93 9.35 26.02
CA ASP A 801 35.11 8.47 26.12
C ASP A 801 35.23 7.45 24.99
N ILE A 802 34.35 7.50 23.97
CA ILE A 802 34.28 6.50 22.89
C ILE A 802 34.39 7.21 21.53
N PRO A 803 35.16 6.66 20.56
CA PRO A 803 35.23 7.19 19.21
C PRO A 803 33.84 7.33 18.58
N ILE A 804 33.63 8.40 17.83
CA ILE A 804 32.34 8.68 17.17
C ILE A 804 32.03 7.61 16.09
N GLY A 805 33.05 7.12 15.39
CA GLY A 805 32.96 6.06 14.39
C GLY A 805 33.55 4.74 14.87
N CYS A 806 33.52 3.72 14.01
CA CYS A 806 34.15 2.43 14.30
C CYS A 806 34.99 1.91 13.13
N TYR A 807 35.91 1.02 13.43
CA TYR A 807 36.68 0.30 12.42
C TYR A 807 35.96 -0.99 12.09
N MET A 808 35.53 -1.19 10.85
CA MET A 808 34.96 -2.45 10.38
C MET A 808 35.80 -2.99 9.23
N GLN A 809 36.14 -4.28 9.28
CA GLN A 809 36.82 -5.00 8.21
C GLN A 809 36.17 -6.36 7.97
N TRP A 810 36.19 -6.83 6.73
CA TRP A 810 35.74 -8.16 6.36
C TRP A 810 36.73 -8.82 5.42
N LYS A 811 36.94 -10.12 5.64
CA LYS A 811 37.91 -10.95 4.92
C LYS A 811 37.23 -12.18 4.33
N ASP A 812 37.49 -12.43 3.04
CA ASP A 812 37.06 -13.59 2.27
C ASP A 812 35.58 -13.94 2.47
N LEU A 813 34.72 -12.90 2.43
CA LEU A 813 33.31 -13.05 2.72
C LEU A 813 32.61 -13.82 1.59
N VAL A 814 32.01 -14.96 1.93
CA VAL A 814 31.23 -15.80 1.03
C VAL A 814 29.83 -15.97 1.62
N TYR A 815 28.80 -15.86 0.78
CA TYR A 815 27.42 -16.10 1.19
C TYR A 815 26.70 -17.01 0.19
N GLU A 816 26.10 -18.08 0.70
CA GLU A 816 25.42 -19.12 -0.08
C GLU A 816 23.99 -19.32 0.45
N VAL A 817 23.05 -19.56 -0.46
CA VAL A 817 21.64 -19.86 -0.14
C VAL A 817 21.23 -21.16 -0.82
N ASP A 818 20.51 -22.03 -0.11
CA ASP A 818 19.94 -23.24 -0.69
C ASP A 818 18.71 -22.87 -1.54
N VAL A 819 18.78 -23.16 -2.84
CA VAL A 819 17.70 -22.93 -3.80
C VAL A 819 17.23 -24.27 -4.34
N LYS A 820 15.91 -24.50 -4.34
CA LYS A 820 15.31 -25.64 -5.05
C LYS A 820 15.18 -25.30 -6.53
N LYS A 821 16.00 -25.93 -7.36
CA LYS A 821 15.90 -25.86 -8.83
C LYS A 821 15.68 -27.29 -9.34
N ASP A 822 14.59 -27.50 -10.09
CA ASP A 822 14.22 -28.81 -10.66
C ASP A 822 14.16 -29.96 -9.62
N GLY A 823 13.64 -29.65 -8.42
CA GLY A 823 13.51 -30.60 -7.32
C GLY A 823 14.82 -30.91 -6.57
N LYS A 824 15.99 -30.48 -7.07
CA LYS A 824 17.29 -30.62 -6.38
C LYS A 824 17.60 -29.36 -5.57
N ASN A 825 18.12 -29.54 -4.36
CA ASN A 825 18.71 -28.44 -3.58
C ASN A 825 20.08 -28.11 -4.18
N GLN A 826 20.23 -26.91 -4.73
CA GLN A 826 21.50 -26.38 -5.19
C GLN A 826 21.90 -25.19 -4.30
N ARG A 827 23.18 -25.12 -3.92
CA ARG A 827 23.72 -23.94 -3.24
C ARG A 827 24.04 -22.88 -4.27
N LEU A 828 23.31 -21.77 -4.22
CA LEU A 828 23.59 -20.60 -5.02
C LEU A 828 24.51 -19.67 -4.22
N ARG A 829 25.73 -19.46 -4.72
CA ARG A 829 26.67 -18.49 -4.15
C ARG A 829 26.31 -17.09 -4.67
N LEU A 830 26.09 -16.16 -3.75
CA LEU A 830 25.71 -14.78 -4.05
C LEU A 830 26.84 -13.77 -3.81
N LEU A 831 27.79 -14.12 -2.93
CA LEU A 831 28.99 -13.35 -2.63
C LEU A 831 30.19 -14.30 -2.65
N ASN A 832 31.29 -13.90 -3.27
CA ASN A 832 32.46 -14.75 -3.48
C ASN A 832 33.76 -14.03 -3.09
N GLY A 833 34.27 -14.30 -1.89
CA GLY A 833 35.60 -13.86 -1.44
C GLY A 833 35.74 -12.34 -1.33
N ILE A 834 34.70 -11.64 -0.87
CA ILE A 834 34.71 -10.17 -0.80
C ILE A 834 35.59 -9.72 0.37
N ASN A 835 36.50 -8.79 0.10
CA ASN A 835 37.40 -8.16 1.06
C ASN A 835 37.10 -6.65 1.14
N GLY A 836 37.28 -6.02 2.28
CA GLY A 836 37.06 -4.57 2.41
C GLY A 836 37.08 -4.06 3.84
N TYR A 837 37.06 -2.73 3.97
CA TYR A 837 37.02 -2.07 5.27
C TYR A 837 36.31 -0.70 5.23
N VAL A 838 35.96 -0.18 6.41
CA VAL A 838 35.56 1.21 6.64
C VAL A 838 36.12 1.69 7.99
N LYS A 839 36.53 2.96 8.06
CA LYS A 839 37.10 3.59 9.27
C LYS A 839 36.24 4.80 9.70
N PRO A 840 36.47 5.38 10.90
CA PRO A 840 35.79 6.60 11.32
C PRO A 840 35.97 7.75 10.31
N GLY A 841 34.91 8.49 10.03
CA GLY A 841 34.93 9.63 9.09
C GLY A 841 34.71 9.28 7.61
N MET A 842 34.65 7.99 7.28
CA MET A 842 34.69 7.49 5.90
C MET A 842 33.30 7.15 5.36
N LEU A 843 32.98 7.65 4.16
CA LEU A 843 31.79 7.31 3.40
C LEU A 843 32.16 6.39 2.23
N VAL A 844 31.71 5.14 2.28
CA VAL A 844 31.96 4.10 1.27
C VAL A 844 30.73 3.93 0.38
N ALA A 845 30.90 4.07 -0.94
CA ALA A 845 29.92 3.66 -1.94
C ALA A 845 30.03 2.16 -2.21
N LEU A 846 28.92 1.45 -2.16
CA LEU A 846 28.78 0.10 -2.69
C LEU A 846 28.00 0.16 -4.00
N MET A 847 28.70 -0.06 -5.11
CA MET A 847 28.16 0.01 -6.47
C MET A 847 28.35 -1.30 -7.22
N GLY A 848 27.60 -1.45 -8.30
CA GLY A 848 27.61 -2.62 -9.16
C GLY A 848 26.26 -2.78 -9.86
N PRO A 849 26.18 -3.60 -10.91
CA PRO A 849 24.96 -3.79 -11.65
C PRO A 849 23.89 -4.50 -10.81
N SER A 850 22.66 -4.52 -11.30
CA SER A 850 21.58 -5.33 -10.72
C SER A 850 22.02 -6.80 -10.64
N GLY A 851 21.81 -7.42 -9.46
CA GLY A 851 22.23 -8.80 -9.20
C GLY A 851 23.69 -8.99 -8.76
N ALA A 852 24.49 -7.93 -8.66
CA ALA A 852 25.89 -8.00 -8.17
C ALA A 852 26.04 -8.35 -6.68
N GLY A 853 24.94 -8.51 -5.94
CA GLY A 853 24.98 -8.84 -4.52
C GLY A 853 25.07 -7.65 -3.56
N LYS A 854 24.87 -6.40 -4.02
CA LYS A 854 24.96 -5.17 -3.21
C LYS A 854 24.18 -5.21 -1.89
N SER A 855 22.85 -5.29 -1.94
CA SER A 855 22.00 -5.34 -0.74
C SER A 855 22.23 -6.64 0.05
N THR A 856 22.66 -7.72 -0.61
CA THR A 856 23.02 -8.98 0.08
C THR A 856 24.29 -8.79 0.92
N LEU A 857 25.33 -8.15 0.37
CA LEU A 857 26.53 -7.79 1.11
C LEU A 857 26.18 -6.83 2.24
N LEU A 858 25.41 -5.79 1.96
CA LEU A 858 24.99 -4.82 2.98
C LEU A 858 24.23 -5.51 4.13
N ASP A 859 23.29 -6.40 3.83
CA ASP A 859 22.55 -7.20 4.80
C ASP A 859 23.48 -8.13 5.61
N VAL A 860 24.42 -8.80 4.95
CA VAL A 860 25.37 -9.71 5.60
C VAL A 860 26.28 -8.92 6.54
N LEU A 861 26.82 -7.77 6.10
CA LEU A 861 27.65 -6.88 6.92
C LEU A 861 26.87 -6.30 8.10
N ALA A 862 25.61 -5.93 7.89
CA ALA A 862 24.70 -5.42 8.91
C ALA A 862 24.12 -6.50 9.86
N ASN A 863 24.45 -7.78 9.62
CA ASN A 863 23.91 -8.94 10.35
C ASN A 863 22.36 -9.03 10.28
N ARG A 864 21.80 -8.74 9.10
CA ARG A 864 20.36 -8.65 8.83
C ARG A 864 19.78 -9.92 8.19
N LYS A 865 20.60 -10.82 7.62
CA LYS A 865 20.15 -12.14 7.12
C LYS A 865 19.94 -13.13 8.26
N THR A 866 18.77 -13.79 8.27
CA THR A 866 18.40 -14.82 9.26
C THR A 866 18.56 -16.25 8.74
N GLY A 867 18.79 -16.42 7.44
CA GLY A 867 19.05 -17.70 6.78
C GLY A 867 20.31 -17.62 5.91
N GLY A 868 20.62 -18.72 5.21
CA GLY A 868 21.82 -18.86 4.38
C GLY A 868 23.07 -19.21 5.19
N HIS A 869 24.19 -19.41 4.47
CA HIS A 869 25.48 -19.78 5.04
C HIS A 869 26.51 -18.69 4.73
N THR A 870 27.02 -18.03 5.76
CA THR A 870 28.10 -17.05 5.64
C THR A 870 29.43 -17.69 6.05
N LYS A 871 30.46 -17.55 5.20
CA LYS A 871 31.87 -17.86 5.52
C LYS A 871 32.71 -16.59 5.40
N GLY A 872 33.92 -16.62 5.95
CA GLY A 872 34.81 -15.46 6.07
C GLY A 872 34.72 -14.82 7.45
N GLN A 873 35.52 -13.78 7.67
CA GLN A 873 35.62 -13.10 8.96
C GLN A 873 35.10 -11.67 8.86
N ILE A 874 34.36 -11.20 9.86
CA ILE A 874 33.94 -9.80 9.97
C ILE A 874 34.32 -9.30 11.37
N LEU A 875 35.21 -8.31 11.42
CA LEU A 875 35.68 -7.69 12.65
C LEU A 875 35.13 -6.26 12.78
N ILE A 876 34.68 -5.92 13.98
CA ILE A 876 34.24 -4.58 14.41
C ILE A 876 35.14 -4.18 15.56
N ASN A 877 35.90 -3.10 15.40
CA ASN A 877 36.93 -2.65 16.32
C ASN A 877 37.85 -3.81 16.75
N GLY A 878 38.38 -4.55 15.76
CA GLY A 878 39.30 -5.68 15.96
C GLY A 878 38.68 -6.94 16.57
N GLN A 879 37.38 -6.94 16.93
CA GLN A 879 36.70 -8.07 17.56
C GLN A 879 35.60 -8.64 16.67
N GLU A 880 35.31 -9.93 16.80
CA GLU A 880 34.18 -10.54 16.08
C GLU A 880 32.83 -9.92 16.47
N ARG A 881 31.90 -9.87 15.50
CA ARG A 881 30.57 -9.30 15.72
C ARG A 881 29.82 -10.02 16.84
N THR A 882 29.47 -9.28 17.88
CA THR A 882 28.66 -9.81 18.98
C THR A 882 27.16 -9.76 18.68
N LYS A 883 26.36 -10.48 19.48
CA LYS A 883 24.89 -10.41 19.45
C LYS A 883 24.30 -9.02 19.75
N TYR A 884 25.13 -8.07 20.20
CA TYR A 884 24.75 -6.69 20.52
C TYR A 884 25.09 -5.68 19.41
N PHE A 885 25.53 -6.16 18.24
CA PHE A 885 25.95 -5.31 17.12
C PHE A 885 24.92 -4.24 16.72
N THR A 886 23.62 -4.49 16.89
CA THR A 886 22.53 -3.51 16.67
C THR A 886 22.62 -2.25 17.55
N ARG A 887 23.47 -2.24 18.58
CA ARG A 887 23.77 -1.07 19.42
C ARG A 887 24.92 -0.21 18.88
N THR A 888 25.76 -0.78 18.03
CA THR A 888 26.88 -0.11 17.36
C THR A 888 26.44 0.45 16.01
N SER A 889 25.62 -0.30 15.29
CA SER A 889 25.21 0.03 13.93
C SER A 889 23.73 0.40 13.79
N ALA A 890 23.41 1.23 12.82
CA ALA A 890 22.04 1.47 12.34
C ALA A 890 21.90 1.12 10.86
N TYR A 891 20.68 0.78 10.43
CA TYR A 891 20.40 0.34 9.06
C TYR A 891 19.17 1.06 8.53
N VAL A 892 19.33 1.80 7.44
CA VAL A 892 18.25 2.48 6.74
C VAL A 892 17.82 1.61 5.57
N GLU A 893 16.60 1.07 5.64
CA GLU A 893 16.04 0.22 4.60
C GLU A 893 15.70 1.03 3.33
N GLN A 894 15.75 0.35 2.17
CA GLN A 894 15.40 0.95 0.88
C GLN A 894 13.94 1.43 0.85
N MET A 895 13.00 0.68 1.45
CA MET A 895 11.59 1.08 1.52
C MET A 895 11.29 1.82 2.83
N ASP A 896 10.56 2.94 2.72
CA ASP A 896 10.21 3.78 3.87
C ASP A 896 8.97 3.25 4.62
N ILE A 897 9.17 2.20 5.43
CA ILE A 897 8.13 1.63 6.29
C ILE A 897 7.96 2.53 7.53
N LEU A 898 7.02 3.46 7.47
CA LEU A 898 6.76 4.46 8.52
C LEU A 898 5.32 4.39 9.02
N THR A 899 5.09 4.68 10.29
CA THR A 899 3.73 4.77 10.84
C THR A 899 3.07 6.08 10.38
N PRO A 900 1.91 6.03 9.68
CA PRO A 900 1.30 7.21 9.08
C PRO A 900 0.72 8.18 10.12
N VAL A 901 0.40 7.69 11.32
CA VAL A 901 -0.29 8.45 12.38
C VAL A 901 0.64 9.17 13.35
N SER A 902 1.97 9.04 13.21
CA SER A 902 2.94 9.82 14.00
C SER A 902 3.42 11.05 13.27
N THR A 903 3.84 12.07 14.02
CA THR A 903 4.57 13.19 13.43
C THR A 903 6.06 12.86 13.24
N VAL A 904 6.73 13.66 12.43
CA VAL A 904 8.17 13.55 12.18
C VAL A 904 9.00 13.60 13.48
N ARG A 905 8.77 14.59 14.34
CA ARG A 905 9.49 14.69 15.62
C ARG A 905 9.22 13.50 16.53
N GLU A 906 7.97 13.05 16.58
CA GLU A 906 7.56 11.98 17.48
C GLU A 906 8.27 10.66 17.17
N VAL A 907 8.39 10.28 15.90
CA VAL A 907 9.02 9.00 15.53
C VAL A 907 10.54 9.02 15.79
N ILE A 908 11.20 10.16 15.56
CA ILE A 908 12.64 10.33 15.82
C ILE A 908 12.90 10.35 17.34
N LEU A 909 12.12 11.13 18.09
CA LEU A 909 12.24 11.19 19.56
C LEU A 909 11.94 9.84 20.22
N PHE A 910 10.95 9.11 19.71
CA PHE A 910 10.64 7.77 20.17
C PHE A 910 11.84 6.82 19.99
N SER A 911 12.53 6.89 18.85
CA SER A 911 13.76 6.12 18.63
C SER A 911 14.87 6.53 19.60
N ALA A 912 15.11 7.84 19.77
CA ALA A 912 16.14 8.37 20.67
C ALA A 912 15.95 7.90 22.12
N LYS A 913 14.73 8.00 22.65
CA LYS A 913 14.43 7.59 24.03
C LYS A 913 14.61 6.10 24.26
N ASN A 914 14.40 5.27 23.24
CA ASN A 914 14.51 3.81 23.34
C ASN A 914 15.94 3.29 23.07
N ARG A 915 16.75 4.01 22.29
CA ARG A 915 18.06 3.53 21.82
C ARG A 915 19.25 4.26 22.46
N LEU A 916 19.09 5.51 22.92
CA LEU A 916 20.15 6.20 23.67
C LEU A 916 20.27 5.68 25.11
N PRO A 917 21.49 5.70 25.70
CA PRO A 917 21.74 5.25 27.07
C PRO A 917 20.82 5.92 28.10
N ASN A 918 20.54 5.23 29.21
CA ASN A 918 19.73 5.80 30.31
C ASN A 918 20.50 6.86 31.11
N SER A 919 21.84 6.86 31.05
CA SER A 919 22.69 7.88 31.69
C SER A 919 22.51 9.27 31.07
N VAL A 920 22.02 9.35 29.82
CA VAL A 920 21.77 10.62 29.13
C VAL A 920 20.44 11.21 29.64
N PRO A 921 20.43 12.42 30.22
CA PRO A 921 19.22 13.12 30.63
C PRO A 921 18.22 13.33 29.49
N ILE A 922 16.92 13.37 29.80
CA ILE A 922 15.86 13.51 28.79
C ILE A 922 15.99 14.81 27.98
N GLN A 923 16.38 15.92 28.62
CA GLN A 923 16.60 17.20 27.95
C GLN A 923 17.71 17.08 26.89
N GLU A 924 18.85 16.47 27.23
CA GLU A 924 19.92 16.21 26.27
C GLU A 924 19.48 15.29 25.13
N LYS A 925 18.60 14.31 25.39
CA LYS A 925 18.00 13.48 24.32
C LYS A 925 17.13 14.31 23.38
N GLU A 926 16.38 15.26 23.91
CA GLU A 926 15.51 16.15 23.10
C GLU A 926 16.35 17.15 22.30
N GLU A 927 17.39 17.75 22.90
CA GLU A 927 18.35 18.59 22.19
C GLU A 927 19.08 17.82 21.08
N PHE A 928 19.46 16.56 21.34
CA PHE A 928 20.03 15.69 20.30
C PHE A 928 19.06 15.44 19.14
N VAL A 929 17.77 15.25 19.43
CA VAL A 929 16.73 15.11 18.41
C VAL A 929 16.53 16.41 17.64
N ASP A 930 16.55 17.56 18.30
CA ASP A 930 16.42 18.86 17.64
C ASP A 930 17.63 19.11 16.72
N ASN A 931 18.84 18.71 17.14
CA ASN A 931 20.04 18.72 16.29
C ASN A 931 19.90 17.78 15.07
N ILE A 932 19.29 16.60 15.24
CA ILE A 932 18.99 15.69 14.11
C ILE A 932 17.97 16.35 13.16
N LEU A 933 16.90 16.93 13.69
CA LEU A 933 15.88 17.61 12.89
C LEU A 933 16.45 18.80 12.12
N GLU A 934 17.34 19.57 12.74
CA GLU A 934 18.06 20.67 12.11
C GLU A 934 18.99 20.13 11.02
N THR A 935 19.83 19.15 11.39
CA THR A 935 20.78 18.53 10.47
C THR A 935 20.05 18.03 9.25
N LEU A 936 18.95 17.29 9.40
CA LEU A 936 18.18 16.72 8.30
C LEU A 936 17.21 17.71 7.61
N ASN A 937 17.22 18.99 7.98
CA ASN A 937 16.29 20.01 7.46
C ASN A 937 14.81 19.59 7.58
N LEU A 938 14.44 19.02 8.72
CA LEU A 938 13.09 18.55 9.07
C LEU A 938 12.36 19.45 10.07
N LEU A 939 13.02 20.45 10.68
CA LEU A 939 12.43 21.36 11.67
C LEU A 939 11.10 22.00 11.23
N LYS A 940 11.01 22.43 9.96
CA LYS A 940 9.80 23.07 9.42
C LYS A 940 8.58 22.13 9.36
N ILE A 941 8.81 20.83 9.21
CA ILE A 941 7.75 19.81 9.07
C ILE A 941 7.69 18.86 10.28
N GLN A 942 8.38 19.21 11.37
CA GLN A 942 8.54 18.34 12.54
C GLN A 942 7.20 17.95 13.21
N HIS A 943 6.18 18.80 13.06
CA HIS A 943 4.83 18.60 13.61
C HIS A 943 3.83 18.06 12.58
N SER A 944 4.25 17.86 11.33
CA SER A 944 3.41 17.26 10.29
C SER A 944 3.29 15.75 10.51
N LEU A 945 2.10 15.21 10.28
CA LEU A 945 1.89 13.76 10.21
C LEU A 945 2.64 13.18 9.01
N ILE A 946 3.21 12.00 9.17
CA ILE A 946 3.93 11.32 8.09
C ILE A 946 2.95 10.95 6.96
N GLY A 947 1.77 10.44 7.32
CA GLY A 947 0.73 10.04 6.38
C GLY A 947 1.08 8.81 5.53
N ASP A 948 0.14 8.38 4.71
CA ASP A 948 0.33 7.31 3.75
C ASP A 948 1.18 7.82 2.57
N VAL A 949 1.72 6.92 1.74
CA VAL A 949 2.55 7.31 0.56
C VAL A 949 1.76 8.22 -0.37
N GLU A 950 0.46 7.93 -0.52
CA GLU A 950 -0.48 8.71 -1.32
C GLU A 950 -0.89 10.01 -0.61
N SER A 951 -0.99 10.06 0.71
CA SER A 951 -1.44 11.27 1.43
C SER A 951 -0.54 11.55 2.64
N GLY A 952 0.50 12.37 2.44
CA GLY A 952 1.50 12.58 3.48
C GLY A 952 2.73 13.34 3.00
N LEU A 953 3.87 13.01 3.61
CA LEU A 953 5.18 13.55 3.26
C LEU A 953 5.65 13.08 1.88
N SER A 954 6.47 13.91 1.21
CA SER A 954 7.12 13.51 -0.04
C SER A 954 8.15 12.41 0.18
N LEU A 955 8.54 11.67 -0.88
CA LEU A 955 9.53 10.58 -0.78
C LEU A 955 10.85 11.06 -0.16
N SER A 956 11.38 12.22 -0.59
CA SER A 956 12.60 12.80 0.02
C SER A 956 12.42 13.09 1.52
N GLN A 957 11.26 13.61 1.91
CA GLN A 957 10.98 13.88 3.31
C GLN A 957 10.89 12.56 4.10
N ARG A 958 10.22 11.53 3.57
CA ARG A 958 10.14 10.19 4.18
C ARG A 958 11.51 9.56 4.35
N LYS A 959 12.36 9.59 3.32
CA LYS A 959 13.76 9.13 3.38
C LYS A 959 14.54 9.81 4.49
N ARG A 960 14.44 11.14 4.60
CA ARG A 960 15.08 11.90 5.68
C ARG A 960 14.54 11.55 7.06
N VAL A 961 13.22 11.35 7.19
CA VAL A 961 12.61 10.89 8.45
C VAL A 961 13.13 9.49 8.82
N ASN A 962 13.18 8.57 7.86
CA ASN A 962 13.67 7.21 8.05
C ASN A 962 15.15 7.20 8.50
N MET A 963 16.00 8.02 7.86
CA MET A 963 17.37 8.26 8.33
C MET A 963 17.40 8.84 9.75
N GLY A 964 16.55 9.83 10.07
CA GLY A 964 16.47 10.42 11.39
C GLY A 964 16.11 9.44 12.49
N ILE A 965 15.19 8.50 12.21
CA ILE A 965 14.83 7.41 13.14
C ILE A 965 16.05 6.55 13.47
N GLU A 966 16.89 6.24 12.49
CA GLU A 966 18.06 5.40 12.68
C GLU A 966 19.23 6.16 13.33
N LEU A 967 19.46 7.42 12.95
CA LEU A 967 20.46 8.32 13.55
C LEU A 967 20.18 8.65 15.01
N ALA A 968 18.91 8.65 15.42
CA ALA A 968 18.50 8.88 16.80
C ALA A 968 19.12 7.89 17.81
N SER A 969 19.67 6.77 17.33
CA SER A 969 20.40 5.81 18.16
C SER A 969 21.86 6.18 18.46
N ASP A 970 22.35 7.28 17.90
CA ASP A 970 23.76 7.68 17.91
C ASP A 970 24.69 6.51 17.49
N PRO A 971 24.51 5.97 16.27
CA PRO A 971 25.29 4.83 15.79
C PRO A 971 26.70 5.26 15.39
N GLN A 972 27.68 4.36 15.60
CA GLN A 972 29.05 4.53 15.11
C GLN A 972 29.20 4.12 13.65
N LEU A 973 28.35 3.17 13.23
CA LEU A 973 28.30 2.61 11.88
C LEU A 973 26.90 2.77 11.28
N LEU A 974 26.80 3.35 10.10
CA LEU A 974 25.53 3.53 9.40
C LEU A 974 25.54 2.78 8.07
N PHE A 975 24.59 1.88 7.90
CA PHE A 975 24.30 1.22 6.63
C PHE A 975 23.11 1.90 5.97
N LEU A 976 23.26 2.34 4.73
CA LEU A 976 22.18 2.95 3.94
C LEU A 976 21.96 2.11 2.69
N ASP A 977 20.75 1.57 2.55
CA ASP A 977 20.37 0.83 1.35
C ASP A 977 19.66 1.76 0.37
N GLU A 978 20.37 2.19 -0.68
CA GLU A 978 19.88 3.06 -1.77
C GLU A 978 19.08 4.29 -1.28
N PRO A 979 19.72 5.21 -0.54
CA PRO A 979 19.03 6.36 0.07
C PRO A 979 18.51 7.38 -0.96
N THR A 980 19.02 7.34 -2.19
CA THR A 980 18.62 8.22 -3.30
C THR A 980 17.52 7.63 -4.19
N SER A 981 17.12 6.37 -3.98
CA SER A 981 16.12 5.72 -4.82
C SER A 981 14.77 6.45 -4.77
N GLY A 982 14.20 6.73 -5.94
CA GLY A 982 12.93 7.45 -6.11
C GLY A 982 13.01 8.97 -5.86
N LEU A 983 14.21 9.55 -5.77
CA LEU A 983 14.44 10.99 -5.57
C LEU A 983 15.01 11.68 -6.82
N ASP A 984 14.66 12.95 -7.01
CA ASP A 984 15.23 13.87 -8.02
C ASP A 984 16.64 14.35 -7.64
N SER A 985 17.33 15.06 -8.53
CA SER A 985 18.76 15.42 -8.35
C SER A 985 18.91 16.32 -7.14
N SER A 986 18.07 17.35 -7.08
CA SER A 986 18.07 18.30 -5.98
C SER A 986 17.81 17.62 -4.64
N ALA A 987 16.80 16.74 -4.52
CA ALA A 987 16.53 16.10 -3.25
C ALA A 987 17.49 14.96 -2.92
N ALA A 988 17.99 14.23 -3.91
CA ALA A 988 19.04 13.23 -3.74
C ALA A 988 20.35 13.90 -3.28
N LEU A 989 20.74 15.02 -3.89
CA LEU A 989 21.91 15.81 -3.49
C LEU A 989 21.74 16.36 -2.07
N LYS A 990 20.55 16.86 -1.72
CA LYS A 990 20.23 17.24 -0.34
C LYS A 990 20.46 16.06 0.61
N VAL A 991 19.91 14.87 0.31
CA VAL A 991 20.12 13.66 1.12
C VAL A 991 21.60 13.26 1.20
N MET A 992 22.35 13.35 0.10
CA MET A 992 23.76 12.96 0.04
C MET A 992 24.68 13.95 0.74
N ASN A 993 24.39 15.25 0.68
CA ASN A 993 25.07 16.26 1.48
C ASN A 993 24.87 16.00 2.99
N LEU A 994 23.68 15.54 3.39
CA LEU A 994 23.42 15.12 4.76
C LEU A 994 24.23 13.88 5.14
N ILE A 995 24.24 12.85 4.30
CA ILE A 995 25.02 11.63 4.54
C ILE A 995 26.52 11.95 4.63
N LYS A 996 27.04 12.81 3.75
CA LYS A 996 28.43 13.27 3.83
C LYS A 996 28.71 14.02 5.13
N LYS A 997 27.83 14.94 5.53
CA LYS A 997 27.94 15.66 6.81
C LYS A 997 27.95 14.69 8.01
N ILE A 998 27.13 13.64 7.96
CA ILE A 998 27.11 12.58 8.98
C ILE A 998 28.43 11.81 9.01
N ALA A 999 28.95 11.37 7.86
CA ALA A 999 30.25 10.69 7.80
C ALA A 999 31.37 11.61 8.31
N SER A 1000 31.45 12.85 7.81
CA SER A 1000 32.46 13.84 8.21
C SER A 1000 32.41 14.24 9.69
N SER A 1001 31.29 13.99 10.38
CA SER A 1001 31.22 14.13 11.85
C SER A 1001 32.03 13.06 12.62
N GLY A 1002 32.63 12.10 11.92
CA GLY A 1002 33.45 11.02 12.47
C GLY A 1002 32.83 9.63 12.37
N ARG A 1003 31.57 9.50 11.91
CA ARG A 1003 30.88 8.21 11.78
C ARG A 1003 31.36 7.42 10.56
N SER A 1004 31.27 6.11 10.65
CA SER A 1004 31.57 5.20 9.54
C SER A 1004 30.29 4.93 8.77
N VAL A 1005 30.30 5.10 7.45
CA VAL A 1005 29.10 4.98 6.63
C VAL A 1005 29.36 4.10 5.42
N ILE A 1006 28.52 3.08 5.24
CA ILE A 1006 28.49 2.23 4.04
C ILE A 1006 27.13 2.42 3.40
N CYS A 1007 27.12 2.83 2.14
CA CYS A 1007 25.91 3.18 1.41
C CYS A 1007 25.90 2.44 0.09
N THR A 1008 24.85 1.66 -0.19
CA THR A 1008 24.59 1.25 -1.58
C THR A 1008 24.05 2.45 -2.33
N ILE A 1009 24.55 2.68 -3.53
CA ILE A 1009 24.02 3.71 -4.42
C ILE A 1009 23.97 3.17 -5.83
N HIS A 1010 22.89 3.51 -6.50
CA HIS A 1010 22.64 3.12 -7.87
C HIS A 1010 22.75 4.37 -8.73
N GLN A 1011 23.79 4.46 -9.56
CA GLN A 1011 24.04 5.54 -10.54
C GLN A 1011 23.94 6.97 -9.99
N PRO A 1012 24.87 7.36 -9.12
CA PRO A 1012 24.92 8.73 -8.63
C PRO A 1012 25.29 9.73 -9.73
N SER A 1013 24.72 10.93 -9.67
CA SER A 1013 25.20 12.08 -10.44
C SER A 1013 26.67 12.40 -10.14
N THR A 1014 27.35 13.12 -11.04
CA THR A 1014 28.75 13.54 -10.82
C THR A 1014 28.91 14.31 -9.51
N THR A 1015 27.94 15.16 -9.16
CA THR A 1015 27.93 15.96 -7.92
C THR A 1015 27.78 15.10 -6.66
N ILE A 1016 26.99 14.03 -6.72
CA ILE A 1016 26.82 13.07 -5.64
C ILE A 1016 28.04 12.15 -5.53
N PHE A 1017 28.56 11.63 -6.65
CA PHE A 1017 29.65 10.66 -6.65
C PHE A 1017 30.92 11.24 -6.00
N LYS A 1018 31.19 12.53 -6.23
CA LYS A 1018 32.28 13.30 -5.58
C LYS A 1018 32.22 13.32 -4.05
N LYS A 1019 31.10 12.95 -3.42
CA LYS A 1019 30.97 12.93 -1.95
C LYS A 1019 31.56 11.66 -1.32
N PHE A 1020 31.66 10.56 -2.06
CA PHE A 1020 32.20 9.30 -1.55
C PHE A 1020 33.70 9.37 -1.39
N ASP A 1021 34.21 8.83 -0.28
CA ASP A 1021 35.65 8.75 -0.02
C ASP A 1021 36.25 7.50 -0.66
N HIS A 1022 35.49 6.40 -0.67
CA HIS A 1022 35.89 5.12 -1.25
C HIS A 1022 34.74 4.49 -2.02
N LEU A 1023 35.12 3.61 -2.95
CA LEU A 1023 34.25 2.80 -3.76
C LEU A 1023 34.56 1.31 -3.52
N LEU A 1024 33.51 0.51 -3.27
CA LEU A 1024 33.49 -0.94 -3.44
C LEU A 1024 32.62 -1.24 -4.66
N LEU A 1025 33.25 -1.74 -5.72
CA LEU A 1025 32.61 -2.06 -6.98
C LEU A 1025 32.51 -3.58 -7.14
N LEU A 1026 31.28 -4.06 -7.31
CA LEU A 1026 30.99 -5.48 -7.51
C LEU A 1026 30.52 -5.76 -8.94
N LYS A 1027 30.89 -6.93 -9.49
CA LYS A 1027 30.27 -7.48 -10.71
C LYS A 1027 29.19 -8.53 -10.38
N ARG A 1028 28.40 -8.93 -11.38
CA ARG A 1028 27.48 -10.07 -11.27
C ARG A 1028 28.23 -11.31 -10.79
N GLY A 1029 27.67 -12.04 -9.83
CA GLY A 1029 28.35 -13.15 -9.13
C GLY A 1029 28.91 -12.78 -7.76
N GLY A 1030 28.89 -11.50 -7.38
CA GLY A 1030 29.30 -11.05 -6.05
C GLY A 1030 30.82 -11.05 -5.87
N GLU A 1031 31.54 -10.65 -6.92
CA GLU A 1031 32.99 -10.54 -6.95
C GLU A 1031 33.43 -9.08 -7.04
N THR A 1032 34.60 -8.77 -6.48
CA THR A 1032 35.12 -7.39 -6.39
C THR A 1032 35.92 -7.02 -7.63
N VAL A 1033 35.53 -5.92 -8.28
CA VAL A 1033 36.23 -5.31 -9.43
C VAL A 1033 37.15 -4.17 -8.98
N TYR A 1034 36.79 -3.48 -7.91
CA TYR A 1034 37.60 -2.43 -7.33
C TYR A 1034 37.23 -2.19 -5.87
N PHE A 1035 38.24 -1.95 -5.04
CA PHE A 1035 38.05 -1.37 -3.72
C PHE A 1035 39.18 -0.37 -3.41
N GLY A 1036 38.82 0.88 -3.15
CA GLY A 1036 39.81 1.93 -2.91
C GLY A 1036 39.22 3.35 -2.89
N PRO A 1037 40.08 4.37 -2.72
CA PRO A 1037 39.66 5.76 -2.67
C PRO A 1037 39.17 6.26 -4.04
N THR A 1038 38.09 7.02 -4.05
CA THR A 1038 37.56 7.68 -5.28
C THR A 1038 38.54 8.72 -5.83
N GLY A 1039 39.13 9.51 -4.92
CA GLY A 1039 40.01 10.63 -5.23
C GLY A 1039 39.27 11.92 -5.56
N THR A 1040 39.99 13.04 -5.49
CA THR A 1040 39.43 14.37 -5.85
C THR A 1040 38.95 14.34 -7.30
N ASN A 1041 37.66 14.67 -7.50
CA ASN A 1041 37.00 14.56 -8.82
C ASN A 1041 37.15 13.17 -9.48
N SER A 1042 37.12 12.10 -8.68
CA SER A 1042 37.21 10.71 -9.14
C SER A 1042 38.54 10.32 -9.81
N LYS A 1043 39.56 11.18 -9.75
CA LYS A 1043 40.83 10.99 -10.48
C LYS A 1043 41.54 9.67 -10.15
N ILE A 1044 41.48 9.19 -8.91
CA ILE A 1044 42.21 7.97 -8.53
C ILE A 1044 41.57 6.74 -9.20
N VAL A 1045 40.25 6.62 -9.13
CA VAL A 1045 39.52 5.50 -9.77
C VAL A 1045 39.59 5.59 -11.28
N LEU A 1046 39.48 6.80 -11.85
CA LEU A 1046 39.62 6.98 -13.29
C LEU A 1046 41.03 6.62 -13.77
N ASN A 1047 42.07 6.99 -13.02
CA ASN A 1047 43.45 6.59 -13.34
C ASN A 1047 43.64 5.07 -13.26
N TYR A 1048 43.06 4.40 -12.25
CA TYR A 1048 43.10 2.94 -12.12
C TYR A 1048 42.59 2.23 -13.40
N PHE A 1049 41.50 2.74 -13.98
CA PHE A 1049 40.95 2.21 -15.23
C PHE A 1049 41.74 2.68 -16.47
N ALA A 1050 42.22 3.93 -16.49
CA ALA A 1050 43.01 4.47 -17.60
C ALA A 1050 44.35 3.73 -17.78
N GLU A 1051 45.02 3.35 -16.68
CA GLU A 1051 46.24 2.51 -16.71
C GLU A 1051 46.01 1.13 -17.35
N ARG A 1052 44.75 0.70 -17.44
CA ARG A 1052 44.31 -0.56 -18.07
C ARG A 1052 43.70 -0.33 -19.45
N GLY A 1053 43.82 0.88 -20.01
CA GLY A 1053 43.31 1.24 -21.34
C GLY A 1053 41.87 1.74 -21.39
N LEU A 1054 41.20 1.93 -20.25
CA LEU A 1054 39.80 2.35 -20.18
C LEU A 1054 39.71 3.84 -19.77
N ILE A 1055 39.50 4.74 -20.73
CA ILE A 1055 39.47 6.19 -20.54
C ILE A 1055 38.03 6.71 -20.55
N CYS A 1056 37.67 7.54 -19.56
CA CYS A 1056 36.32 8.15 -19.45
C CYS A 1056 36.16 9.33 -20.43
N ASP A 1057 35.03 9.34 -21.16
CA ASP A 1057 34.64 10.46 -22.02
C ASP A 1057 34.41 11.75 -21.19
N PRO A 1058 34.88 12.92 -21.65
CA PRO A 1058 34.68 14.21 -20.98
C PRO A 1058 33.22 14.63 -20.72
N PHE A 1059 32.25 14.15 -21.50
CA PHE A 1059 30.82 14.44 -21.33
C PHE A 1059 30.08 13.40 -20.50
N LYS A 1060 30.74 12.28 -20.17
CA LYS A 1060 30.13 11.18 -19.43
C LYS A 1060 30.32 11.36 -17.92
N ASN A 1061 29.29 10.98 -17.18
CA ASN A 1061 29.38 10.90 -15.72
C ASN A 1061 30.37 9.77 -15.35
N PRO A 1062 31.40 10.05 -14.52
CA PRO A 1062 32.36 9.03 -14.08
C PRO A 1062 31.71 7.79 -13.44
N ALA A 1063 30.60 7.95 -12.71
CA ALA A 1063 29.91 6.85 -12.07
C ALA A 1063 29.25 5.90 -13.08
N ASP A 1064 28.71 6.43 -14.18
CA ASP A 1064 28.15 5.64 -15.28
C ASP A 1064 29.26 4.87 -15.99
N PHE A 1065 30.36 5.55 -16.33
CA PHE A 1065 31.53 4.91 -16.92
C PHE A 1065 32.05 3.73 -16.07
N ILE A 1066 32.18 3.91 -14.75
CA ILE A 1066 32.66 2.86 -13.84
C ILE A 1066 31.71 1.64 -13.82
N LEU A 1067 30.39 1.86 -13.92
CA LEU A 1067 29.42 0.76 -13.97
C LEU A 1067 29.49 0.01 -15.30
N ASP A 1068 29.69 0.70 -16.42
CA ASP A 1068 29.85 0.05 -17.72
C ASP A 1068 31.07 -0.88 -17.74
N VAL A 1069 32.13 -0.55 -16.98
CA VAL A 1069 33.32 -1.41 -16.84
C VAL A 1069 33.04 -2.71 -16.07
N THR A 1070 31.91 -2.81 -15.35
CA THR A 1070 31.50 -4.03 -14.64
C THR A 1070 30.64 -4.98 -15.47
N GLU A 1071 30.22 -4.56 -16.66
CA GLU A 1071 29.56 -5.45 -17.64
C GLU A 1071 30.59 -6.45 -18.19
N ASP A 1072 30.13 -7.54 -18.84
CA ASP A 1072 31.00 -8.64 -19.25
C ASP A 1072 32.15 -8.19 -20.18
N ILE A 1073 33.16 -9.07 -20.31
CA ILE A 1073 34.47 -8.92 -21.01
C ILE A 1073 34.52 -7.72 -21.98
N ILE A 1074 35.35 -6.73 -21.64
CA ILE A 1074 35.58 -5.55 -22.47
C ILE A 1074 36.72 -5.86 -23.45
N GLU A 1075 36.44 -5.76 -24.75
CA GLU A 1075 37.47 -5.79 -25.78
C GLU A 1075 38.19 -4.43 -25.82
N ILE A 1076 39.43 -4.39 -25.35
CA ILE A 1076 40.26 -3.19 -25.46
C ILE A 1076 40.84 -3.13 -26.88
N ILE A 1077 40.28 -2.27 -27.71
CA ILE A 1077 40.88 -1.93 -29.01
C ILE A 1077 42.08 -1.03 -28.72
N GLN A 1078 43.30 -1.55 -28.87
CA GLN A 1078 44.47 -0.68 -28.88
C GLN A 1078 44.37 0.26 -30.09
N PRO A 1079 44.64 1.56 -29.92
CA PRO A 1079 44.77 2.44 -31.07
C PRO A 1079 45.88 1.92 -32.00
N PRO A 1080 45.73 2.08 -33.34
CA PRO A 1080 46.73 1.61 -34.30
C PRO A 1080 48.09 2.17 -33.90
N GLN A 1081 49.07 1.28 -33.74
CA GLN A 1081 50.45 1.67 -33.44
C GLN A 1081 50.88 2.69 -34.50
N THR A 1082 51.12 3.92 -34.05
CA THR A 1082 51.68 4.96 -34.89
C THR A 1082 53.02 4.44 -35.41
N LEU A 1083 53.11 4.28 -36.73
CA LEU A 1083 54.35 3.94 -37.41
C LEU A 1083 55.47 4.83 -36.84
N PRO A 1084 56.58 4.23 -36.36
CA PRO A 1084 57.66 4.99 -35.78
C PRO A 1084 58.14 6.02 -36.80
N THR A 1085 58.01 7.29 -36.42
CA THR A 1085 58.48 8.41 -37.21
C THR A 1085 59.97 8.21 -37.43
N SER A 1086 60.33 8.17 -38.71
CA SER A 1086 61.68 8.12 -39.23
C SER A 1086 62.56 9.15 -38.53
N THR A 1087 63.32 8.72 -37.54
CA THR A 1087 64.46 9.49 -37.05
C THR A 1087 65.62 9.17 -37.98
N SER A 1088 65.95 10.20 -38.76
CA SER A 1088 67.06 10.29 -39.67
C SER A 1088 68.37 9.88 -38.98
N ASN A 1089 68.97 8.83 -39.55
CA ASN A 1089 70.40 8.55 -39.62
C ASN A 1089 71.33 9.60 -39.00
N GLU A 1090 71.89 9.28 -37.83
CA GLU A 1090 73.27 9.67 -37.52
C GLU A 1090 74.04 8.45 -37.00
N ASN A 1091 74.85 7.92 -37.93
CA ASN A 1091 76.18 7.39 -37.75
C ASN A 1091 76.56 6.86 -36.35
N ASN A 1092 76.72 5.54 -36.25
CA ASN A 1092 77.94 5.00 -35.66
C ASN A 1092 78.27 3.63 -36.24
N ASN A 1093 79.21 3.64 -37.18
CA ASN A 1093 80.01 2.48 -37.53
C ASN A 1093 80.78 2.03 -36.28
N ASN A 1094 80.62 0.78 -35.88
CA ASN A 1094 81.76 0.00 -35.40
C ASN A 1094 81.49 -1.49 -35.57
N ASN A 1095 82.27 -2.06 -36.47
CA ASN A 1095 82.48 -3.48 -36.63
C ASN A 1095 82.83 -4.14 -35.29
N ASN A 1096 82.23 -5.29 -35.00
CA ASN A 1096 82.99 -6.41 -34.46
C ASN A 1096 82.27 -7.73 -34.75
N ASN A 1097 82.86 -8.47 -35.68
CA ASN A 1097 82.70 -9.90 -35.87
C ASN A 1097 83.10 -10.63 -34.58
N ASN A 1098 82.34 -11.66 -34.22
CA ASN A 1098 82.80 -12.97 -33.70
C ASN A 1098 81.53 -13.79 -33.40
N ASN A 1099 81.09 -14.66 -34.29
CA ASN A 1099 81.55 -16.05 -34.49
C ASN A 1099 81.68 -16.89 -33.22
N ASN A 1100 81.22 -18.12 -33.40
CA ASN A 1100 81.42 -19.35 -32.62
C ASN A 1100 80.42 -19.59 -31.49
N ASN A 1101 79.50 -20.54 -31.65
CA ASN A 1101 79.61 -21.98 -31.94
C ASN A 1101 79.48 -22.78 -30.64
N ASN A 1102 78.81 -23.93 -30.80
CA ASN A 1102 79.02 -25.16 -30.06
C ASN A 1102 78.48 -25.11 -28.61
N ASN A 1103 77.61 -26.01 -28.18
CA ASN A 1103 77.71 -27.45 -28.31
C ASN A 1103 76.74 -28.05 -27.28
N ASN A 1104 76.25 -29.25 -27.59
CA ASN A 1104 76.04 -30.36 -26.65
C ASN A 1104 74.91 -30.18 -25.61
N ASN A 1105 74.15 -31.21 -25.21
CA ASN A 1105 74.13 -32.62 -25.56
C ASN A 1105 72.83 -33.19 -24.96
N ASN A 1106 72.22 -34.10 -25.70
CA ASN A 1106 71.75 -35.42 -25.29
C ASN A 1106 70.80 -35.66 -24.11
N ASN A 1107 69.94 -36.65 -24.40
CA ASN A 1107 69.37 -37.69 -23.53
C ASN A 1107 68.10 -37.33 -22.74
N ASN A 1108 67.09 -38.19 -22.67
CA ASN A 1108 66.73 -39.40 -23.41
C ASN A 1108 65.35 -39.84 -22.89
N ASN A 1109 64.63 -40.56 -23.75
CA ASN A 1109 63.82 -41.73 -23.41
C ASN A 1109 62.40 -41.61 -22.81
N ASN A 1110 61.50 -42.23 -23.61
CA ASN A 1110 60.53 -43.26 -23.22
C ASN A 1110 59.22 -42.75 -22.59
N ASN A 1111 58.04 -43.26 -22.93
CA ASN A 1111 57.64 -44.30 -23.87
C ASN A 1111 56.10 -44.28 -23.97
N ASN A 1112 55.62 -44.77 -25.10
CA ASN A 1112 54.47 -45.67 -25.23
C ASN A 1112 53.01 -45.16 -25.33
N ASN A 1113 52.46 -45.62 -26.47
CA ASN A 1113 51.17 -46.28 -26.67
C ASN A 1113 49.99 -45.37 -27.02
N ASN A 1114 49.61 -45.35 -28.31
CA ASN A 1114 48.61 -46.25 -28.94
C ASN A 1114 47.27 -45.50 -28.97
N ASN A 1115 46.44 -45.50 -29.99
CA ASN A 1115 46.43 -46.14 -31.30
C ASN A 1115 45.19 -45.55 -32.02
N ASN A 1116 45.18 -45.72 -33.34
CA ASN A 1116 44.00 -45.94 -34.18
C ASN A 1116 43.26 -44.76 -34.85
N ASN A 1117 43.36 -44.87 -36.18
CA ASN A 1117 42.34 -44.66 -37.23
C ASN A 1117 42.38 -43.28 -37.90
N ASN A 1118 43.03 -43.13 -39.07
CA ASN A 1118 42.57 -43.56 -40.41
C ASN A 1118 41.07 -43.30 -40.59
N GLY A 1119 40.56 -42.53 -41.54
CA GLY A 1119 41.10 -41.85 -42.70
C GLY A 1119 39.86 -41.36 -43.47
N ASN A 1120 40.00 -40.26 -44.21
CA ASN A 1120 39.35 -40.07 -45.51
C ASN A 1120 39.72 -38.69 -46.05
N THR A 1121 40.65 -38.74 -46.98
CA THR A 1121 40.91 -37.79 -48.05
C THR A 1121 39.69 -37.62 -48.96
N SER A 1122 39.49 -36.39 -49.42
CA SER A 1122 39.00 -35.95 -50.74
C SER A 1122 37.87 -34.91 -50.62
N ASP A 1123 38.23 -33.65 -50.81
CA ASP A 1123 37.56 -32.71 -51.73
C ASP A 1123 38.22 -31.34 -51.60
N THR A 1124 39.43 -31.26 -52.14
CA THR A 1124 40.14 -30.02 -52.45
C THR A 1124 39.67 -29.52 -53.81
N LEU A 1125 38.80 -28.51 -53.85
CA LEU A 1125 38.78 -27.54 -54.95
C LEU A 1125 37.93 -26.32 -54.58
N ASN A 1126 38.57 -25.15 -54.75
CA ASN A 1126 37.94 -23.85 -55.01
C ASN A 1126 37.41 -23.03 -53.82
N ASN A 1127 38.32 -22.47 -53.00
CA ASN A 1127 38.01 -21.25 -52.20
C ASN A 1127 39.24 -20.43 -51.77
N ASN A 1128 40.29 -20.33 -52.60
CA ASN A 1128 41.53 -19.61 -52.25
C ASN A 1128 41.58 -18.12 -52.63
N ASN A 1129 40.50 -17.52 -53.14
CA ASN A 1129 40.50 -16.08 -53.47
C ASN A 1129 39.67 -15.20 -52.54
N LYS A 1130 39.14 -15.73 -51.42
CA LYS A 1130 38.41 -14.93 -50.42
C LYS A 1130 39.11 -14.80 -49.05
N LYS A 1131 40.23 -15.49 -48.82
CA LYS A 1131 40.95 -15.44 -47.53
C LYS A 1131 42.13 -14.48 -47.45
N ASN A 1132 42.60 -13.91 -48.56
CA ASN A 1132 43.73 -12.98 -48.53
C ASN A 1132 43.36 -11.52 -48.24
N LEU A 1133 42.07 -11.19 -48.09
CA LEU A 1133 41.64 -9.85 -47.69
C LEU A 1133 41.24 -9.76 -46.20
N GLU A 1134 41.06 -10.89 -45.51
CA GLU A 1134 40.65 -10.89 -44.09
C GLU A 1134 41.80 -11.24 -43.13
N SER A 1135 42.97 -11.69 -43.61
CA SER A 1135 44.07 -12.05 -42.71
C SER A 1135 44.96 -10.87 -42.27
N SER A 1136 44.85 -9.69 -42.88
CA SER A 1136 45.67 -8.52 -42.51
C SER A 1136 45.02 -7.55 -41.50
N LEU A 1137 43.78 -7.84 -41.04
CA LEU A 1137 43.08 -7.06 -40.01
C LEU A 1137 42.78 -7.87 -38.75
N SER A 1138 43.59 -8.91 -38.46
CA SER A 1138 43.55 -9.57 -37.15
C SER A 1138 44.27 -8.71 -36.11
N SER A 1139 43.66 -7.56 -35.75
CA SER A 1139 44.03 -6.84 -34.55
C SER A 1139 43.78 -7.75 -33.35
N SER A 1140 44.85 -8.15 -32.66
CA SER A 1140 44.78 -9.00 -31.47
C SER A 1140 43.94 -8.32 -30.38
N SER A 1141 42.71 -8.80 -30.17
CA SER A 1141 41.89 -8.39 -29.03
C SER A 1141 42.45 -9.04 -27.76
N ILE A 1142 42.73 -8.23 -26.73
CA ILE A 1142 43.06 -8.73 -25.39
C ILE A 1142 41.76 -8.71 -24.59
N SER A 1143 41.38 -9.89 -24.09
CA SER A 1143 40.27 -10.08 -23.16
C SER A 1143 40.63 -9.49 -21.80
N PHE A 1144 39.93 -8.46 -21.35
CA PHE A 1144 40.08 -7.89 -20.01
C PHE A 1144 39.05 -8.50 -19.06
N ASP A 1145 39.48 -9.26 -18.04
CA ASP A 1145 38.64 -9.61 -16.88
C ASP A 1145 38.88 -8.58 -15.76
N PRO A 1146 37.88 -7.74 -15.44
CA PRO A 1146 38.00 -6.74 -14.38
C PRO A 1146 38.33 -7.33 -13.00
N VAL A 1147 37.90 -8.57 -12.71
CA VAL A 1147 38.13 -9.20 -11.39
C VAL A 1147 39.52 -9.79 -11.28
N GLU A 1148 40.01 -10.45 -12.32
CA GLU A 1148 41.38 -10.97 -12.33
C GLU A 1148 42.39 -9.81 -12.31
N SER A 1149 42.12 -8.77 -13.12
CA SER A 1149 42.88 -7.51 -13.10
C SER A 1149 42.91 -6.84 -11.74
N PHE A 1150 41.80 -6.88 -10.98
CA PHE A 1150 41.79 -6.39 -9.60
C PHE A 1150 42.58 -7.29 -8.67
N LYS A 1151 42.43 -8.62 -8.76
CA LYS A 1151 43.16 -9.57 -7.90
C LYS A 1151 44.68 -9.37 -7.98
N GLU A 1152 45.19 -9.10 -9.19
CA GLU A 1152 46.61 -8.86 -9.46
C GLU A 1152 47.06 -7.41 -9.19
N SER A 1153 46.13 -6.49 -8.95
CA SER A 1153 46.41 -5.06 -8.78
C SER A 1153 47.16 -4.71 -7.48
N LYS A 1154 47.92 -3.60 -7.53
CA LYS A 1154 48.56 -3.00 -6.34
C LYS A 1154 47.52 -2.60 -5.30
N GLU A 1155 46.33 -2.18 -5.75
CA GLU A 1155 45.19 -1.81 -4.92
C GLU A 1155 44.70 -2.99 -4.09
N ASN A 1156 44.56 -4.18 -4.69
CA ASN A 1156 44.15 -5.39 -3.97
C ASN A 1156 45.26 -5.90 -3.04
N GLN A 1157 46.52 -5.88 -3.45
CA GLN A 1157 47.64 -6.21 -2.55
C GLN A 1157 47.66 -5.29 -1.32
N LYS A 1158 47.43 -3.99 -1.52
CA LYS A 1158 47.30 -3.02 -0.44
C LYS A 1158 46.07 -3.31 0.43
N LEU A 1159 44.92 -3.60 -0.16
CA LEU A 1159 43.72 -4.01 0.58
C LEU A 1159 43.98 -5.23 1.46
N LEU A 1160 44.52 -6.31 0.90
CA LEU A 1160 44.83 -7.53 1.62
C LEU A 1160 45.81 -7.25 2.77
N SER A 1161 46.86 -6.45 2.53
CA SER A 1161 47.80 -6.06 3.60
C SER A 1161 47.15 -5.28 4.75
N ILE A 1162 46.16 -4.42 4.43
CA ILE A 1162 45.42 -3.63 5.43
C ILE A 1162 44.47 -4.52 6.22
N VAL A 1163 43.75 -5.42 5.54
CA VAL A 1163 42.81 -6.35 6.17
C VAL A 1163 43.56 -7.37 7.04
N GLU A 1164 44.76 -7.80 6.63
CA GLU A 1164 45.61 -8.71 7.42
C GLU A 1164 46.13 -8.04 8.71
N ASN A 1165 46.57 -6.77 8.62
CA ASN A 1165 47.27 -6.09 9.72
C ASN A 1165 46.37 -5.46 10.81
N SER A 1166 45.06 -5.69 10.78
CA SER A 1166 44.06 -4.96 11.58
C SER A 1166 44.08 -3.44 11.34
N ILE A 1167 42.94 -2.89 10.93
CA ILE A 1167 42.85 -1.46 10.57
C ILE A 1167 42.73 -0.54 11.80
N MET A 1168 42.51 -1.12 12.98
CA MET A 1168 42.23 -0.39 14.21
C MET A 1168 43.54 -0.03 14.92
N PRO A 1169 43.78 1.27 15.24
CA PRO A 1169 44.93 1.67 16.02
C PRO A 1169 44.95 1.00 17.40
N VAL A 1170 46.13 0.55 17.83
CA VAL A 1170 46.35 -0.07 19.14
C VAL A 1170 45.91 0.89 20.25
N GLY A 1171 45.19 0.38 21.24
CA GLY A 1171 44.69 1.17 22.39
C GLY A 1171 43.38 1.92 22.14
N THR A 1172 42.77 1.82 20.96
CA THR A 1172 41.45 2.43 20.70
C THR A 1172 40.39 1.81 21.63
N PRO A 1173 39.66 2.59 22.44
CA PRO A 1173 38.69 2.04 23.38
C PRO A 1173 37.47 1.48 22.66
N VAL A 1174 37.03 0.29 23.07
CA VAL A 1174 35.89 -0.44 22.48
C VAL A 1174 34.71 -0.40 23.44
N ALA A 1175 33.56 0.05 22.95
CA ALA A 1175 32.33 0.04 23.73
C ALA A 1175 31.88 -1.39 24.04
N VAL A 1176 31.80 -1.74 25.33
CA VAL A 1176 31.26 -3.02 25.78
C VAL A 1176 29.78 -2.86 26.11
N TYR A 1177 28.94 -3.75 25.58
CA TYR A 1177 27.51 -3.75 25.82
C TYR A 1177 27.07 -4.97 26.63
N HIS A 1178 26.38 -4.74 27.75
CA HIS A 1178 25.89 -5.82 28.62
C HIS A 1178 24.50 -6.35 28.24
N GLY A 1179 23.86 -5.83 27.19
CA GLY A 1179 22.52 -6.23 26.80
C GLY A 1179 22.07 -5.67 25.46
N LYS A 1180 21.02 -6.28 24.89
CA LYS A 1180 20.47 -5.94 23.57
C LYS A 1180 19.81 -4.56 23.51
N TYR A 1181 19.14 -4.16 24.59
CA TYR A 1181 18.37 -2.92 24.67
C TYR A 1181 19.10 -1.87 25.51
N SER A 1182 19.02 -0.61 25.09
CA SER A 1182 19.65 0.52 25.78
C SER A 1182 18.75 1.05 26.92
N SER A 1183 17.46 1.19 26.64
CA SER A 1183 16.46 1.71 27.57
C SER A 1183 15.98 0.67 28.60
N THR A 1184 15.57 1.15 29.77
CA THR A 1184 14.94 0.30 30.79
C THR A 1184 13.56 -0.20 30.35
N ILE A 1185 13.04 -1.24 31.01
CA ILE A 1185 11.67 -1.73 30.81
C ILE A 1185 10.66 -0.59 31.01
N LYS A 1186 10.83 0.22 32.06
CA LYS A 1186 9.95 1.34 32.40
C LYS A 1186 9.91 2.39 31.28
N THR A 1187 11.07 2.76 30.74
CA THR A 1187 11.15 3.72 29.63
C THR A 1187 10.48 3.18 28.36
N GLN A 1188 10.76 1.92 27.99
CA GLN A 1188 10.13 1.27 26.82
C GLN A 1188 8.62 1.28 26.95
N PHE A 1189 8.10 0.88 28.12
CA PHE A 1189 6.67 0.82 28.39
C PHE A 1189 6.01 2.20 28.27
N ILE A 1190 6.55 3.23 28.92
CA ILE A 1190 5.97 4.59 28.90
C ILE A 1190 5.92 5.15 27.48
N GLU A 1191 7.01 5.02 26.71
CA GLU A 1191 7.09 5.63 25.39
C GLU A 1191 6.28 4.86 24.35
N LEU A 1192 6.22 3.52 24.45
CA LEU A 1192 5.33 2.71 23.62
C LEU A 1192 3.85 2.98 23.93
N LEU A 1193 3.49 3.10 25.22
CA LEU A 1193 2.13 3.42 25.61
C LEU A 1193 1.68 4.79 25.08
N LYS A 1194 2.54 5.82 25.22
CA LYS A 1194 2.28 7.16 24.66
C LYS A 1194 2.09 7.12 23.14
N ARG A 1195 2.96 6.39 22.44
CA ARG A 1195 2.87 6.24 20.98
C ARG A 1195 1.56 5.55 20.59
N SER A 1196 1.27 4.42 21.20
CA SER A 1196 0.09 3.62 20.88
C SER A 1196 -1.20 4.39 21.16
N TRP A 1197 -1.26 5.09 22.29
CA TRP A 1197 -2.37 5.98 22.67
C TRP A 1197 -2.60 7.10 21.65
N LYS A 1198 -1.54 7.84 21.27
CA LYS A 1198 -1.64 8.89 20.25
C LYS A 1198 -2.07 8.33 18.89
N GLY A 1199 -1.53 7.17 18.52
CA GLY A 1199 -1.91 6.46 17.29
C GLY A 1199 -3.39 6.12 17.27
N GLY A 1200 -3.91 5.58 18.38
CA GLY A 1200 -5.34 5.32 18.58
C GLY A 1200 -6.19 6.57 18.40
N ILE A 1201 -5.93 7.63 19.16
CA ILE A 1201 -6.70 8.89 19.11
C ILE A 1201 -6.71 9.53 17.71
N ARG A 1202 -5.60 9.43 16.97
CA ARG A 1202 -5.49 10.01 15.62
C ARG A 1202 -6.23 9.19 14.56
N ARG A 1203 -6.56 7.92 14.82
CA ARG A 1203 -7.44 7.10 13.94
C ARG A 1203 -8.91 7.42 14.21
N VAL A 1204 -9.28 8.69 13.99
CA VAL A 1204 -10.61 9.24 14.29
C VAL A 1204 -11.72 8.47 13.57
N ASP A 1205 -11.49 8.08 12.31
CA ASP A 1205 -12.48 7.32 11.54
C ASP A 1205 -12.78 5.96 12.19
N THR A 1206 -11.77 5.27 12.72
CA THR A 1206 -11.91 3.98 13.40
C THR A 1206 -12.67 4.12 14.73
N ILE A 1207 -12.34 5.14 15.53
CA ILE A 1207 -13.04 5.38 16.80
C ILE A 1207 -14.50 5.75 16.53
N ARG A 1208 -14.74 6.67 15.59
CA ARG A 1208 -16.08 7.12 15.24
C ARG A 1208 -16.94 5.97 14.73
N THR A 1209 -16.40 5.08 13.90
CA THR A 1209 -17.16 3.92 13.41
C THR A 1209 -17.41 2.91 14.51
N ARG A 1210 -16.45 2.60 15.40
CA ARG A 1210 -16.65 1.67 16.53
C ARG A 1210 -17.72 2.15 17.50
N VAL A 1211 -17.61 3.40 17.97
CA VAL A 1211 -18.53 3.99 18.94
C VAL A 1211 -19.90 4.21 18.31
N GLY A 1212 -19.95 4.80 17.10
CA GLY A 1212 -21.20 5.05 16.39
C GLY A 1212 -21.97 3.76 16.08
N ARG A 1213 -21.27 2.71 15.61
CA ARG A 1213 -21.86 1.38 15.38
C ARG A 1213 -22.44 0.79 16.68
N SER A 1214 -21.70 0.86 17.77
CA SER A 1214 -22.12 0.27 19.05
C SER A 1214 -23.33 1.00 19.63
N PHE A 1215 -23.36 2.32 19.53
CA PHE A 1215 -24.52 3.12 19.91
C PHE A 1215 -25.76 2.83 19.07
N VAL A 1216 -25.63 2.82 17.74
CA VAL A 1216 -26.76 2.53 16.83
C VAL A 1216 -27.29 1.13 17.05
N LEU A 1217 -26.40 0.13 17.12
CA LEU A 1217 -26.80 -1.26 17.37
C LEU A 1217 -27.45 -1.41 18.74
N GLY A 1218 -26.93 -0.72 19.76
CA GLY A 1218 -27.51 -0.71 21.10
C GLY A 1218 -28.91 -0.10 21.13
N LEU A 1219 -29.15 0.99 20.37
CA LEU A 1219 -30.50 1.57 20.21
C LEU A 1219 -31.45 0.61 19.48
N VAL A 1220 -31.00 -0.04 18.40
CA VAL A 1220 -31.83 -1.00 17.66
C VAL A 1220 -32.23 -2.16 18.57
N ILE A 1221 -31.28 -2.77 19.27
CA ILE A 1221 -31.57 -3.89 20.17
C ILE A 1221 -32.39 -3.44 21.37
N GLY A 1222 -32.03 -2.32 22.01
CA GLY A 1222 -32.73 -1.80 23.17
C GLY A 1222 -34.19 -1.42 22.89
N THR A 1223 -34.48 -0.85 21.71
CA THR A 1223 -35.86 -0.53 21.30
C THR A 1223 -36.63 -1.72 20.73
N LEU A 1224 -35.95 -2.76 20.25
CA LEU A 1224 -36.59 -4.02 19.83
C LEU A 1224 -37.13 -4.79 21.04
N PHE A 1225 -36.36 -4.82 22.11
CA PHE A 1225 -36.71 -5.46 23.38
C PHE A 1225 -37.18 -4.43 24.40
N LEU A 1226 -37.83 -3.35 23.95
CA LEU A 1226 -38.26 -2.24 24.80
C LEU A 1226 -39.17 -2.75 25.91
N ARG A 1227 -38.77 -2.51 27.18
CA ARG A 1227 -39.51 -2.88 28.39
C ARG A 1227 -40.11 -4.28 28.33
N LEU A 1228 -39.26 -5.29 28.48
CA LEU A 1228 -39.74 -6.67 28.63
C LEU A 1228 -40.67 -6.74 29.85
N ASP A 1229 -41.84 -7.36 29.72
CA ASP A 1229 -42.82 -7.52 30.79
C ASP A 1229 -42.56 -8.81 31.58
N LYS A 1230 -43.29 -9.01 32.68
CA LYS A 1230 -43.16 -10.19 33.55
C LYS A 1230 -44.13 -11.31 33.15
N GLU A 1231 -44.42 -11.41 31.86
CA GLU A 1231 -45.31 -12.44 31.30
C GLU A 1231 -44.55 -13.71 30.91
N GLN A 1232 -45.26 -14.83 30.83
CA GLN A 1232 -44.70 -16.14 30.48
C GLN A 1232 -43.90 -16.14 29.17
N ASN A 1233 -44.39 -15.48 28.12
CA ASN A 1233 -43.69 -15.41 26.82
C ASN A 1233 -42.37 -14.63 26.90
N ASP A 1234 -42.29 -13.64 27.79
CA ASP A 1234 -41.12 -12.80 27.92
C ASP A 1234 -39.94 -13.48 28.61
N VAL A 1235 -40.15 -14.63 29.26
CA VAL A 1235 -39.06 -15.46 29.79
C VAL A 1235 -38.09 -15.84 28.67
N PHE A 1236 -38.61 -16.37 27.56
CA PHE A 1236 -37.79 -16.77 26.41
C PHE A 1236 -37.20 -15.56 25.69
N ASN A 1237 -37.98 -14.48 25.52
CA ASN A 1237 -37.51 -13.23 24.92
C ASN A 1237 -36.34 -12.64 25.72
N ARG A 1238 -36.38 -12.68 27.06
CA ARG A 1238 -35.29 -12.22 27.94
C ARG A 1238 -34.02 -13.03 27.77
N ILE A 1239 -34.11 -14.37 27.82
CA ILE A 1239 -32.93 -15.25 27.65
C ILE A 1239 -32.29 -15.01 26.27
N SER A 1240 -33.12 -14.97 25.23
CA SER A 1240 -32.70 -14.72 23.85
C SER A 1240 -32.03 -13.35 23.71
N PHE A 1241 -32.68 -12.29 24.22
CA PHE A 1241 -32.11 -10.96 24.25
C PHE A 1241 -30.72 -10.92 24.90
N LEU A 1242 -30.55 -11.53 26.09
CA LEU A 1242 -29.28 -11.55 26.80
C LEU A 1242 -28.19 -12.24 25.99
N PHE A 1243 -28.46 -13.42 25.41
CA PHE A 1243 -27.49 -14.14 24.58
C PHE A 1243 -27.07 -13.36 23.33
N PHE A 1244 -28.02 -12.88 22.54
CA PHE A 1244 -27.71 -12.18 21.30
C PHE A 1244 -27.11 -10.80 21.54
N SER A 1245 -27.49 -10.15 22.64
CA SER A 1245 -26.86 -8.89 23.03
C SER A 1245 -25.36 -9.06 23.29
N LEU A 1246 -24.95 -10.18 23.92
CA LEU A 1246 -23.55 -10.55 24.14
C LEU A 1246 -22.85 -10.87 22.83
N MET A 1247 -23.44 -11.74 22.00
CA MET A 1247 -22.87 -12.18 20.73
C MET A 1247 -22.62 -11.00 19.77
N PHE A 1248 -23.61 -10.14 19.56
CA PHE A 1248 -23.47 -9.00 18.64
C PHE A 1248 -22.58 -7.90 19.18
N GLY A 1249 -22.57 -7.68 20.49
CA GLY A 1249 -21.62 -6.77 21.10
C GLY A 1249 -20.18 -7.23 20.83
N GLY A 1250 -19.91 -8.52 21.02
CA GLY A 1250 -18.61 -9.14 20.80
C GLY A 1250 -18.02 -8.95 19.40
N MET A 1251 -18.86 -8.95 18.36
CA MET A 1251 -18.43 -8.75 16.97
C MET A 1251 -17.74 -7.41 16.69
N ALA A 1252 -17.77 -6.45 17.63
CA ALA A 1252 -16.99 -5.21 17.52
C ALA A 1252 -15.47 -5.46 17.38
N GLY A 1253 -14.98 -6.60 17.88
CA GLY A 1253 -13.58 -7.01 17.79
C GLY A 1253 -13.05 -7.18 16.37
N LEU A 1254 -13.89 -7.41 15.35
CA LEU A 1254 -13.45 -7.60 13.96
C LEU A 1254 -12.74 -6.35 13.38
N SER A 1255 -13.09 -5.16 13.86
CA SER A 1255 -12.55 -3.89 13.36
C SER A 1255 -11.06 -3.66 13.65
N ILE A 1256 -10.45 -4.44 14.56
CA ILE A 1256 -9.04 -4.31 14.92
C ILE A 1256 -8.10 -4.99 13.92
N ILE A 1257 -8.60 -5.97 13.13
CA ILE A 1257 -7.78 -6.80 12.23
C ILE A 1257 -6.94 -5.95 11.25
N PRO A 1258 -7.53 -4.97 10.52
CA PRO A 1258 -6.73 -4.15 9.60
C PRO A 1258 -5.71 -3.26 10.32
N THR A 1259 -5.97 -2.90 11.58
CA THR A 1259 -5.05 -2.07 12.39
C THR A 1259 -3.79 -2.86 12.74
N VAL A 1260 -3.97 -4.10 13.18
CA VAL A 1260 -2.86 -5.00 13.51
C VAL A 1260 -2.04 -5.31 12.26
N SER A 1261 -2.70 -5.59 11.15
CA SER A 1261 -2.04 -5.90 9.87
C SER A 1261 -1.14 -4.75 9.39
N THR A 1262 -1.62 -3.50 9.43
CA THR A 1262 -0.83 -2.32 9.01
C THR A 1262 0.33 -2.00 9.94
N GLU A 1263 0.17 -2.15 11.26
CA GLU A 1263 1.27 -1.91 12.22
C GLU A 1263 2.32 -3.03 12.22
N ARG A 1264 1.99 -4.23 11.72
CA ARG A 1264 2.88 -5.39 11.69
C ARG A 1264 4.18 -5.11 10.92
N GLY A 1265 4.10 -4.41 9.78
CA GLY A 1265 5.28 -4.01 9.01
C GLY A 1265 6.20 -3.07 9.78
N VAL A 1266 5.64 -2.07 10.45
CA VAL A 1266 6.37 -1.11 11.30
C VAL A 1266 7.02 -1.82 12.49
N PHE A 1267 6.28 -2.73 13.15
CA PHE A 1267 6.77 -3.56 14.24
C PHE A 1267 8.01 -4.37 13.83
N TYR A 1268 7.97 -5.03 12.67
CA TYR A 1268 9.08 -5.86 12.21
C TYR A 1268 10.37 -5.05 12.01
N ARG A 1269 10.28 -3.88 11.36
CA ARG A 1269 11.42 -2.97 11.20
C ARG A 1269 12.02 -2.56 12.55
N GLU A 1270 11.17 -2.11 13.48
CA GLU A 1270 11.61 -1.61 14.79
C GLU A 1270 12.19 -2.71 15.69
N GLN A 1271 11.63 -3.92 15.60
CA GLN A 1271 12.17 -5.10 16.25
C GLN A 1271 13.56 -5.45 15.70
N ALA A 1272 13.74 -5.34 14.39
CA ALA A 1272 15.01 -5.59 13.72
C ALA A 1272 16.07 -4.53 14.09
N SER A 1273 15.67 -3.27 14.33
CA SER A 1273 16.54 -2.21 14.88
C SER A 1273 16.74 -2.30 16.40
N GLY A 1274 16.18 -3.31 17.07
CA GLY A 1274 16.41 -3.57 18.49
C GLY A 1274 15.84 -2.49 19.43
N MET A 1275 14.75 -1.82 19.05
CA MET A 1275 14.20 -0.69 19.82
C MET A 1275 13.62 -1.10 21.19
N TYR A 1276 12.87 -2.20 21.23
CA TYR A 1276 12.12 -2.61 22.43
C TYR A 1276 11.87 -4.12 22.48
N ARG A 1277 11.44 -4.60 23.66
CA ARG A 1277 11.00 -5.98 23.87
C ARG A 1277 9.61 -6.20 23.27
N VAL A 1278 9.40 -7.35 22.63
CA VAL A 1278 8.13 -7.71 21.95
C VAL A 1278 6.92 -7.68 22.90
N TRP A 1279 7.08 -8.21 24.11
CA TRP A 1279 5.97 -8.27 25.07
C TRP A 1279 5.51 -6.89 25.53
N ILE A 1280 6.41 -5.90 25.59
CA ILE A 1280 6.07 -4.52 25.97
C ILE A 1280 5.26 -3.87 24.86
N TYR A 1281 5.68 -4.02 23.60
CA TYR A 1281 4.91 -3.53 22.45
C TYR A 1281 3.50 -4.10 22.48
N TYR A 1282 3.36 -5.43 22.58
CA TYR A 1282 2.07 -6.08 22.60
C TYR A 1282 1.19 -5.61 23.77
N LEU A 1283 1.75 -5.57 24.99
CA LEU A 1283 1.01 -5.14 26.17
C LEU A 1283 0.53 -3.68 26.06
N THR A 1284 1.41 -2.77 25.63
CA THR A 1284 1.04 -1.34 25.46
C THR A 1284 0.03 -1.13 24.34
N PHE A 1285 0.09 -1.94 23.28
CA PHE A 1285 -0.92 -1.93 22.22
C PHE A 1285 -2.30 -2.27 22.77
N VAL A 1286 -2.41 -3.37 23.52
CA VAL A 1286 -3.68 -3.77 24.17
C VAL A 1286 -4.15 -2.72 25.18
N LEU A 1287 -3.28 -2.26 26.07
CA LEU A 1287 -3.63 -1.26 27.09
C LEU A 1287 -4.11 0.05 26.48
N SER A 1288 -3.57 0.43 25.33
CA SER A 1288 -4.00 1.66 24.63
C SER A 1288 -5.36 1.53 23.95
N ASP A 1289 -5.78 0.30 23.58
CA ASP A 1289 -7.12 0.07 23.02
C ASP A 1289 -8.19 -0.03 24.10
N LEU A 1290 -7.81 -0.38 25.34
CA LEU A 1290 -8.72 -0.65 26.44
C LEU A 1290 -9.72 0.50 26.73
N PRO A 1291 -9.33 1.79 26.77
CA PRO A 1291 -10.31 2.87 26.93
C PRO A 1291 -11.32 2.96 25.79
N PHE A 1292 -10.92 2.64 24.55
CA PHE A 1292 -11.83 2.60 23.42
C PHE A 1292 -12.76 1.39 23.48
N VAL A 1293 -12.26 0.25 23.96
CA VAL A 1293 -13.08 -0.93 24.26
C VAL A 1293 -14.15 -0.59 25.29
N ILE A 1294 -13.78 0.09 26.38
CA ILE A 1294 -14.71 0.57 27.42
C ILE A 1294 -15.76 1.49 26.82
N ILE A 1295 -15.35 2.58 26.14
CA ILE A 1295 -16.30 3.54 25.55
C ILE A 1295 -17.25 2.86 24.55
N THR A 1296 -16.72 1.96 23.72
CA THR A 1296 -17.50 1.20 22.74
C THR A 1296 -18.50 0.27 23.43
N SER A 1297 -18.09 -0.40 24.51
CA SER A 1297 -18.95 -1.25 25.31
C SER A 1297 -20.06 -0.44 25.99
N TYR A 1298 -19.75 0.68 26.65
CA TYR A 1298 -20.77 1.53 27.28
C TYR A 1298 -21.73 2.16 26.28
N ALA A 1299 -21.24 2.56 25.10
CA ALA A 1299 -22.09 3.07 24.03
C ALA A 1299 -23.13 2.04 23.58
N TYR A 1300 -22.83 0.75 23.71
CA TYR A 1300 -23.77 -0.34 23.47
C TYR A 1300 -24.65 -0.66 24.68
N VAL A 1301 -24.04 -0.86 25.85
CA VAL A 1301 -24.71 -1.32 27.07
C VAL A 1301 -25.72 -0.31 27.60
N ILE A 1302 -25.42 0.99 27.57
CA ILE A 1302 -26.31 2.01 28.14
C ILE A 1302 -27.69 2.00 27.44
N PRO A 1303 -27.79 2.14 26.10
CA PRO A 1303 -29.08 2.01 25.43
C PRO A 1303 -29.75 0.65 25.68
N VAL A 1304 -28.99 -0.44 25.59
CA VAL A 1304 -29.50 -1.80 25.73
C VAL A 1304 -30.13 -2.00 27.12
N TYR A 1305 -29.40 -1.69 28.18
CA TYR A 1305 -29.83 -1.95 29.56
C TYR A 1305 -31.06 -1.13 29.95
N PHE A 1306 -31.03 0.18 29.69
CA PHE A 1306 -32.10 1.08 30.13
C PHE A 1306 -33.35 0.99 29.26
N LEU A 1307 -33.23 0.76 27.94
CA LEU A 1307 -34.41 0.62 27.09
C LEU A 1307 -35.12 -0.71 27.29
N THR A 1308 -34.37 -1.80 27.52
CA THR A 1308 -34.99 -3.12 27.75
C THR A 1308 -35.65 -3.27 29.11
N GLY A 1309 -35.30 -2.40 30.07
CA GLY A 1309 -35.86 -2.45 31.42
C GLY A 1309 -35.33 -3.62 32.24
N LEU A 1310 -34.06 -3.98 32.03
CA LEU A 1310 -33.37 -4.97 32.87
C LEU A 1310 -33.44 -4.57 34.36
N SER A 1311 -33.45 -5.58 35.22
CA SER A 1311 -33.56 -5.41 36.67
C SER A 1311 -32.50 -4.44 37.22
N LEU A 1312 -32.93 -3.54 38.11
CA LEU A 1312 -32.05 -2.59 38.79
C LEU A 1312 -32.21 -2.78 40.30
N SER A 1313 -31.19 -3.29 40.98
CA SER A 1313 -31.13 -3.27 42.46
C SER A 1313 -31.23 -1.85 43.00
N ASN A 1314 -31.58 -1.73 44.30
CA ASN A 1314 -31.75 -0.46 45.00
C ASN A 1314 -30.53 0.49 44.90
N HIS A 1315 -29.33 -0.03 44.64
CA HIS A 1315 -28.09 0.76 44.52
C HIS A 1315 -27.54 0.83 43.08
N GLY A 1316 -28.21 0.22 42.10
CA GLY A 1316 -27.75 0.15 40.71
C GLY A 1316 -26.53 -0.76 40.48
N TRP A 1317 -26.18 -1.62 41.44
CA TRP A 1317 -25.01 -2.52 41.33
C TRP A 1317 -25.10 -3.48 40.14
N ASP A 1318 -26.31 -3.92 39.78
CA ASP A 1318 -26.50 -4.85 38.65
C ASP A 1318 -26.10 -4.22 37.31
N PHE A 1319 -26.34 -2.91 37.13
CA PHE A 1319 -25.92 -2.19 35.94
C PHE A 1319 -24.39 -2.14 35.83
N PHE A 1320 -23.70 -1.83 36.92
CA PHE A 1320 -22.23 -1.81 36.93
C PHE A 1320 -21.63 -3.20 36.73
N TYR A 1321 -22.25 -4.23 37.32
CA TYR A 1321 -21.87 -5.62 37.12
C TYR A 1321 -22.05 -6.04 35.65
N HIS A 1322 -23.22 -5.78 35.06
CA HIS A 1322 -23.52 -6.06 33.66
C HIS A 1322 -22.56 -5.34 32.70
N SER A 1323 -22.28 -4.07 32.98
CA SER A 1323 -21.31 -3.26 32.22
C SER A 1323 -19.90 -3.83 32.31
N PHE A 1324 -19.44 -4.24 33.49
CA PHE A 1324 -18.11 -4.81 33.69
C PHE A 1324 -17.94 -6.13 32.93
N ILE A 1325 -18.92 -7.04 33.02
CA ILE A 1325 -18.95 -8.30 32.28
C ILE A 1325 -18.94 -8.04 30.76
N SER A 1326 -19.70 -7.06 30.28
CA SER A 1326 -19.70 -6.66 28.86
C SER A 1326 -18.33 -6.15 28.38
N VAL A 1327 -17.65 -5.34 29.20
CA VAL A 1327 -16.30 -4.84 28.88
C VAL A 1327 -15.31 -5.99 28.76
N MET A 1328 -15.35 -6.95 29.69
CA MET A 1328 -14.48 -8.15 29.64
C MET A 1328 -14.76 -9.00 28.40
N LEU A 1329 -16.03 -9.16 28.00
CA LEU A 1329 -16.38 -9.87 26.79
C LEU A 1329 -15.83 -9.19 25.53
N TYR A 1330 -16.03 -7.87 25.41
CA TYR A 1330 -15.51 -7.09 24.28
C TYR A 1330 -13.98 -7.18 24.20
N LEU A 1331 -13.30 -7.17 25.35
CA LEU A 1331 -11.86 -7.35 25.43
C LEU A 1331 -11.43 -8.73 24.91
N ASN A 1332 -12.11 -9.81 25.33
CA ASN A 1332 -11.80 -11.17 24.88
C ASN A 1332 -12.00 -11.34 23.36
N PHE A 1333 -13.08 -10.79 22.80
CA PHE A 1333 -13.25 -10.77 21.34
C PHE A 1333 -12.16 -9.97 20.63
N GLY A 1334 -11.82 -8.78 21.14
CA GLY A 1334 -10.74 -7.96 20.59
C GLY A 1334 -9.39 -8.68 20.60
N LEU A 1335 -9.05 -9.34 21.71
CA LEU A 1335 -7.83 -10.12 21.85
C LEU A 1335 -7.78 -11.32 20.91
N THR A 1336 -8.92 -11.98 20.69
CA THR A 1336 -9.01 -13.10 19.75
C THR A 1336 -8.78 -12.65 18.31
N SER A 1337 -9.38 -11.53 17.90
CA SER A 1337 -9.10 -10.90 16.61
C SER A 1337 -7.63 -10.52 16.43
N ILE A 1338 -6.98 -10.00 17.47
CA ILE A 1338 -5.54 -9.69 17.45
C ILE A 1338 -4.72 -10.99 17.30
N ALA A 1339 -5.05 -12.04 18.04
CA ALA A 1339 -4.36 -13.32 17.96
C ALA A 1339 -4.44 -13.92 16.55
N PHE A 1340 -5.62 -13.88 15.90
CA PHE A 1340 -5.75 -14.33 14.52
C PHE A 1340 -5.01 -13.43 13.52
N ALA A 1341 -5.11 -12.11 13.65
CA ALA A 1341 -4.42 -11.17 12.74
C ALA A 1341 -2.88 -11.26 12.82
N THR A 1342 -2.33 -11.58 14.00
CA THR A 1342 -0.89 -11.77 14.19
C THR A 1342 -0.42 -13.15 13.70
N SER A 1343 -1.23 -14.19 13.90
CA SER A 1343 -0.85 -15.59 13.63
C SER A 1343 -1.03 -16.03 12.19
N LEU A 1344 -1.73 -15.26 11.35
CA LEU A 1344 -2.07 -15.63 9.99
C LEU A 1344 -1.37 -14.71 8.97
N PRO A 1345 -1.03 -15.24 7.79
CA PRO A 1345 -0.31 -14.46 6.77
C PRO A 1345 -1.20 -13.37 6.17
N VAL A 1346 -2.47 -13.69 5.92
CA VAL A 1346 -3.43 -12.87 5.15
C VAL A 1346 -4.66 -12.53 6.00
N GLU A 1347 -5.17 -11.31 5.86
CA GLU A 1347 -6.35 -10.80 6.58
C GLU A 1347 -7.63 -11.63 6.34
N GLU A 1348 -7.84 -12.11 5.10
CA GLU A 1348 -8.96 -12.99 4.72
C GLU A 1348 -9.13 -14.18 5.70
N MET A 1349 -8.03 -14.85 6.04
CA MET A 1349 -8.05 -16.00 6.95
C MET A 1349 -8.44 -15.60 8.37
N ALA A 1350 -8.01 -14.42 8.83
CA ALA A 1350 -8.34 -13.92 10.15
C ALA A 1350 -9.82 -13.58 10.27
N PHE A 1351 -10.43 -12.99 9.23
CA PHE A 1351 -11.87 -12.76 9.18
C PHE A 1351 -12.66 -14.07 9.16
N LEU A 1352 -12.22 -15.03 8.34
CA LEU A 1352 -12.87 -16.33 8.23
C LEU A 1352 -12.87 -17.09 9.57
N LEU A 1353 -11.72 -17.17 10.24
CA LEU A 1353 -11.61 -17.83 11.55
C LEU A 1353 -12.38 -17.12 12.66
N ASN A 1354 -12.51 -15.79 12.63
CA ASN A 1354 -13.42 -15.10 13.55
C ASN A 1354 -14.88 -15.48 13.29
N GLY A 1355 -15.28 -15.64 12.02
CA GLY A 1355 -16.61 -16.15 11.67
C GLY A 1355 -16.86 -17.55 12.26
N VAL A 1356 -15.87 -18.45 12.13
CA VAL A 1356 -15.93 -19.80 12.74
C VAL A 1356 -16.05 -19.72 14.25
N LEU A 1357 -15.22 -18.89 14.88
CA LEU A 1357 -15.25 -18.70 16.33
C LEU A 1357 -16.64 -18.25 16.77
N LEU A 1358 -17.20 -17.22 16.13
CA LEU A 1358 -18.54 -16.71 16.45
C LEU A 1358 -19.59 -17.81 16.34
N SER A 1359 -19.55 -18.64 15.30
CA SER A 1359 -20.46 -19.78 15.15
C SER A 1359 -20.27 -20.81 16.27
N VAL A 1360 -19.04 -21.22 16.55
CA VAL A 1360 -18.75 -22.25 17.58
C VAL A 1360 -19.09 -21.75 18.99
N THR A 1361 -18.71 -20.53 19.34
CA THR A 1361 -19.05 -19.92 20.65
C THR A 1361 -20.53 -19.58 20.77
N SER A 1362 -21.26 -19.49 19.65
CA SER A 1362 -22.72 -19.32 19.71
C SER A 1362 -23.43 -20.65 20.01
N LEU A 1363 -22.84 -21.79 19.62
CA LEU A 1363 -23.39 -23.12 19.83
C LEU A 1363 -23.20 -23.61 21.27
N PHE A 1364 -22.02 -23.36 21.85
CA PHE A 1364 -21.65 -23.87 23.16
C PHE A 1364 -21.91 -22.89 24.30
N ALA A 1365 -22.52 -21.73 24.05
CA ALA A 1365 -22.81 -20.75 25.10
C ALA A 1365 -23.84 -21.22 26.13
N GLY A 1366 -24.59 -22.29 25.84
CA GLY A 1366 -25.66 -22.83 26.70
C GLY A 1366 -27.01 -22.14 26.52
N PHE A 1367 -27.17 -21.30 25.49
CA PHE A 1367 -28.45 -20.65 25.16
C PHE A 1367 -29.49 -21.64 24.63
N MET A 1368 -29.09 -22.50 23.69
CA MET A 1368 -30.00 -23.34 22.92
C MET A 1368 -30.06 -24.78 23.40
N ILE A 1369 -28.90 -25.40 23.61
CA ILE A 1369 -28.82 -26.67 24.33
C ILE A 1369 -28.21 -26.34 25.70
N PRO A 1370 -28.98 -26.41 26.79
CA PRO A 1370 -28.45 -26.15 28.12
C PRO A 1370 -27.44 -27.25 28.51
N PRO A 1371 -26.46 -26.95 29.38
CA PRO A 1371 -25.37 -27.87 29.71
C PRO A 1371 -25.80 -29.27 30.19
N PRO A 1372 -26.88 -29.44 30.98
CA PRO A 1372 -27.36 -30.75 31.38
C PRO A 1372 -27.75 -31.64 30.18
N SER A 1373 -28.36 -31.03 29.16
CA SER A 1373 -28.85 -31.68 27.94
C SER A 1373 -27.77 -31.87 26.87
N MET A 1374 -26.60 -31.24 27.01
CA MET A 1374 -25.52 -31.42 26.04
C MET A 1374 -24.97 -32.86 26.07
N PRO A 1375 -24.68 -33.45 24.90
CA PRO A 1375 -24.01 -34.75 24.82
C PRO A 1375 -22.72 -34.75 25.65
N ALA A 1376 -22.48 -35.82 26.41
CA ALA A 1376 -21.35 -35.91 27.33
C ALA A 1376 -20.00 -35.61 26.65
N ALA A 1377 -19.84 -36.04 25.39
CA ALA A 1377 -18.66 -35.81 24.57
C ALA A 1377 -18.39 -34.34 24.22
N TRP A 1378 -19.38 -33.45 24.35
CA TRP A 1378 -19.27 -32.02 24.03
C TRP A 1378 -19.35 -31.10 25.24
N LYS A 1379 -19.61 -31.62 26.45
CA LYS A 1379 -19.69 -30.81 27.68
C LYS A 1379 -18.41 -30.02 27.97
N TRP A 1380 -17.24 -30.52 27.58
CA TRP A 1380 -15.98 -29.76 27.73
C TRP A 1380 -15.93 -28.50 26.87
N ALA A 1381 -16.60 -28.48 25.71
CA ALA A 1381 -16.62 -27.32 24.81
C ALA A 1381 -17.40 -26.15 25.41
N PHE A 1382 -18.47 -26.43 26.16
CA PHE A 1382 -19.19 -25.43 26.97
C PHE A 1382 -18.25 -24.72 27.97
N TYR A 1383 -17.35 -25.47 28.63
CA TYR A 1383 -16.39 -24.87 29.57
C TYR A 1383 -15.26 -24.10 28.88
N LEU A 1384 -14.97 -24.37 27.61
CA LEU A 1384 -13.99 -23.60 26.81
C LEU A 1384 -14.60 -22.40 26.09
N ASP A 1385 -15.93 -22.30 26.06
CA ASP A 1385 -16.62 -21.18 25.45
C ASP A 1385 -16.63 -19.98 26.40
N PHE A 1386 -15.94 -18.90 26.03
CA PHE A 1386 -15.87 -17.72 26.87
C PHE A 1386 -17.17 -16.88 26.88
N ILE A 1387 -18.18 -17.20 26.05
CA ILE A 1387 -19.50 -16.54 26.08
C ILE A 1387 -20.43 -17.14 27.13
N SER A 1388 -20.25 -18.42 27.49
CA SER A 1388 -21.11 -19.12 28.45
C SER A 1388 -21.12 -18.44 29.83
N TYR A 1389 -19.96 -17.94 30.27
CA TYR A 1389 -19.78 -17.28 31.57
C TYR A 1389 -20.47 -15.90 31.65
N PRO A 1390 -20.28 -14.95 30.69
CA PRO A 1390 -21.09 -13.75 30.61
C PRO A 1390 -22.60 -14.02 30.57
N LEU A 1391 -23.02 -15.03 29.79
CA LEU A 1391 -24.44 -15.38 29.67
C LEU A 1391 -24.99 -15.86 31.02
N LYS A 1392 -24.29 -16.78 31.69
CA LYS A 1392 -24.63 -17.25 33.04
C LYS A 1392 -24.71 -16.09 34.05
N ALA A 1393 -23.73 -15.20 34.03
CA ALA A 1393 -23.72 -14.02 34.90
C ALA A 1393 -24.95 -13.12 34.66
N PHE A 1394 -25.34 -12.91 33.41
CA PHE A 1394 -26.52 -12.11 33.05
C PHE A 1394 -27.83 -12.79 33.47
N LEU A 1395 -27.96 -14.09 33.20
CA LEU A 1395 -29.15 -14.86 33.57
C LEU A 1395 -29.36 -14.90 35.08
N ILE A 1396 -28.32 -15.13 35.88
CA ILE A 1396 -28.43 -15.11 37.35
C ILE A 1396 -28.83 -13.72 37.85
N THR A 1397 -28.20 -12.67 37.31
CA THR A 1397 -28.48 -11.29 37.74
C THR A 1397 -29.93 -10.90 37.46
N GLU A 1398 -30.44 -11.30 36.30
CA GLU A 1398 -31.79 -10.95 35.85
C GLU A 1398 -32.87 -11.81 36.55
N PHE A 1399 -32.71 -13.14 36.61
CA PHE A 1399 -33.80 -14.04 37.03
C PHE A 1399 -33.92 -14.29 38.54
N LYS A 1400 -32.89 -14.02 39.37
CA LYS A 1400 -32.88 -14.39 40.80
C LYS A 1400 -34.08 -13.90 41.63
N ASP A 1401 -34.59 -12.70 41.32
CA ASP A 1401 -35.61 -12.00 42.11
C ASP A 1401 -36.90 -11.73 41.30
N MET A 1402 -37.07 -12.41 40.14
CA MET A 1402 -38.22 -12.19 39.27
C MET A 1402 -39.34 -13.21 39.50
N GLU A 1403 -40.57 -12.70 39.47
CA GLU A 1403 -41.81 -13.50 39.43
C GLU A 1403 -42.52 -13.25 38.10
N PHE A 1404 -43.07 -14.32 37.53
CA PHE A 1404 -43.77 -14.31 36.25
C PHE A 1404 -45.24 -14.67 36.43
N VAL A 1405 -46.08 -14.11 35.58
CA VAL A 1405 -47.53 -14.30 35.58
C VAL A 1405 -48.05 -14.66 34.19
N CYS A 1406 -49.17 -15.38 34.15
CA CYS A 1406 -49.90 -15.68 32.92
C CYS A 1406 -51.20 -14.85 32.85
N THR A 1407 -51.08 -13.55 32.54
CA THR A 1407 -52.23 -12.64 32.41
C THR A 1407 -53.17 -13.12 31.31
N ASP A 1408 -54.48 -13.15 31.57
CA ASP A 1408 -55.51 -13.62 30.62
C ASP A 1408 -55.22 -15.03 30.03
N ASN A 1409 -54.52 -15.89 30.79
CA ASN A 1409 -54.04 -17.20 30.35
C ASN A 1409 -53.07 -17.17 29.15
N LYS A 1410 -52.45 -16.02 28.83
CA LYS A 1410 -51.42 -15.92 27.79
C LYS A 1410 -50.17 -16.70 28.21
N GLY A 1411 -49.73 -17.59 27.32
CA GLY A 1411 -48.62 -18.52 27.58
C GLY A 1411 -48.97 -19.67 28.53
N ALA A 1412 -50.20 -19.71 29.09
CA ALA A 1412 -50.64 -20.80 29.94
C ALA A 1412 -51.11 -22.01 29.11
N ILE A 1413 -50.90 -23.20 29.65
CA ILE A 1413 -51.23 -24.47 28.99
C ILE A 1413 -52.64 -24.89 29.41
N PRO A 1414 -53.60 -25.04 28.48
CA PRO A 1414 -54.95 -25.48 28.79
C PRO A 1414 -54.98 -26.98 29.12
N ILE A 1415 -55.40 -27.31 30.34
CA ILE A 1415 -55.54 -28.69 30.82
C ILE A 1415 -57.03 -29.00 31.01
N PRO A 1416 -57.60 -29.95 30.26
CA PRO A 1416 -58.99 -30.36 30.41
C PRO A 1416 -59.18 -31.09 31.75
N ILE A 1417 -60.30 -30.81 32.42
CA ILE A 1417 -60.74 -31.44 33.66
C ILE A 1417 -62.08 -32.14 33.37
N PRO A 1418 -62.06 -33.42 32.95
CA PRO A 1418 -63.25 -34.12 32.47
C PRO A 1418 -64.36 -34.23 33.52
N SER A 1419 -63.99 -34.37 34.80
CA SER A 1419 -64.91 -34.49 35.93
C SER A 1419 -65.81 -33.27 36.12
N GLN A 1420 -65.33 -32.08 35.72
CA GLN A 1420 -66.04 -30.80 35.83
C GLN A 1420 -66.48 -30.25 34.47
N ASN A 1421 -66.10 -30.91 33.36
CA ASN A 1421 -66.30 -30.43 31.99
C ASN A 1421 -65.77 -28.99 31.78
N THR A 1422 -64.62 -28.67 32.37
CA THR A 1422 -63.95 -27.35 32.30
C THR A 1422 -62.48 -27.50 31.91
N THR A 1423 -61.84 -26.38 31.56
CA THR A 1423 -60.40 -26.31 31.25
C THR A 1423 -59.71 -25.42 32.26
N LYS A 1424 -58.65 -25.92 32.90
CA LYS A 1424 -57.80 -25.14 33.82
C LYS A 1424 -56.48 -24.82 33.15
N PHE A 1425 -56.02 -23.58 33.29
CA PHE A 1425 -54.79 -23.11 32.66
C PHE A 1425 -53.62 -23.24 33.63
N PHE A 1426 -52.55 -23.92 33.20
CA PHE A 1426 -51.31 -24.06 33.96
C PHE A 1426 -50.26 -23.09 33.47
N CYS A 1427 -49.70 -22.29 34.37
CA CYS A 1427 -48.61 -21.37 34.09
C CYS A 1427 -47.27 -22.09 34.34
N PRO A 1428 -46.44 -22.35 33.30
CA PRO A 1428 -45.26 -23.19 33.45
C PRO A 1428 -44.15 -22.60 34.31
N ILE A 1429 -43.95 -21.28 34.26
CA ILE A 1429 -42.88 -20.59 34.99
C ILE A 1429 -43.50 -19.45 35.79
N THR A 1430 -43.41 -19.52 37.11
CA THR A 1430 -43.91 -18.49 38.04
C THR A 1430 -42.78 -17.78 38.78
N HIS A 1431 -41.62 -18.42 38.94
CA HIS A 1431 -40.45 -17.84 39.60
C HIS A 1431 -39.21 -17.99 38.71
N GLY A 1432 -38.38 -16.95 38.63
CA GLY A 1432 -37.15 -16.97 37.85
C GLY A 1432 -36.12 -18.00 38.33
N THR A 1433 -36.19 -18.43 39.60
CA THR A 1433 -35.41 -19.56 40.12
C THR A 1433 -35.68 -20.86 39.35
N GLN A 1434 -36.91 -21.09 38.87
CA GLN A 1434 -37.24 -22.26 38.04
C GLN A 1434 -36.47 -22.26 36.72
N VAL A 1435 -36.19 -21.08 36.15
CA VAL A 1435 -35.36 -20.92 34.95
C VAL A 1435 -33.92 -21.29 35.25
N LEU A 1436 -33.38 -20.79 36.37
CA LEU A 1436 -32.00 -21.06 36.78
C LEU A 1436 -31.78 -22.53 37.13
N ASP A 1437 -32.73 -23.16 37.82
CA ASP A 1437 -32.69 -24.58 38.19
C ASP A 1437 -32.72 -25.47 36.94
N ARG A 1438 -33.50 -25.10 35.91
CA ARG A 1438 -33.55 -25.84 34.64
C ARG A 1438 -32.21 -25.86 33.90
N ILE A 1439 -31.36 -24.86 34.10
CA ILE A 1439 -30.04 -24.74 33.47
C ILE A 1439 -28.91 -25.17 34.45
N ASP A 1440 -29.25 -25.57 35.69
CA ASP A 1440 -28.32 -25.89 36.79
C ASP A 1440 -27.37 -24.73 37.15
N TYR A 1441 -27.90 -23.51 37.16
CA TYR A 1441 -27.15 -22.29 37.48
C TYR A 1441 -27.31 -21.89 38.95
N LYS A 1442 -26.31 -22.25 39.76
CA LYS A 1442 -26.26 -21.91 41.19
C LYS A 1442 -25.89 -20.44 41.43
N ILE A 1443 -26.78 -19.72 42.11
CA ILE A 1443 -26.62 -18.29 42.47
C ILE A 1443 -25.35 -18.04 43.28
N SER A 1444 -24.95 -18.97 44.16
CA SER A 1444 -23.76 -18.84 45.02
C SER A 1444 -22.44 -18.73 44.25
N PHE A 1445 -22.41 -19.05 42.95
CA PHE A 1445 -21.22 -18.99 42.12
C PHE A 1445 -21.14 -17.78 41.18
N GLN A 1446 -22.07 -16.82 41.28
CA GLN A 1446 -22.17 -15.69 40.34
C GLN A 1446 -20.83 -14.96 40.09
N TYR A 1447 -20.04 -14.73 41.14
CA TYR A 1447 -18.77 -13.98 41.04
C TYR A 1447 -17.56 -14.84 40.61
N TRP A 1448 -17.65 -16.18 40.69
CA TRP A 1448 -16.55 -17.06 40.26
C TRP A 1448 -16.32 -17.00 38.75
N ASP A 1449 -17.37 -16.74 37.98
CA ASP A 1449 -17.32 -16.62 36.52
C ASP A 1449 -16.44 -15.44 36.06
N ILE A 1450 -16.29 -14.38 36.88
CA ILE A 1450 -15.36 -13.28 36.60
C ILE A 1450 -13.91 -13.78 36.54
N LEU A 1451 -13.51 -14.65 37.47
CA LEU A 1451 -12.14 -15.19 37.50
C LEU A 1451 -11.87 -16.05 36.27
N ILE A 1452 -12.87 -16.81 35.82
CA ILE A 1452 -12.77 -17.63 34.61
C ILE A 1452 -12.64 -16.74 33.37
N MET A 1453 -13.48 -15.71 33.24
CA MET A 1453 -13.38 -14.74 32.13
C MET A 1453 -12.01 -14.05 32.11
N ALA A 1454 -11.47 -13.66 33.27
CA ALA A 1454 -10.14 -13.08 33.38
C ALA A 1454 -9.04 -14.08 32.97
N SER A 1455 -9.23 -15.38 33.25
CA SER A 1455 -8.29 -16.43 32.80
C SER A 1455 -8.26 -16.57 31.28
N PHE A 1456 -9.41 -16.45 30.59
CA PHE A 1456 -9.45 -16.39 29.13
C PHE A 1456 -8.75 -15.15 28.60
N THR A 1457 -8.99 -13.99 29.20
CA THR A 1457 -8.29 -12.74 28.84
C THR A 1457 -6.78 -12.94 28.93
N PHE A 1458 -6.30 -13.54 30.03
CA PHE A 1458 -4.88 -13.82 30.21
C PHE A 1458 -4.34 -14.82 29.17
N ALA A 1459 -5.05 -15.91 28.89
CA ALA A 1459 -4.65 -16.89 27.89
C ALA A 1459 -4.56 -16.28 26.48
N LEU A 1460 -5.54 -15.46 26.09
CA LEU A 1460 -5.57 -14.76 24.80
C LEU A 1460 -4.46 -13.72 24.68
N LEU A 1461 -4.15 -13.00 25.77
CA LEU A 1461 -3.00 -12.10 25.85
C LEU A 1461 -1.68 -12.86 25.62
N VAL A 1462 -1.50 -13.99 26.28
CA VAL A 1462 -0.30 -14.83 26.10
C VAL A 1462 -0.22 -15.36 24.67
N GLY A 1463 -1.34 -15.85 24.12
CA GLY A 1463 -1.41 -16.36 22.75
C GLY A 1463 -1.02 -15.31 21.70
N GLY A 1464 -1.57 -14.10 21.79
CA GLY A 1464 -1.22 -13.00 20.88
C GLY A 1464 0.25 -12.57 21.00
N TYR A 1465 0.82 -12.57 22.22
CA TYR A 1465 2.24 -12.34 22.42
C TYR A 1465 3.12 -13.41 21.78
N LEU A 1466 2.81 -14.69 22.01
CA LEU A 1466 3.59 -15.81 21.48
C LEU A 1466 3.59 -15.80 19.95
N SER A 1467 2.42 -15.52 19.35
CA SER A 1467 2.28 -15.35 17.91
C SER A 1467 3.22 -14.28 17.37
N LEU A 1468 3.15 -13.05 17.92
CA LEU A 1468 3.99 -11.94 17.46
C LEU A 1468 5.50 -12.19 17.67
N LYS A 1469 5.87 -13.00 18.66
CA LYS A 1469 7.25 -13.33 18.97
C LYS A 1469 7.84 -14.37 18.01
N PHE A 1470 7.10 -15.43 17.71
CA PHE A 1470 7.61 -16.61 17.04
C PHE A 1470 7.17 -16.73 15.57
N ILE A 1471 6.06 -16.11 15.18
CA ILE A 1471 5.55 -16.13 13.82
C ILE A 1471 5.98 -14.84 13.12
N ARG A 1472 6.74 -14.97 12.03
CA ARG A 1472 7.16 -13.83 11.20
C ARG A 1472 6.86 -14.11 9.73
N TYR A 1473 6.08 -13.24 9.14
CA TYR A 1473 5.76 -13.24 7.71
C TYR A 1473 6.59 -12.21 6.93
N GLN A 1474 7.55 -11.52 7.57
CA GLN A 1474 8.46 -10.62 6.88
C GLN A 1474 9.42 -11.43 6.01
N ASN A 1475 9.43 -11.14 4.72
CA ASN A 1475 10.34 -11.74 3.73
C ASN A 1475 11.77 -11.21 3.95
N LYS A 1476 12.78 -12.10 4.02
CA LYS A 1476 14.22 -11.75 3.95
C LYS A 1476 15.05 -12.73 3.15
#